data_AF-H2QWS2-F1
#
_entry.id   AF-H2QWS2-F1
#
_cell.length_a   1.000
_cell.length_b   1.000
_cell.length_c   1.000
_cell.angle_alpha   90.00
_cell.angle_beta   90.00
_cell.angle_gamma   90.00
#
_symmetry.space_group_name_H-M   'P 1'
#
loop_
_entity.id
_entity.type
_entity.pdbx_description
1 polymer ?
#
loop_
_entity_poly.entity_id
_entity_poly.type
_entity_poly.pdbx_seq_one_letter_code
_entity_poly.pdbx_strand_id
1 'polypeptide(L)'
;MAEAASPHLSLPSGLLELCALLGAPRDSLRSLEQVAYKKGVKHLSALLDPEVLSIFVPPFISKEDSQTAGANCGTLGKTRMRSLRKKREKPRPEQWKGLLGPPRASEPEDVAVPGGVDLLTLPQLCFPGGVCVATEPKEDCVHFLVLTDVCGNRTYGVVAQYYRPLHDDYCFYNGKTHRECPGCFVPFAVCVVSRFPYYNSLKDCLSCLLAHLKPCKDFEVDSHIKDFAAKLSLIPSPPPGPLHLVFNMKSLQIVLPARADLESPILDLDLHLPLLCFRPEKVLQILTCILTEQRIVFFSSDWALLTLVTECFMAYLYPLQWQHPFVPILSDQMLDFVMAPTSFLMGCHLDHFEEVSKEADGLVLINIDHGSITYSKSTDDNVDIPDVPLLEAQTFIQRVQSLQLHHELHAAHLLSSTDLKEGRAHRRSWQQKLNCQIQQTTLQLLVSIFRDVKNHLNYEHRVFNSEEFLKTRAPGDHRFYKQVLDTYMFHSFLKARLNRRMDAFAQMDLDTQLEEDRINGMLLSPRRPTVEKIASRKSSHLCVTHRRMVVSMPNLQDIAMPELAPRNSSLRLTDTAGCRGSSGVLNVTPKSPYTFKIPEIHFPLESQCVQAYYTRFVSMLSEAMCILAPDNSLLLARYLYLRGLVYLMQGQLLNALLDFQNLYKTDIRIFPTDLVKRTVESMSAPEWERAEQAPELMRLISEILDKPHEASKLDDHVKNFKLPKKHMQLGDFMKRVQESGIVKDASTIHRLFEALTVGQEKQIDPETFKDFYNCWKETEAEAQEVSLPWLVMEHLDKNECVCKLSSSVKTNLGVGKIAMTQKRLFLLTEGRPGYLEISTFRNIEEVKRTSTAFVLRRIPTLKIRVASKKEVFEANLKTECDLWHLMVKEMWAGKKLADDHKDPHYVQQALTNVLLMDAVVGTLQSPGAIYAASKLSYFDKTSNEMPMTLPETTLETLKHKINPSAGEAFPQAVDVLLYTPGHLDPAEKVEDAHPKLWCALSEGNVTVFDASSWTIHQRSFKVGTAKVNCMVMADQNQVWVGSEDSVIYIINVHSMSCNKQLTAHCSSVTDLIVQDGQEAPSDVYSCSMDGTVLVWNVSTLQVTSRFQLPRGGLTSIRLHGGRLWCCTGNSIMVMKMNGSLHQELKIEENFKDTSTSFLAFQLLPEEEQLWAACAGRSEVYIWSLKDLAQPPQRVPLKDCSEINCMIRVKKQVWVGSRGLGQGTPKGKIYVIDAERRTVEKELVAHMDTVRTLCSAEDRYVLSGSGREEGKVAIWKGE
;
A
#
# COMPACT_ATOMS: atom_id res chain seq x y z
N MET A 1 -24.57 0.39 37.91
CA MET A 1 -23.23 -0.21 38.02
C MET A 1 -23.43 -1.71 38.03
N ALA A 2 -23.37 -2.33 36.84
CA ALA A 2 -23.36 -3.77 36.70
C ALA A 2 -21.88 -4.20 36.70
N GLU A 3 -21.53 -5.18 37.55
CA GLU A 3 -20.21 -5.81 37.54
C GLU A 3 -19.93 -6.33 36.13
N ALA A 4 -18.82 -5.87 35.55
CA ALA A 4 -18.34 -6.37 34.28
C ALA A 4 -18.01 -7.86 34.42
N ALA A 5 -18.75 -8.71 33.72
CA ALA A 5 -18.37 -10.10 33.53
C ALA A 5 -16.93 -10.16 33.00
N SER A 6 -16.13 -11.09 33.53
CA SER A 6 -14.76 -11.32 33.05
C SER A 6 -14.76 -11.53 31.52
N PRO A 7 -13.78 -10.98 30.78
CA PRO A 7 -13.75 -11.12 29.33
C PRO A 7 -13.42 -12.57 29.00
N HIS A 8 -14.44 -13.36 28.66
CA HIS A 8 -14.23 -14.66 28.04
C HIS A 8 -13.45 -14.45 26.73
N LEU A 9 -12.34 -15.18 26.54
CA LEU A 9 -11.58 -15.18 25.30
C LEU A 9 -12.50 -15.64 24.15
N SER A 10 -13.00 -14.69 23.35
CA SER A 10 -13.75 -15.01 22.14
C SER A 10 -12.76 -15.55 21.11
N LEU A 11 -12.63 -16.88 21.04
CA LEU A 11 -11.81 -17.53 20.02
C LEU A 11 -12.28 -17.11 18.62
N PRO A 12 -11.37 -16.97 17.64
CA PRO A 12 -11.77 -16.67 16.28
C PRO A 12 -12.73 -17.76 15.80
N SER A 13 -13.86 -17.32 15.25
CA SER A 13 -14.87 -18.17 14.65
C SER A 13 -14.23 -19.08 13.60
N GLY A 14 -14.58 -20.37 13.63
CA GLY A 14 -14.23 -21.29 12.54
C GLY A 14 -14.95 -20.91 11.23
N LEU A 15 -15.03 -21.85 10.29
CA LEU A 15 -15.75 -21.66 9.03
C LEU A 15 -17.26 -21.34 9.25
N LEU A 16 -17.82 -21.71 10.41
CA LEU A 16 -19.24 -21.56 10.76
C LEU A 16 -19.46 -20.56 11.91
N GLU A 17 -20.36 -19.61 11.69
CA GLU A 17 -20.95 -18.76 12.74
C GLU A 17 -22.30 -19.34 13.22
N LEU A 18 -23.17 -19.69 12.26
CA LEU A 18 -24.53 -20.16 12.53
C LEU A 18 -25.00 -21.11 11.43
N CYS A 19 -25.68 -22.20 11.80
CA CYS A 19 -26.42 -23.07 10.89
C CYS A 19 -27.89 -23.12 11.32
N ALA A 20 -28.83 -22.86 10.42
CA ALA A 20 -30.26 -22.85 10.72
C ALA A 20 -31.04 -23.75 9.75
N LEU A 21 -32.07 -24.43 10.28
CA LEU A 21 -33.10 -25.12 9.50
C LEU A 21 -34.36 -24.27 9.52
N LEU A 22 -34.91 -23.99 8.34
CA LEU A 22 -36.07 -23.13 8.14
C LEU A 22 -37.14 -23.86 7.32
N GLY A 23 -38.39 -23.50 7.54
CA GLY A 23 -39.53 -24.06 6.81
C GLY A 23 -40.86 -23.57 7.36
N ALA A 24 -41.95 -24.18 6.92
CA ALA A 24 -43.28 -23.84 7.39
C ALA A 24 -43.56 -24.41 8.81
N PRO A 25 -44.42 -23.74 9.61
CA PRO A 25 -44.84 -24.23 10.92
C PRO A 25 -45.52 -25.59 10.85
N ARG A 26 -45.17 -26.50 11.76
CA ARG A 26 -45.83 -27.82 11.84
C ARG A 26 -47.34 -27.72 12.06
N ASP A 27 -47.81 -26.70 12.78
CA ASP A 27 -49.24 -26.45 13.01
C ASP A 27 -49.94 -26.03 11.70
N SER A 28 -49.29 -25.17 10.91
CA SER A 28 -49.79 -24.72 9.61
C SER A 28 -49.81 -25.86 8.60
N LEU A 29 -48.78 -26.71 8.59
CA LEU A 29 -48.72 -27.91 7.75
C LEU A 29 -49.84 -28.90 8.06
N ARG A 30 -50.11 -29.17 9.35
CA ARG A 30 -51.24 -30.02 9.78
C ARG A 30 -52.59 -29.45 9.38
N SER A 31 -52.75 -28.12 9.44
CA SER A 31 -53.98 -27.47 8.97
C SER A 31 -54.15 -27.61 7.46
N LEU A 32 -53.05 -27.53 6.70
CA LEU A 32 -53.03 -27.70 5.26
C LEU A 32 -53.35 -29.15 4.85
N GLU A 33 -52.80 -30.13 5.57
CA GLU A 33 -53.15 -31.55 5.40
C GLU A 33 -54.65 -31.76 5.55
N GLN A 34 -55.26 -31.23 6.62
CA GLN A 34 -56.70 -31.34 6.86
C GLN A 34 -57.55 -30.66 5.77
N VAL A 35 -57.05 -29.59 5.14
CA VAL A 35 -57.72 -28.90 4.02
C VAL A 35 -57.54 -29.67 2.72
N ALA A 36 -56.35 -30.20 2.44
CA ALA A 36 -56.06 -31.05 1.29
C ALA A 36 -56.97 -32.30 1.27
N TYR A 37 -57.17 -32.93 2.43
CA TYR A 37 -58.09 -34.05 2.62
C TYR A 37 -59.57 -33.70 2.39
N LYS A 38 -59.98 -32.43 2.58
CA LYS A 38 -61.40 -32.01 2.51
C LYS A 38 -61.82 -31.36 1.19
N LYS A 39 -60.92 -30.64 0.51
CA LYS A 39 -61.26 -29.80 -0.67
C LYS A 39 -60.52 -30.16 -1.97
N GLY A 40 -59.60 -31.13 -1.93
CA GLY A 40 -58.78 -31.52 -3.08
C GLY A 40 -57.63 -30.53 -3.35
N VAL A 41 -56.56 -31.04 -3.99
CA VAL A 41 -55.24 -30.39 -4.11
C VAL A 41 -55.25 -29.10 -4.94
N LYS A 42 -56.26 -28.89 -5.81
CA LYS A 42 -56.31 -27.79 -6.79
C LYS A 42 -56.50 -26.36 -6.21
N HIS A 43 -56.66 -26.21 -4.89
CA HIS A 43 -56.88 -24.91 -4.23
C HIS A 43 -55.84 -24.58 -3.12
N LEU A 44 -54.67 -25.22 -3.10
CA LEU A 44 -53.69 -25.12 -2.00
C LEU A 44 -52.58 -24.05 -2.17
N SER A 45 -52.76 -23.06 -3.04
CA SER A 45 -51.82 -21.94 -3.21
C SER A 45 -51.94 -20.90 -2.08
N ALA A 46 -51.84 -21.34 -0.82
CA ALA A 46 -51.72 -20.46 0.34
C ALA A 46 -50.23 -20.24 0.62
N LEU A 47 -49.78 -18.97 0.55
CA LEU A 47 -48.44 -18.57 0.97
C LEU A 47 -48.32 -18.85 2.48
N LEU A 48 -47.30 -19.61 2.88
CA LEU A 48 -47.01 -19.88 4.29
C LEU A 48 -45.91 -18.93 4.78
N ASP A 49 -46.03 -18.47 6.02
CA ASP A 49 -44.95 -17.71 6.65
C ASP A 49 -43.81 -18.67 7.04
N PRO A 50 -42.59 -18.48 6.53
CA PRO A 50 -41.44 -19.28 6.95
C PRO A 50 -41.03 -18.93 8.38
N GLU A 51 -40.59 -19.92 9.14
CA GLU A 51 -40.01 -19.72 10.46
C GLU A 51 -38.73 -20.54 10.65
N VAL A 52 -37.91 -20.11 11.61
CA VAL A 52 -36.71 -20.86 12.01
C VAL A 52 -37.15 -22.05 12.88
N LEU A 53 -36.96 -23.26 12.36
CA LEU A 53 -37.36 -24.51 13.03
C LEU A 53 -36.35 -24.94 14.09
N SER A 54 -35.05 -24.82 13.76
CA SER A 54 -33.94 -25.14 14.66
C SER A 54 -32.69 -24.33 14.31
N ILE A 55 -31.93 -23.96 15.35
CA ILE A 55 -30.67 -23.21 15.22
C ILE A 55 -29.55 -24.01 15.87
N PHE A 56 -28.40 -24.06 15.18
CA PHE A 56 -27.18 -24.74 15.58
C PHE A 56 -26.02 -23.74 15.55
N VAL A 57 -25.50 -23.39 16.73
CA VAL A 57 -24.44 -22.38 16.90
C VAL A 57 -23.29 -22.99 17.71
N PRO A 58 -22.01 -22.75 17.36
CA PRO A 58 -20.87 -23.17 18.17
C PRO A 58 -20.92 -22.57 19.60
N PRO A 59 -20.33 -23.23 20.62
CA PRO A 59 -19.61 -24.50 20.58
C PRO A 59 -20.53 -25.73 20.69
N PHE A 60 -20.15 -26.82 20.02
CA PHE A 60 -20.94 -28.06 19.96
C PHE A 60 -20.48 -29.17 20.93
N ILE A 61 -19.52 -28.89 21.81
CA ILE A 61 -18.91 -29.86 22.73
C ILE A 61 -19.73 -29.95 24.03
N SER A 62 -20.07 -31.16 24.49
CA SER A 62 -20.68 -31.38 25.80
C SER A 62 -19.62 -31.35 26.91
N LYS A 63 -19.72 -30.39 27.85
CA LYS A 63 -18.97 -30.42 29.11
C LYS A 63 -19.72 -31.29 30.14
N GLU A 64 -19.68 -32.59 29.95
CA GLU A 64 -19.94 -33.55 31.03
C GLU A 64 -18.68 -34.42 31.12
N ASP A 65 -18.19 -34.64 32.34
CA ASP A 65 -16.97 -35.41 32.70
C ASP A 65 -15.59 -34.72 32.66
N SER A 66 -15.47 -33.60 33.37
CA SER A 66 -14.16 -33.15 33.91
C SER A 66 -14.26 -32.86 35.42
N GLN A 67 -14.67 -33.85 36.20
CA GLN A 67 -14.53 -33.85 37.66
C GLN A 67 -13.65 -35.02 38.11
N THR A 68 -12.33 -34.86 37.97
CA THR A 68 -11.34 -35.59 38.78
C THR A 68 -10.01 -34.81 38.80
N ALA A 69 -9.92 -33.76 39.62
CA ALA A 69 -8.74 -33.38 40.44
C ALA A 69 -8.92 -31.97 41.06
N GLY A 70 -9.22 -31.97 42.37
CA GLY A 70 -9.09 -30.92 43.41
C GLY A 70 -8.99 -29.42 43.06
N ALA A 71 -10.03 -28.66 43.40
CA ALA A 71 -10.03 -27.58 44.41
C ALA A 71 -11.39 -26.84 44.41
N ASN A 72 -11.94 -26.60 45.60
CA ASN A 72 -13.24 -25.96 45.81
C ASN A 72 -13.31 -24.54 45.20
N CYS A 73 -14.21 -24.33 44.24
CA CYS A 73 -14.68 -23.01 43.84
C CYS A 73 -16.20 -23.06 43.61
N GLY A 74 -16.92 -22.08 44.18
CA GLY A 74 -18.37 -22.05 44.27
C GLY A 74 -19.09 -21.94 42.92
N THR A 75 -20.25 -22.61 42.87
CA THR A 75 -21.40 -22.41 41.97
C THR A 75 -21.14 -21.67 40.64
N LEU A 76 -20.44 -22.32 39.71
CA LEU A 76 -20.36 -21.94 38.30
C LEU A 76 -21.59 -22.45 37.53
N GLY A 77 -22.27 -21.54 36.83
CA GLY A 77 -23.45 -21.82 36.01
C GLY A 77 -23.19 -22.84 34.90
N LYS A 78 -24.08 -23.83 34.80
CA LYS A 78 -24.05 -24.90 33.79
C LYS A 78 -24.30 -24.32 32.39
N THR A 79 -23.28 -24.25 31.53
CA THR A 79 -23.47 -24.02 30.08
C THR A 79 -24.07 -25.26 29.44
N ARG A 80 -25.40 -25.29 29.31
CA ARG A 80 -26.17 -26.31 28.59
C ARG A 80 -26.01 -26.14 27.06
N MET A 81 -25.90 -27.27 26.36
CA MET A 81 -25.99 -27.41 24.90
C MET A 81 -27.15 -26.59 24.32
N ARG A 82 -26.89 -25.64 23.41
CA ARG A 82 -27.92 -24.73 22.85
C ARG A 82 -28.41 -25.21 21.47
N SER A 83 -29.25 -26.24 21.46
CA SER A 83 -30.24 -26.42 20.39
C SER A 83 -31.56 -25.85 20.89
N LEU A 84 -31.87 -24.61 20.50
CA LEU A 84 -33.12 -23.96 20.91
C LEU A 84 -34.21 -24.30 19.89
N ARG A 85 -35.24 -25.01 20.34
CA ARG A 85 -36.50 -25.17 19.59
C ARG A 85 -37.50 -24.19 20.19
N LYS A 86 -37.98 -23.22 19.40
CA LYS A 86 -38.94 -22.22 19.87
C LYS A 86 -40.22 -22.94 20.33
N LYS A 87 -40.53 -22.94 21.63
CA LYS A 87 -41.79 -23.48 22.18
C LYS A 87 -42.77 -22.31 22.28
N ARG A 88 -43.88 -22.37 21.55
CA ARG A 88 -44.85 -21.28 21.34
C ARG A 88 -45.59 -20.89 22.64
N GLU A 89 -45.60 -19.60 22.98
CA GLU A 89 -46.63 -18.99 23.83
C GLU A 89 -47.90 -18.72 23.01
N LYS A 90 -49.08 -19.01 23.59
CA LYS A 90 -50.37 -18.60 23.01
C LYS A 90 -50.67 -17.15 23.44
N PRO A 91 -51.03 -16.23 22.54
CA PRO A 91 -51.59 -14.95 22.95
C PRO A 91 -52.97 -15.20 23.57
N ARG A 92 -53.17 -14.81 24.83
CA ARG A 92 -54.49 -14.78 25.46
C ARG A 92 -55.19 -13.47 25.10
N PRO A 93 -56.49 -13.47 24.78
CA PRO A 93 -57.25 -12.24 24.61
C PRO A 93 -57.45 -11.57 25.98
N GLU A 94 -57.38 -10.24 25.99
CA GLU A 94 -57.51 -9.39 27.17
C GLU A 94 -58.85 -9.60 27.90
N GLN A 95 -58.80 -9.79 29.22
CA GLN A 95 -59.94 -9.50 30.09
C GLN A 95 -59.48 -9.12 31.51
N TRP A 96 -59.97 -7.97 31.96
CA TRP A 96 -59.64 -7.28 33.20
C TRP A 96 -60.43 -7.85 34.39
N LYS A 97 -59.75 -8.21 35.51
CA LYS A 97 -60.08 -7.91 36.94
C LYS A 97 -59.51 -8.95 37.96
N GLY A 98 -58.75 -8.45 38.95
CA GLY A 98 -58.91 -8.75 40.39
C GLY A 98 -58.18 -9.94 41.07
N LEU A 99 -57.22 -9.60 41.96
CA LEU A 99 -56.73 -10.25 43.21
C LEU A 99 -55.71 -11.45 43.23
N LEU A 100 -54.52 -11.14 43.81
CA LEU A 100 -53.62 -11.84 44.79
C LEU A 100 -53.05 -13.30 44.62
N GLY A 101 -51.76 -13.40 44.19
CA GLY A 101 -50.63 -14.29 44.63
C GLY A 101 -50.52 -15.76 44.14
N PRO A 102 -49.32 -16.46 44.09
CA PRO A 102 -47.89 -16.15 44.40
C PRO A 102 -46.86 -16.58 43.29
N PRO A 103 -45.54 -16.79 43.59
CA PRO A 103 -44.38 -15.96 43.23
C PRO A 103 -43.86 -16.06 41.77
N ARG A 104 -43.11 -15.02 41.38
CA ARG A 104 -42.50 -14.74 40.07
C ARG A 104 -41.81 -15.96 39.41
N ALA A 105 -42.31 -16.35 38.25
CA ALA A 105 -41.52 -17.08 37.25
C ALA A 105 -40.55 -16.08 36.59
N SER A 106 -39.31 -16.52 36.40
CA SER A 106 -38.22 -15.81 35.71
C SER A 106 -38.65 -15.33 34.32
N GLU A 107 -38.39 -14.05 34.00
CA GLU A 107 -38.44 -13.54 32.64
C GLU A 107 -37.50 -14.34 31.73
N PRO A 108 -37.87 -14.61 30.46
CA PRO A 108 -36.98 -15.30 29.53
C PRO A 108 -35.84 -14.35 29.15
N GLU A 109 -34.59 -14.79 29.35
CA GLU A 109 -33.40 -14.11 28.86
C GLU A 109 -33.50 -13.88 27.34
N ASP A 110 -33.35 -12.64 26.89
CA ASP A 110 -33.16 -12.29 25.49
C ASP A 110 -31.97 -13.07 24.91
N VAL A 111 -32.25 -13.86 23.87
CA VAL A 111 -31.25 -14.72 23.21
C VAL A 111 -30.33 -13.83 22.37
N ALA A 112 -29.15 -13.48 22.92
CA ALA A 112 -28.09 -12.85 22.14
C ALA A 112 -27.51 -13.85 21.12
N VAL A 113 -27.81 -13.64 19.84
CA VAL A 113 -27.26 -14.40 18.70
C VAL A 113 -25.90 -13.80 18.34
N PRO A 114 -24.83 -14.60 18.18
CA PRO A 114 -23.53 -14.08 17.77
C PRO A 114 -23.60 -13.40 16.39
N GLY A 115 -22.90 -12.26 16.22
CA GLY A 115 -22.63 -11.67 14.91
C GLY A 115 -23.71 -10.75 14.32
N GLY A 116 -24.73 -10.34 15.09
CA GLY A 116 -25.75 -9.38 14.63
C GLY A 116 -26.73 -9.94 13.60
N VAL A 117 -26.79 -11.26 13.43
CA VAL A 117 -27.77 -11.93 12.57
C VAL A 117 -29.16 -11.82 13.20
N ASP A 118 -30.04 -11.08 12.54
CA ASP A 118 -31.43 -10.98 12.96
C ASP A 118 -32.22 -12.23 12.54
N LEU A 119 -32.56 -13.05 13.53
CA LEU A 119 -33.32 -14.30 13.34
C LEU A 119 -34.77 -14.08 12.90
N LEU A 120 -35.29 -12.85 13.00
CA LEU A 120 -36.64 -12.52 12.54
C LEU A 120 -36.68 -12.32 11.02
N THR A 121 -35.62 -11.76 10.45
CA THR A 121 -35.51 -11.50 9.00
C THR A 121 -34.92 -12.67 8.21
N LEU A 122 -34.11 -13.52 8.86
CA LEU A 122 -33.47 -14.68 8.21
C LEU A 122 -34.45 -15.63 7.47
N PRO A 123 -35.65 -15.99 8.00
CA PRO A 123 -36.63 -16.80 7.26
C PRO A 123 -37.06 -16.20 5.93
N GLN A 124 -37.24 -14.88 5.89
CA GLN A 124 -37.68 -14.18 4.69
C GLN A 124 -36.57 -14.16 3.64
N LEU A 125 -35.30 -14.03 4.05
CA LEU A 125 -34.15 -14.08 3.14
C LEU A 125 -33.84 -15.51 2.66
N CYS A 126 -34.17 -16.54 3.45
CA CYS A 126 -34.05 -17.94 3.04
C CYS A 126 -35.17 -18.39 2.10
N PHE A 127 -36.30 -17.68 2.09
CA PHE A 127 -37.42 -17.88 1.18
C PHE A 127 -37.87 -16.52 0.61
N PRO A 128 -37.05 -15.87 -0.23
CA PRO A 128 -37.28 -14.49 -0.64
C PRO A 128 -38.60 -14.30 -1.39
N GLY A 129 -39.02 -15.27 -2.21
CA GLY A 129 -40.34 -15.31 -2.86
C GLY A 129 -41.44 -16.03 -2.07
N GLY A 130 -41.26 -16.20 -0.75
CA GLY A 130 -42.20 -16.87 0.15
C GLY A 130 -42.19 -18.41 0.07
N VAL A 131 -42.98 -19.05 0.94
CA VAL A 131 -43.11 -20.51 1.01
C VAL A 131 -44.40 -20.97 0.33
N CYS A 132 -44.25 -21.77 -0.74
CA CYS A 132 -45.37 -22.34 -1.48
C CYS A 132 -45.29 -23.87 -1.51
N VAL A 133 -46.44 -24.54 -1.35
CA VAL A 133 -46.54 -26.00 -1.50
C VAL A 133 -46.59 -26.37 -2.97
N ALA A 134 -45.77 -27.35 -3.37
CA ALA A 134 -45.71 -27.85 -4.74
C ALA A 134 -46.50 -29.16 -4.88
N THR A 135 -47.11 -29.37 -6.05
CA THR A 135 -47.81 -30.62 -6.40
C THR A 135 -46.87 -31.71 -6.91
N GLU A 136 -45.63 -31.35 -7.22
CA GLU A 136 -44.58 -32.22 -7.75
C GLU A 136 -43.25 -31.87 -7.07
N PRO A 137 -42.30 -32.83 -6.97
CA PRO A 137 -40.99 -32.55 -6.40
C PRO A 137 -40.23 -31.58 -7.32
N LYS A 138 -39.76 -30.45 -6.75
CA LYS A 138 -38.87 -29.52 -7.45
C LYS A 138 -37.40 -29.86 -7.18
N GLU A 139 -36.53 -29.43 -8.10
CA GLU A 139 -35.08 -29.55 -7.92
C GLU A 139 -34.59 -28.74 -6.72
N ASP A 140 -33.48 -29.18 -6.13
CA ASP A 140 -32.84 -28.45 -5.04
C ASP A 140 -32.22 -27.17 -5.61
N CYS A 141 -32.48 -26.04 -4.96
CA CYS A 141 -31.88 -24.77 -5.34
C CYS A 141 -30.98 -24.25 -4.23
N VAL A 142 -29.99 -23.45 -4.62
CA VAL A 142 -29.06 -22.79 -3.70
C VAL A 142 -29.02 -21.33 -4.05
N HIS A 143 -29.07 -20.46 -3.05
CA HIS A 143 -28.83 -19.03 -3.20
C HIS A 143 -27.94 -18.52 -2.07
N PHE A 144 -27.48 -17.28 -2.20
CA PHE A 144 -26.44 -16.73 -1.33
C PHE A 144 -26.90 -15.41 -0.71
N LEU A 145 -26.56 -15.20 0.56
CA LEU A 145 -26.96 -14.02 1.34
C LEU A 145 -25.73 -13.22 1.74
N VAL A 146 -25.89 -11.91 1.84
CA VAL A 146 -24.92 -11.01 2.48
C VAL A 146 -25.66 -10.18 3.51
N LEU A 147 -25.27 -10.32 4.76
CA LEU A 147 -25.86 -9.62 5.90
C LEU A 147 -24.85 -8.57 6.37
N THR A 148 -25.26 -7.30 6.36
CA THR A 148 -24.42 -6.17 6.75
C THR A 148 -24.84 -5.67 8.13
N ASP A 149 -23.89 -5.58 9.07
CA ASP A 149 -24.15 -5.06 10.42
C ASP A 149 -24.14 -3.51 10.45
N VAL A 150 -24.50 -2.94 11.60
CA VAL A 150 -24.53 -1.47 11.80
C VAL A 150 -23.17 -0.78 11.66
N CYS A 151 -22.08 -1.54 11.73
CA CYS A 151 -20.72 -1.06 11.55
C CYS A 151 -20.22 -1.22 10.10
N GLY A 152 -21.06 -1.74 9.19
CA GLY A 152 -20.70 -2.02 7.81
C GLY A 152 -19.92 -3.33 7.60
N ASN A 153 -19.78 -4.17 8.62
CA ASN A 153 -19.16 -5.49 8.44
C ASN A 153 -20.14 -6.44 7.76
N ARG A 154 -19.61 -7.26 6.86
CA ARG A 154 -20.40 -8.24 6.10
C ARG A 154 -20.22 -9.64 6.68
N THR A 155 -21.31 -10.38 6.74
CA THR A 155 -21.34 -11.83 6.97
C THR A 155 -22.08 -12.49 5.82
N TYR A 156 -21.71 -13.72 5.49
CA TYR A 156 -22.07 -14.37 4.23
C TYR A 156 -22.85 -15.65 4.52
N GLY A 157 -24.01 -15.79 3.89
CA GLY A 157 -24.89 -16.94 4.02
C GLY A 157 -24.95 -17.78 2.75
N VAL A 158 -25.01 -19.10 2.89
CA VAL A 158 -25.35 -20.02 1.79
C VAL A 158 -26.59 -20.79 2.20
N VAL A 159 -27.64 -20.69 1.38
CA VAL A 159 -28.94 -21.29 1.64
C VAL A 159 -29.18 -22.38 0.63
N ALA A 160 -29.48 -23.59 1.09
CA ALA A 160 -29.88 -24.69 0.23
C ALA A 160 -31.33 -25.08 0.53
N GLN A 161 -32.20 -24.94 -0.47
CA GLN A 161 -33.61 -25.28 -0.37
C GLN A 161 -33.87 -26.64 -1.02
N TYR A 162 -34.69 -27.46 -0.37
CA TYR A 162 -35.04 -28.79 -0.82
C TYR A 162 -36.49 -29.12 -0.46
N TYR A 163 -37.13 -29.95 -1.27
CA TYR A 163 -38.54 -30.30 -1.10
C TYR A 163 -38.69 -31.68 -0.46
N ARG A 164 -39.61 -31.79 0.49
CA ARG A 164 -39.98 -33.06 1.13
C ARG A 164 -41.49 -33.33 1.00
N PRO A 165 -41.91 -34.60 0.87
CA PRO A 165 -43.32 -34.94 0.84
C PRO A 165 -43.97 -34.64 2.19
N LEU A 166 -45.21 -34.14 2.16
CA LEU A 166 -46.06 -33.94 3.36
C LEU A 166 -46.44 -35.26 4.04
N HIS A 167 -46.43 -36.37 3.30
CA HIS A 167 -46.73 -37.69 3.82
C HIS A 167 -45.44 -38.52 3.90
N ASP A 168 -45.01 -38.84 5.12
CA ASP A 168 -43.99 -39.86 5.36
C ASP A 168 -44.72 -41.22 5.42
N ASP A 169 -44.28 -42.21 4.65
CA ASP A 169 -44.92 -43.52 4.62
C ASP A 169 -44.85 -44.20 6.01
N TYR A 170 -45.94 -44.87 6.38
CA TYR A 170 -46.18 -45.70 7.58
C TYR A 170 -46.77 -45.07 8.85
N CYS A 171 -48.08 -44.82 8.81
CA CYS A 171 -48.95 -44.94 9.99
C CYS A 171 -49.40 -46.41 10.17
N PHE A 172 -48.61 -47.25 10.85
CA PHE A 172 -49.13 -48.51 11.43
C PHE A 172 -49.54 -48.27 12.89
N TYR A 173 -50.69 -47.66 13.11
CA TYR A 173 -51.51 -47.91 14.29
C TYR A 173 -52.99 -47.81 13.89
N ASN A 174 -53.72 -48.91 14.12
CA ASN A 174 -55.15 -49.12 13.90
C ASN A 174 -55.66 -49.24 12.45
N GLY A 175 -55.39 -50.40 11.81
CA GLY A 175 -56.39 -51.26 11.15
C GLY A 175 -57.49 -50.67 10.23
N LYS A 176 -57.35 -49.45 9.70
CA LYS A 176 -58.25 -48.87 8.70
C LYS A 176 -57.44 -48.26 7.58
N THR A 177 -57.62 -48.80 6.38
CA THR A 177 -57.12 -48.29 5.11
C THR A 177 -57.70 -46.90 4.84
N HIS A 178 -56.91 -45.86 5.12
CA HIS A 178 -57.24 -44.50 4.71
C HIS A 178 -56.76 -44.28 3.27
N ARG A 179 -57.66 -43.76 2.42
CA ARG A 179 -57.40 -43.45 1.01
C ARG A 179 -56.26 -42.44 0.88
N GLU A 180 -55.31 -42.75 0.00
CA GLU A 180 -54.13 -41.95 -0.35
C GLU A 180 -54.51 -40.50 -0.74
N CYS A 181 -53.83 -39.52 -0.13
CA CYS A 181 -53.90 -38.11 -0.53
C CYS A 181 -52.81 -37.86 -1.59
N PRO A 182 -53.06 -37.14 -2.70
CA PRO A 182 -52.05 -36.94 -3.74
C PRO A 182 -50.84 -36.14 -3.23
N GLY A 183 -49.64 -36.59 -3.60
CA GLY A 183 -48.35 -36.11 -3.10
C GLY A 183 -48.15 -34.60 -3.21
N CYS A 184 -48.22 -33.92 -2.06
CA CYS A 184 -47.86 -32.50 -1.93
C CYS A 184 -46.46 -32.40 -1.30
N PHE A 185 -45.65 -31.47 -1.79
CA PHE A 185 -44.27 -31.26 -1.36
C PHE A 185 -44.10 -29.89 -0.71
N VAL A 186 -43.41 -29.84 0.42
CA VAL A 186 -43.13 -28.62 1.18
C VAL A 186 -41.65 -28.30 1.11
N PRO A 187 -41.26 -27.03 0.86
CA PRO A 187 -39.87 -26.64 0.86
C PRO A 187 -39.34 -26.44 2.29
N PHE A 188 -38.11 -26.88 2.49
CA PHE A 188 -37.29 -26.62 3.66
C PHE A 188 -35.97 -26.00 3.20
N ALA A 189 -35.34 -25.20 4.06
CA ALA A 189 -34.06 -24.56 3.78
C ALA A 189 -33.06 -24.81 4.90
N VAL A 190 -31.81 -25.10 4.53
CA VAL A 190 -30.67 -25.09 5.44
C VAL A 190 -29.80 -23.89 5.10
N CYS A 191 -29.61 -22.98 6.06
CA CYS A 191 -28.78 -21.79 5.91
C CYS A 191 -27.50 -21.91 6.74
N VAL A 192 -26.35 -21.79 6.10
CA VAL A 192 -25.03 -21.74 6.73
C VAL A 192 -24.49 -20.32 6.64
N VAL A 193 -24.20 -19.70 7.78
CA VAL A 193 -23.61 -18.35 7.87
C VAL A 193 -22.14 -18.45 8.26
N SER A 194 -21.30 -17.73 7.54
CA SER A 194 -19.86 -17.64 7.72
C SER A 194 -19.40 -16.18 7.74
N ARG A 195 -18.26 -15.93 8.41
CA ARG A 195 -17.60 -14.61 8.40
C ARG A 195 -16.99 -14.27 7.04
N PHE A 196 -16.74 -15.26 6.19
CA PHE A 196 -16.03 -15.12 4.91
C PHE A 196 -16.85 -15.68 3.73
N PRO A 197 -16.69 -15.12 2.51
CA PRO A 197 -17.53 -15.45 1.34
C PRO A 197 -17.09 -16.76 0.64
N TYR A 198 -17.10 -17.88 1.35
CA TYR A 198 -16.78 -19.21 0.81
C TYR A 198 -17.98 -19.82 0.04
N TYR A 199 -18.47 -19.12 -0.98
CA TYR A 199 -19.71 -19.45 -1.68
C TYR A 199 -19.69 -20.85 -2.31
N ASN A 200 -18.73 -21.12 -3.20
CA ASN A 200 -18.64 -22.42 -3.89
C ASN A 200 -18.32 -23.57 -2.91
N SER A 201 -17.44 -23.34 -1.95
CA SER A 201 -17.04 -24.34 -0.95
C SER A 201 -18.21 -24.74 -0.05
N LEU A 202 -18.97 -23.77 0.48
CA LEU A 202 -20.11 -24.02 1.35
C LEU A 202 -21.32 -24.59 0.57
N LYS A 203 -21.50 -24.20 -0.69
CA LYS A 203 -22.46 -24.84 -1.61
C LYS A 203 -22.16 -26.32 -1.78
N ASP A 204 -20.90 -26.68 -2.01
CA ASP A 204 -20.49 -28.08 -2.13
C ASP A 204 -20.69 -28.83 -0.78
N CYS A 205 -20.39 -28.20 0.36
CA CYS A 205 -20.69 -28.76 1.67
C CYS A 205 -22.18 -29.06 1.88
N LEU A 206 -23.05 -28.10 1.55
CA LEU A 206 -24.51 -28.25 1.66
C LEU A 206 -25.05 -29.30 0.69
N SER A 207 -24.48 -29.40 -0.52
CA SER A 207 -24.83 -30.45 -1.47
C SER A 207 -24.58 -31.86 -0.89
N CYS A 208 -23.45 -32.05 -0.19
CA CYS A 208 -23.16 -33.30 0.53
C CYS A 208 -24.12 -33.57 1.71
N LEU A 209 -24.67 -32.52 2.33
CA LEU A 209 -25.66 -32.65 3.40
C LEU A 209 -27.02 -33.04 2.83
N LEU A 210 -27.52 -32.31 1.82
CA LEU A 210 -28.84 -32.52 1.23
C LEU A 210 -29.01 -33.93 0.65
N ALA A 211 -27.96 -34.47 0.01
CA ALA A 211 -27.95 -35.85 -0.48
C ALA A 211 -28.27 -36.89 0.62
N HIS A 212 -28.08 -36.55 1.88
CA HIS A 212 -28.38 -37.41 3.03
C HIS A 212 -29.67 -37.02 3.75
N LEU A 213 -30.05 -35.74 3.75
CA LEU A 213 -31.29 -35.30 4.39
C LEU A 213 -32.54 -35.74 3.61
N LYS A 214 -32.46 -35.83 2.28
CA LYS A 214 -33.57 -36.28 1.43
C LYS A 214 -34.16 -37.65 1.80
N PRO A 215 -33.35 -38.72 1.94
CA PRO A 215 -33.85 -40.03 2.36
C PRO A 215 -34.07 -40.16 3.88
N CYS A 216 -33.74 -39.13 4.66
CA CYS A 216 -33.74 -39.19 6.11
C CYS A 216 -35.14 -39.00 6.70
N LYS A 217 -35.42 -39.61 7.86
CA LYS A 217 -36.69 -39.45 8.57
C LYS A 217 -36.76 -38.12 9.32
N ASP A 218 -37.97 -37.61 9.51
CA ASP A 218 -38.22 -36.30 10.13
C ASP A 218 -37.57 -36.08 11.51
N PHE A 219 -37.42 -37.13 12.31
CA PHE A 219 -36.84 -37.02 13.66
C PHE A 219 -35.30 -37.04 13.66
N GLU A 220 -34.66 -37.45 12.56
CA GLU A 220 -33.20 -37.59 12.43
C GLU A 220 -32.55 -36.36 11.80
N VAL A 221 -33.33 -35.53 11.08
CA VAL A 221 -32.86 -34.33 10.37
C VAL A 221 -32.04 -33.40 11.27
N ASP A 222 -32.58 -33.01 12.43
CA ASP A 222 -31.90 -32.10 13.36
C ASP A 222 -30.55 -32.66 13.82
N SER A 223 -30.45 -33.98 14.03
CA SER A 223 -29.20 -34.64 14.43
C SER A 223 -28.15 -34.55 13.32
N HIS A 224 -28.54 -34.82 12.07
CA HIS A 224 -27.60 -34.76 10.94
C HIS A 224 -27.14 -33.33 10.63
N ILE A 225 -28.03 -32.33 10.76
CA ILE A 225 -27.65 -30.91 10.58
C ILE A 225 -26.74 -30.48 11.73
N LYS A 226 -27.01 -30.91 12.96
CA LYS A 226 -26.14 -30.65 14.12
C LYS A 226 -24.73 -31.23 13.91
N ASP A 227 -24.63 -32.49 13.49
CA ASP A 227 -23.34 -33.14 13.22
C ASP A 227 -22.58 -32.44 12.10
N PHE A 228 -23.30 -32.01 11.06
CA PHE A 228 -22.75 -31.22 9.97
C PHE A 228 -22.22 -29.85 10.45
N ALA A 229 -23.02 -29.10 11.19
CA ALA A 229 -22.66 -27.79 11.72
C ALA A 229 -21.43 -27.88 12.63
N ALA A 230 -21.39 -28.91 13.47
CA ALA A 230 -20.27 -29.14 14.36
C ALA A 230 -18.98 -29.48 13.61
N LYS A 231 -19.04 -30.29 12.54
CA LYS A 231 -17.87 -30.54 11.66
C LYS A 231 -17.33 -29.26 11.05
N LEU A 232 -18.20 -28.39 10.52
CA LEU A 232 -17.77 -27.11 9.95
C LEU A 232 -17.15 -26.16 11.00
N SER A 233 -17.63 -26.20 12.25
CA SER A 233 -17.07 -25.36 13.33
C SER A 233 -15.62 -25.71 13.70
N LEU A 234 -15.16 -26.93 13.41
CA LEU A 234 -13.79 -27.40 13.68
C LEU A 234 -12.79 -27.05 12.57
N ILE A 235 -13.27 -26.45 11.48
CA ILE A 235 -12.46 -26.10 10.31
C ILE A 235 -12.04 -24.63 10.43
N PRO A 236 -10.74 -24.31 10.54
CA PRO A 236 -10.26 -22.95 10.58
C PRO A 236 -10.28 -22.29 9.20
N SER A 237 -10.30 -20.95 9.16
CA SER A 237 -10.09 -20.21 7.92
C SER A 237 -8.61 -20.22 7.51
N PRO A 238 -8.28 -20.36 6.21
CA PRO A 238 -6.91 -20.24 5.72
C PRO A 238 -6.29 -18.87 6.07
N PRO A 239 -5.00 -18.84 6.47
CA PRO A 239 -4.27 -17.59 6.67
C PRO A 239 -4.03 -16.86 5.34
N PRO A 240 -3.84 -15.53 5.34
CA PRO A 240 -3.45 -14.78 4.14
C PRO A 240 -2.13 -15.28 3.54
N GLY A 241 -2.10 -15.49 2.22
CA GLY A 241 -0.94 -15.88 1.44
C GLY A 241 -1.20 -17.11 0.56
N PRO A 242 -0.15 -17.89 0.23
CA PRO A 242 -0.23 -18.92 -0.80
C PRO A 242 -0.80 -20.27 -0.31
N LEU A 243 -1.27 -20.38 0.94
CA LEU A 243 -1.67 -21.65 1.55
C LEU A 243 -3.19 -21.84 1.56
N HIS A 244 -3.71 -22.66 0.66
CA HIS A 244 -5.08 -23.14 0.66
C HIS A 244 -5.29 -24.31 1.62
N LEU A 245 -6.50 -24.41 2.19
CA LEU A 245 -6.88 -25.54 3.03
C LEU A 245 -7.79 -26.50 2.28
N VAL A 246 -7.61 -27.80 2.49
CA VAL A 246 -8.37 -28.85 1.81
C VAL A 246 -8.93 -29.82 2.84
N PHE A 247 -10.21 -30.18 2.73
CA PHE A 247 -10.81 -31.22 3.57
C PHE A 247 -11.80 -32.07 2.77
N ASN A 248 -12.06 -33.27 3.27
CA ASN A 248 -13.01 -34.18 2.65
C ASN A 248 -14.36 -34.07 3.36
N MET A 249 -15.42 -33.83 2.58
CA MET A 249 -16.80 -33.91 3.03
C MET A 249 -17.49 -35.03 2.28
N LYS A 250 -17.42 -36.25 2.84
CA LYS A 250 -17.90 -37.48 2.22
C LYS A 250 -17.22 -37.74 0.87
N SER A 251 -17.97 -37.70 -0.25
CA SER A 251 -17.47 -37.96 -1.59
C SER A 251 -16.82 -36.74 -2.25
N LEU A 252 -16.95 -35.53 -1.69
CA LEU A 252 -16.38 -34.31 -2.24
C LEU A 252 -15.14 -33.84 -1.47
N GLN A 253 -14.12 -33.43 -2.23
CA GLN A 253 -12.95 -32.72 -1.70
C GLN A 253 -13.22 -31.21 -1.81
N ILE A 254 -13.32 -30.56 -0.66
CA ILE A 254 -13.56 -29.12 -0.54
C ILE A 254 -12.22 -28.40 -0.42
N VAL A 255 -12.05 -27.29 -1.14
CA VAL A 255 -10.86 -26.45 -1.09
C VAL A 255 -11.26 -25.05 -0.66
N LEU A 256 -10.74 -24.59 0.46
CA LEU A 256 -10.89 -23.22 0.94
C LEU A 256 -9.74 -22.38 0.38
N PRO A 257 -10.01 -21.47 -0.58
CA PRO A 257 -8.99 -20.58 -1.10
C PRO A 257 -8.52 -19.60 -0.02
N ALA A 258 -7.25 -19.23 -0.09
CA ALA A 258 -6.64 -18.24 0.76
C ALA A 258 -6.67 -16.88 0.07
N ARG A 259 -6.79 -15.82 0.85
CA ARG A 259 -6.62 -14.45 0.38
C ARG A 259 -5.14 -14.18 0.07
N ALA A 260 -4.83 -13.35 -0.92
CA ALA A 260 -3.45 -13.07 -1.33
C ALA A 260 -2.66 -12.30 -0.25
N ASP A 261 -3.30 -11.30 0.34
CA ASP A 261 -2.83 -10.48 1.45
C ASP A 261 -3.98 -10.24 2.47
N LEU A 262 -3.71 -9.58 3.59
CA LEU A 262 -4.69 -9.44 4.68
C LEU A 262 -5.95 -8.66 4.27
N GLU A 263 -5.82 -7.70 3.35
CA GLU A 263 -6.85 -6.76 2.89
C GLU A 263 -7.54 -7.22 1.59
N SER A 264 -6.95 -8.20 0.90
CA SER A 264 -7.47 -8.75 -0.35
C SER A 264 -8.74 -9.57 -0.13
N PRO A 265 -9.70 -9.51 -1.08
CA PRO A 265 -10.94 -10.28 -0.98
C PRO A 265 -10.64 -11.78 -1.09
N ILE A 266 -11.42 -12.58 -0.37
CA ILE A 266 -11.47 -14.03 -0.58
C ILE A 266 -12.27 -14.29 -1.85
N LEU A 267 -11.71 -15.06 -2.77
CA LEU A 267 -12.31 -15.35 -4.07
C LEU A 267 -12.69 -16.81 -4.15
N ASP A 268 -13.91 -17.13 -3.73
CA ASP A 268 -14.51 -18.48 -3.87
C ASP A 268 -15.75 -18.44 -4.79
N LEU A 269 -15.61 -17.75 -5.92
CA LEU A 269 -16.66 -17.54 -6.92
C LEU A 269 -16.09 -17.38 -8.33
N ASP A 270 -16.99 -17.45 -9.32
CA ASP A 270 -16.68 -17.46 -10.75
C ASP A 270 -16.67 -16.03 -11.31
N LEU A 271 -15.50 -15.38 -11.39
CA LEU A 271 -15.43 -13.97 -11.78
C LEU A 271 -15.83 -13.67 -13.22
N HIS A 272 -16.09 -14.67 -14.05
CA HIS A 272 -16.49 -14.48 -15.44
C HIS A 272 -18.02 -14.30 -15.60
N LEU A 273 -18.82 -14.49 -14.53
CA LEU A 273 -20.28 -14.44 -14.62
C LEU A 273 -20.83 -13.11 -15.19
N PRO A 274 -20.38 -11.90 -14.78
CA PRO A 274 -20.86 -10.67 -15.39
C PRO A 274 -20.53 -10.58 -16.88
N LEU A 275 -19.40 -11.13 -17.32
CA LEU A 275 -18.98 -11.14 -18.73
C LEU A 275 -19.77 -12.14 -19.58
N LEU A 276 -20.46 -13.11 -18.95
CA LEU A 276 -21.42 -13.97 -19.62
C LEU A 276 -22.82 -13.33 -19.71
N CYS A 277 -23.21 -12.54 -18.70
CA CYS A 277 -24.54 -11.92 -18.63
C CYS A 277 -24.62 -10.58 -19.40
N PHE A 278 -23.50 -9.85 -19.49
CA PHE A 278 -23.45 -8.51 -20.06
C PHE A 278 -22.36 -8.39 -21.13
N ARG A 279 -22.62 -7.54 -22.13
CA ARG A 279 -21.56 -7.10 -23.05
C ARG A 279 -20.53 -6.24 -22.31
N PRO A 280 -19.24 -6.23 -22.73
CA PRO A 280 -18.19 -5.46 -22.05
C PRO A 280 -18.53 -3.98 -21.84
N GLU A 281 -19.26 -3.36 -22.78
CA GLU A 281 -19.70 -1.97 -22.68
C GLU A 281 -20.68 -1.76 -21.52
N LYS A 282 -21.60 -2.71 -21.30
CA LYS A 282 -22.55 -2.69 -20.19
C LYS A 282 -21.87 -2.97 -18.86
N VAL A 283 -20.85 -3.83 -18.83
CA VAL A 283 -20.01 -4.04 -17.64
C VAL A 283 -19.31 -2.75 -17.23
N LEU A 284 -18.75 -1.98 -18.19
CA LEU A 284 -18.16 -0.67 -17.93
C LEU A 284 -19.20 0.35 -17.43
N GLN A 285 -20.40 0.35 -18.00
CA GLN A 285 -21.49 1.23 -17.55
C GLN A 285 -21.89 0.93 -16.10
N ILE A 286 -22.00 -0.36 -15.72
CA ILE A 286 -22.29 -0.78 -14.34
C ILE A 286 -21.15 -0.39 -13.40
N LEU A 287 -19.89 -0.66 -13.78
CA LEU A 287 -18.73 -0.24 -13.00
C LEU A 287 -18.73 1.28 -12.78
N THR A 288 -19.15 2.06 -13.78
CA THR A 288 -19.26 3.52 -13.65
C THR A 288 -20.36 3.94 -12.67
N CYS A 289 -21.51 3.27 -12.71
CA CYS A 289 -22.58 3.49 -11.72
C CYS A 289 -22.06 3.23 -10.30
N ILE A 290 -21.24 2.19 -10.11
CA ILE A 290 -20.67 1.86 -8.80
C ILE A 290 -19.57 2.86 -8.41
N LEU A 291 -18.67 3.23 -9.33
CA LEU A 291 -17.60 4.21 -9.07
C LEU A 291 -18.14 5.63 -8.79
N THR A 292 -19.34 5.95 -9.27
CA THR A 292 -20.03 7.21 -9.01
C THR A 292 -21.04 7.10 -7.86
N GLU A 293 -21.04 5.98 -7.13
CA GLU A 293 -21.91 5.72 -5.97
C GLU A 293 -23.40 5.97 -6.25
N GLN A 294 -23.94 5.42 -7.35
CA GLN A 294 -25.37 5.50 -7.66
C GLN A 294 -26.23 4.58 -6.77
N ARG A 295 -27.55 4.79 -6.80
CA ARG A 295 -28.56 3.87 -6.23
C ARG A 295 -28.88 2.78 -7.25
N ILE A 296 -28.40 1.56 -7.01
CA ILE A 296 -28.41 0.47 -7.99
C ILE A 296 -29.27 -0.69 -7.48
N VAL A 297 -30.19 -1.16 -8.34
CA VAL A 297 -30.99 -2.37 -8.10
C VAL A 297 -30.74 -3.37 -9.23
N PHE A 298 -30.24 -4.55 -8.88
CA PHE A 298 -30.09 -5.69 -9.79
C PHE A 298 -31.34 -6.56 -9.79
N PHE A 299 -31.72 -7.09 -10.95
CA PHE A 299 -32.87 -7.97 -11.15
C PHE A 299 -32.46 -9.25 -11.87
N SER A 300 -32.99 -10.38 -11.39
CA SER A 300 -32.90 -11.68 -12.05
C SER A 300 -34.07 -12.56 -11.60
N SER A 301 -34.45 -13.51 -12.44
CA SER A 301 -35.31 -14.64 -12.05
C SER A 301 -34.55 -15.71 -11.25
N ASP A 302 -33.22 -15.66 -11.21
CA ASP A 302 -32.36 -16.55 -10.43
C ASP A 302 -31.72 -15.80 -9.23
N TRP A 303 -32.19 -16.14 -8.04
CA TRP A 303 -31.66 -15.62 -6.77
C TRP A 303 -30.17 -15.89 -6.56
N ALA A 304 -29.65 -17.01 -7.06
CA ALA A 304 -28.23 -17.32 -6.95
C ALA A 304 -27.38 -16.36 -7.80
N LEU A 305 -27.87 -16.08 -9.01
CA LEU A 305 -27.19 -15.23 -9.98
C LEU A 305 -27.10 -13.78 -9.49
N LEU A 306 -28.14 -13.26 -8.83
CA LEU A 306 -28.13 -11.93 -8.20
C LEU A 306 -26.90 -11.72 -7.31
N THR A 307 -26.70 -12.61 -6.33
CA THR A 307 -25.59 -12.47 -5.38
C THR A 307 -24.24 -12.71 -6.03
N LEU A 308 -24.12 -13.72 -6.90
CA LEU A 308 -22.84 -14.02 -7.54
C LEU A 308 -22.39 -12.90 -8.48
N VAL A 309 -23.28 -12.33 -9.30
CA VAL A 309 -22.93 -11.26 -10.24
C VAL A 309 -22.58 -9.97 -9.49
N THR A 310 -23.34 -9.62 -8.45
CA THR A 310 -23.07 -8.41 -7.65
C THR A 310 -21.76 -8.52 -6.87
N GLU A 311 -21.43 -9.69 -6.32
CA GLU A 311 -20.12 -9.96 -5.71
C GLU A 311 -18.96 -9.91 -6.70
N CYS A 312 -19.15 -10.38 -7.94
CA CYS A 312 -18.12 -10.21 -8.99
C CYS A 312 -17.78 -8.74 -9.21
N PHE A 313 -18.78 -7.85 -9.25
CA PHE A 313 -18.53 -6.41 -9.38
C PHE A 313 -17.78 -5.84 -8.18
N MET A 314 -18.04 -6.31 -6.96
CA MET A 314 -17.25 -5.93 -5.78
C MET A 314 -15.80 -6.38 -5.90
N ALA A 315 -15.55 -7.59 -6.41
CA ALA A 315 -14.21 -8.10 -6.65
C ALA A 315 -13.46 -7.34 -7.76
N TYR A 316 -14.16 -6.83 -8.78
CA TYR A 316 -13.58 -6.04 -9.88
C TYR A 316 -13.06 -4.68 -9.41
N LEU A 317 -13.63 -4.12 -8.34
CA LEU A 317 -13.28 -2.81 -7.80
C LEU A 317 -12.00 -2.83 -6.95
N TYR A 318 -11.53 -4.00 -6.53
CA TYR A 318 -10.35 -4.10 -5.66
C TYR A 318 -9.12 -3.38 -6.27
N PRO A 319 -8.40 -2.50 -5.51
CA PRO A 319 -8.48 -2.29 -4.06
C PRO A 319 -9.43 -1.19 -3.58
N LEU A 320 -10.29 -0.64 -4.44
CA LEU A 320 -11.37 0.24 -4.01
C LEU A 320 -12.43 -0.56 -3.24
N GLN A 321 -13.03 0.07 -2.22
CA GLN A 321 -14.00 -0.58 -1.35
C GLN A 321 -15.32 0.20 -1.33
N TRP A 322 -16.42 -0.50 -1.63
CA TRP A 322 -17.78 0.03 -1.50
C TRP A 322 -18.13 0.30 -0.03
N GLN A 323 -18.49 1.56 0.28
CA GLN A 323 -18.73 2.05 1.65
C GLN A 323 -20.21 2.09 2.04
N HIS A 324 -21.11 1.83 1.10
CA HIS A 324 -22.57 1.98 1.29
C HIS A 324 -23.26 0.63 1.53
N PRO A 325 -24.57 0.61 1.89
CA PRO A 325 -25.32 -0.63 2.03
C PRO A 325 -25.21 -1.53 0.79
N PHE A 326 -24.98 -2.82 1.05
CA PHE A 326 -24.86 -3.87 0.05
C PHE A 326 -25.75 -5.05 0.45
N VAL A 327 -26.87 -5.23 -0.26
CA VAL A 327 -27.90 -6.23 0.04
C VAL A 327 -28.32 -6.93 -1.24
N PRO A 328 -27.60 -7.98 -1.68
CA PRO A 328 -27.81 -8.61 -2.99
C PRO A 328 -29.18 -9.27 -3.18
N ILE A 329 -29.90 -9.55 -2.10
CA ILE A 329 -31.25 -10.15 -2.12
C ILE A 329 -32.13 -9.40 -1.12
N LEU A 330 -33.19 -8.78 -1.62
CA LEU A 330 -34.34 -8.29 -0.85
C LEU A 330 -35.50 -9.28 -1.00
N SER A 331 -36.19 -9.54 0.10
CA SER A 331 -37.49 -10.25 0.09
C SER A 331 -38.62 -9.27 -0.24
N ASP A 332 -39.79 -9.81 -0.58
CA ASP A 332 -41.00 -9.03 -0.89
C ASP A 332 -41.38 -8.04 0.22
N GLN A 333 -41.12 -8.39 1.49
CA GLN A 333 -41.43 -7.55 2.65
C GLN A 333 -40.40 -6.44 2.92
N MET A 334 -39.30 -6.43 2.15
CA MET A 334 -38.16 -5.53 2.31
C MET A 334 -38.00 -4.57 1.14
N LEU A 335 -38.98 -4.51 0.22
CA LEU A 335 -38.88 -3.66 -0.96
C LEU A 335 -38.82 -2.17 -0.60
N ASP A 336 -39.42 -1.74 0.52
CA ASP A 336 -39.36 -0.36 1.01
C ASP A 336 -37.92 0.18 1.17
N PHE A 337 -36.92 -0.69 1.36
CA PHE A 337 -35.52 -0.27 1.46
C PHE A 337 -34.99 0.40 0.19
N VAL A 338 -35.59 0.15 -0.98
CA VAL A 338 -35.19 0.82 -2.24
C VAL A 338 -35.50 2.33 -2.23
N MET A 339 -36.35 2.79 -1.31
CA MET A 339 -36.64 4.21 -1.11
C MET A 339 -35.55 4.95 -0.33
N ALA A 340 -34.48 4.27 0.10
CA ALA A 340 -33.40 4.89 0.85
C ALA A 340 -32.77 6.06 0.06
N PRO A 341 -32.56 7.23 0.69
CA PRO A 341 -32.05 8.42 0.00
C PRO A 341 -30.54 8.34 -0.24
N THR A 342 -29.83 7.43 0.44
CA THR A 342 -28.39 7.20 0.30
C THR A 342 -28.10 6.28 -0.87
N SER A 343 -26.87 6.30 -1.39
CA SER A 343 -26.37 5.29 -2.33
C SER A 343 -26.50 3.89 -1.74
N PHE A 344 -26.79 2.90 -2.58
CA PHE A 344 -26.90 1.51 -2.18
C PHE A 344 -26.75 0.60 -3.40
N LEU A 345 -26.44 -0.67 -3.14
CA LEU A 345 -26.51 -1.73 -4.13
C LEU A 345 -27.41 -2.83 -3.56
N MET A 346 -28.56 -3.01 -4.19
CA MET A 346 -29.59 -3.98 -3.79
C MET A 346 -29.92 -4.94 -4.93
N GLY A 347 -30.54 -6.08 -4.64
CA GLY A 347 -31.06 -6.99 -5.65
C GLY A 347 -32.46 -7.50 -5.35
N CYS A 348 -33.29 -7.63 -6.38
CA CYS A 348 -34.70 -8.02 -6.30
C CYS A 348 -35.02 -9.11 -7.32
N HIS A 349 -36.08 -9.90 -7.06
CA HIS A 349 -36.63 -10.77 -8.10
C HIS A 349 -37.13 -9.94 -9.28
N LEU A 350 -37.04 -10.51 -10.49
CA LEU A 350 -37.53 -9.87 -11.70
C LEU A 350 -39.03 -9.52 -11.63
N ASP A 351 -39.83 -10.27 -10.87
CA ASP A 351 -41.27 -10.01 -10.71
C ASP A 351 -41.57 -8.64 -10.08
N HIS A 352 -40.65 -8.09 -9.29
CA HIS A 352 -40.80 -6.77 -8.65
C HIS A 352 -40.30 -5.62 -9.50
N PHE A 353 -39.81 -5.87 -10.72
CA PHE A 353 -39.25 -4.83 -11.59
C PHE A 353 -40.24 -3.66 -11.80
N GLU A 354 -41.50 -3.98 -12.11
CA GLU A 354 -42.55 -2.98 -12.37
C GLU A 354 -42.95 -2.17 -11.14
N GLU A 355 -42.86 -2.77 -9.95
CA GLU A 355 -43.13 -2.14 -8.66
C GLU A 355 -41.98 -1.19 -8.30
N VAL A 356 -40.75 -1.71 -8.24
CA VAL A 356 -39.54 -0.95 -7.90
C VAL A 356 -39.28 0.20 -8.88
N SER A 357 -39.56 0.01 -10.18
CA SER A 357 -39.37 1.06 -11.19
C SER A 357 -40.27 2.29 -10.99
N LYS A 358 -41.37 2.15 -10.25
CA LYS A 358 -42.35 3.22 -9.95
C LYS A 358 -42.17 3.79 -8.55
N GLU A 359 -41.46 3.10 -7.67
CA GLU A 359 -41.38 3.40 -6.23
C GLU A 359 -40.44 4.57 -5.90
N ALA A 360 -39.36 4.77 -6.67
CA ALA A 360 -38.42 5.86 -6.44
C ALA A 360 -37.75 6.40 -7.72
N ASP A 361 -37.58 7.72 -7.77
CA ASP A 361 -36.90 8.42 -8.87
C ASP A 361 -35.37 8.26 -8.78
N GLY A 362 -34.71 8.14 -9.94
CA GLY A 362 -33.26 8.11 -10.05
C GLY A 362 -32.60 6.80 -9.60
N LEU A 363 -33.30 5.67 -9.75
CA LEU A 363 -32.76 4.32 -9.56
C LEU A 363 -32.12 3.82 -10.87
N VAL A 364 -30.96 3.17 -10.76
CA VAL A 364 -30.34 2.42 -11.84
C VAL A 364 -30.81 0.97 -11.76
N LEU A 365 -31.61 0.54 -12.73
CA LEU A 365 -32.26 -0.77 -12.77
C LEU A 365 -31.51 -1.69 -13.75
N ILE A 366 -30.83 -2.71 -13.23
CA ILE A 366 -29.98 -3.60 -14.01
C ILE A 366 -30.64 -4.98 -14.11
N ASN A 367 -31.05 -5.38 -15.30
CA ASN A 367 -31.61 -6.71 -15.54
C ASN A 367 -30.49 -7.66 -16.03
N ILE A 368 -30.15 -8.64 -15.20
CA ILE A 368 -29.09 -9.63 -15.46
C ILE A 368 -29.52 -10.60 -16.57
N ASP A 369 -30.76 -11.07 -16.55
CA ASP A 369 -31.29 -12.09 -17.48
C ASP A 369 -31.30 -11.60 -18.94
N HIS A 370 -31.53 -10.31 -19.14
CA HIS A 370 -31.54 -9.66 -20.46
C HIS A 370 -30.28 -8.85 -20.77
N GLY A 371 -29.34 -8.75 -19.83
CA GLY A 371 -28.11 -7.97 -19.98
C GLY A 371 -28.36 -6.48 -20.24
N SER A 372 -29.42 -5.90 -19.65
CA SER A 372 -29.90 -4.54 -19.96
C SER A 372 -29.88 -3.62 -18.74
N ILE A 373 -29.77 -2.32 -19.00
CA ILE A 373 -29.73 -1.27 -17.97
C ILE A 373 -30.80 -0.25 -18.32
N THR A 374 -31.65 0.05 -17.36
CA THR A 374 -32.77 0.99 -17.46
C THR A 374 -32.76 1.92 -16.25
N TYR A 375 -33.56 2.99 -16.30
CA TYR A 375 -33.64 4.00 -15.25
C TYR A 375 -35.09 4.19 -14.84
N SER A 376 -35.35 4.41 -13.55
CA SER A 376 -36.70 4.80 -13.13
C SER A 376 -37.06 6.18 -13.73
N LYS A 377 -38.34 6.40 -14.02
CA LYS A 377 -38.81 7.58 -14.75
C LYS A 377 -38.53 8.85 -13.96
N SER A 378 -37.54 9.64 -14.37
CA SER A 378 -37.28 10.98 -13.83
C SER A 378 -38.18 12.02 -14.52
N THR A 379 -38.68 13.00 -13.77
CA THR A 379 -39.36 14.20 -14.31
C THR A 379 -38.44 15.12 -15.11
N ASP A 380 -37.11 14.92 -15.03
CA ASP A 380 -36.09 15.53 -15.89
C ASP A 380 -35.46 14.43 -16.77
N ASP A 381 -35.48 14.61 -18.09
CA ASP A 381 -35.21 13.60 -19.13
C ASP A 381 -33.76 13.05 -19.22
N ASN A 382 -32.95 13.08 -18.15
CA ASN A 382 -31.57 12.57 -18.22
C ASN A 382 -30.99 12.11 -16.87
N VAL A 383 -31.16 10.83 -16.53
CA VAL A 383 -30.24 10.15 -15.58
C VAL A 383 -28.92 9.94 -16.31
N ASP A 384 -28.10 10.98 -16.26
CA ASP A 384 -27.00 11.16 -17.19
C ASP A 384 -25.70 10.70 -16.51
N ILE A 385 -25.55 9.37 -16.51
CA ILE A 385 -24.37 8.66 -16.03
C ILE A 385 -23.25 8.82 -17.04
N PRO A 386 -22.08 9.32 -16.63
CA PRO A 386 -20.94 9.48 -17.52
C PRO A 386 -20.44 8.12 -18.03
N ASP A 387 -19.85 8.11 -19.22
CA ASP A 387 -19.05 6.98 -19.68
C ASP A 387 -17.67 6.99 -19.02
N VAL A 388 -17.07 5.80 -18.91
CA VAL A 388 -15.63 5.65 -18.59
C VAL A 388 -14.83 6.38 -19.67
N PRO A 389 -13.69 7.03 -19.31
CA PRO A 389 -12.75 7.58 -20.28
C PRO A 389 -12.51 6.64 -21.49
N LEU A 390 -12.61 7.20 -22.70
CA LEU A 390 -12.77 6.42 -23.93
C LEU A 390 -11.61 5.45 -24.21
N LEU A 391 -10.37 5.89 -23.95
CA LEU A 391 -9.16 5.10 -24.22
C LEU A 391 -9.07 3.88 -23.28
N GLU A 392 -9.39 4.11 -22.01
CA GLU A 392 -9.44 3.12 -20.95
C GLU A 392 -10.54 2.10 -21.22
N ALA A 393 -11.72 2.55 -21.67
CA ALA A 393 -12.83 1.71 -22.07
C ALA A 393 -12.44 0.78 -23.25
N GLN A 394 -11.85 1.32 -24.32
CA GLN A 394 -11.43 0.53 -25.49
C GLN A 394 -10.39 -0.53 -25.12
N THR A 395 -9.42 -0.16 -24.28
CA THR A 395 -8.37 -1.08 -23.82
C THR A 395 -8.96 -2.23 -22.99
N PHE A 396 -9.91 -1.93 -22.11
CA PHE A 396 -10.63 -2.94 -21.34
C PHE A 396 -11.41 -3.89 -22.24
N ILE A 397 -12.20 -3.36 -23.19
CA ILE A 397 -13.01 -4.16 -24.12
C ILE A 397 -12.11 -5.11 -24.93
N GLN A 398 -11.00 -4.61 -25.47
CA GLN A 398 -10.05 -5.41 -26.24
C GLN A 398 -9.45 -6.55 -25.40
N ARG A 399 -9.09 -6.29 -24.14
CA ARG A 399 -8.56 -7.32 -23.23
C ARG A 399 -9.60 -8.36 -22.87
N VAL A 400 -10.82 -7.94 -22.56
CA VAL A 400 -11.94 -8.85 -22.27
C VAL A 400 -12.25 -9.75 -23.46
N GLN A 401 -12.22 -9.23 -24.68
CA GLN A 401 -12.42 -10.02 -25.91
C GLN A 401 -11.35 -11.09 -26.13
N SER A 402 -10.16 -10.93 -25.53
CA SER A 402 -9.09 -11.93 -25.59
C SER A 402 -9.23 -13.06 -24.55
N LEU A 403 -10.15 -12.92 -23.58
CA LEU A 403 -10.35 -13.91 -22.52
C LEU A 403 -11.14 -15.12 -23.04
N GLN A 404 -10.73 -16.31 -22.60
CA GLN A 404 -11.45 -17.54 -22.87
C GLN A 404 -12.52 -17.78 -21.79
N LEU A 405 -13.71 -17.19 -21.98
CA LEU A 405 -14.79 -17.22 -20.98
C LEU A 405 -15.50 -18.58 -20.87
N HIS A 406 -15.47 -19.41 -21.91
CA HIS A 406 -16.21 -20.68 -21.97
C HIS A 406 -15.27 -21.87 -21.73
N HIS A 407 -15.46 -22.58 -20.62
CA HIS A 407 -14.66 -23.77 -20.28
C HIS A 407 -14.75 -24.84 -21.38
N GLU A 408 -15.94 -25.09 -21.91
CA GLU A 408 -16.16 -26.13 -22.92
C GLU A 408 -15.36 -25.88 -24.20
N LEU A 409 -15.27 -24.62 -24.65
CA LEU A 409 -14.44 -24.25 -25.80
C LEU A 409 -12.94 -24.48 -25.52
N HIS A 410 -12.49 -24.17 -24.30
CA HIS A 410 -11.12 -24.46 -23.89
C HIS A 410 -10.86 -25.98 -23.82
N ALA A 411 -11.81 -26.76 -23.32
CA ALA A 411 -11.67 -28.21 -23.15
C ALA A 411 -11.95 -29.02 -24.43
N ALA A 412 -12.47 -28.42 -25.50
CA ALA A 412 -12.90 -29.12 -26.71
C ALA A 412 -11.78 -29.91 -27.43
N HIS A 413 -10.52 -29.53 -27.20
CA HIS A 413 -9.35 -30.23 -27.76
C HIS A 413 -8.78 -31.33 -26.84
N LEU A 414 -9.36 -31.51 -25.65
CA LEU A 414 -8.93 -32.47 -24.64
C LEU A 414 -9.85 -33.71 -24.63
N LEU A 415 -9.29 -34.86 -24.27
CA LEU A 415 -10.07 -36.07 -24.02
C LEU A 415 -10.89 -35.93 -22.72
N SER A 416 -12.08 -36.54 -22.69
CA SER A 416 -12.88 -36.63 -21.46
C SER A 416 -12.11 -37.39 -20.37
N SER A 417 -11.97 -36.80 -19.18
CA SER A 417 -11.34 -37.49 -18.06
C SER A 417 -12.24 -38.61 -17.53
N THR A 418 -11.65 -39.77 -17.26
CA THR A 418 -12.33 -40.92 -16.61
C THR A 418 -12.38 -40.79 -15.10
N ASP A 419 -11.59 -39.88 -14.51
CA ASP A 419 -11.59 -39.58 -13.08
C ASP A 419 -12.33 -38.26 -12.81
N LEU A 420 -13.48 -38.35 -12.14
CA LEU A 420 -14.28 -37.18 -11.76
C LEU A 420 -13.51 -36.20 -10.86
N LYS A 421 -12.56 -36.66 -10.05
CA LYS A 421 -11.74 -35.80 -9.18
C LYS A 421 -10.77 -34.97 -10.01
N GLU A 422 -10.10 -35.62 -10.96
CA GLU A 422 -9.21 -34.99 -11.92
C GLU A 422 -9.97 -33.98 -12.79
N GLY A 423 -11.15 -34.33 -13.33
CA GLY A 423 -12.00 -33.41 -14.08
C GLY A 423 -12.38 -32.15 -13.28
N ARG A 424 -12.76 -32.30 -12.01
CA ARG A 424 -13.03 -31.16 -11.11
C ARG A 424 -11.78 -30.33 -10.80
N ALA A 425 -10.61 -30.96 -10.69
CA ALA A 425 -9.35 -30.25 -10.47
C ALA A 425 -8.96 -29.40 -11.70
N HIS A 426 -9.10 -29.94 -12.91
CA HIS A 426 -8.88 -29.22 -14.16
C HIS A 426 -9.80 -28.00 -14.29
N ARG A 427 -11.10 -28.17 -14.03
CA ARG A 427 -12.07 -27.06 -14.05
C ARG A 427 -11.69 -25.96 -13.07
N ARG A 428 -11.29 -26.31 -11.85
CA ARG A 428 -10.85 -25.35 -10.82
C ARG A 428 -9.57 -24.61 -11.24
N SER A 429 -8.59 -25.32 -11.80
CA SER A 429 -7.35 -24.70 -12.29
C SER A 429 -7.63 -23.71 -13.43
N TRP A 430 -8.47 -24.08 -14.39
CA TRP A 430 -8.93 -23.19 -15.45
C TRP A 430 -9.63 -21.96 -14.87
N GLN A 431 -10.55 -22.16 -13.92
CA GLN A 431 -11.28 -21.07 -13.26
C GLN A 431 -10.34 -20.12 -12.51
N GLN A 432 -9.38 -20.64 -11.75
CA GLN A 432 -8.40 -19.83 -11.01
C GLN A 432 -7.55 -18.98 -11.96
N LYS A 433 -7.11 -19.58 -13.09
CA LYS A 433 -6.37 -18.86 -14.13
C LYS A 433 -7.21 -17.74 -14.73
N LEU A 434 -8.47 -18.02 -15.07
CA LEU A 434 -9.39 -17.02 -15.64
C LEU A 434 -9.71 -15.90 -14.63
N ASN A 435 -9.98 -16.25 -13.36
CA ASN A 435 -10.18 -15.28 -12.28
C ASN A 435 -8.97 -14.34 -12.15
N CYS A 436 -7.75 -14.89 -12.16
CA CYS A 436 -6.52 -14.08 -12.12
C CYS A 436 -6.41 -13.11 -13.31
N GLN A 437 -6.70 -13.58 -14.52
CA GLN A 437 -6.69 -12.73 -15.73
C GLN A 437 -7.75 -11.62 -15.69
N ILE A 438 -8.96 -11.94 -15.20
CA ILE A 438 -10.04 -10.96 -15.04
C ILE A 438 -9.63 -9.90 -14.01
N GLN A 439 -9.13 -10.31 -12.84
CA GLN A 439 -8.67 -9.38 -11.81
C GLN A 439 -7.53 -8.48 -12.30
N GLN A 440 -6.56 -9.03 -13.03
CA GLN A 440 -5.51 -8.22 -13.65
C GLN A 440 -6.09 -7.20 -14.63
N THR A 441 -7.05 -7.62 -15.45
CA THR A 441 -7.70 -6.74 -16.44
C THR A 441 -8.48 -5.62 -15.76
N THR A 442 -9.26 -5.89 -14.71
CA THR A 442 -10.03 -4.88 -13.98
C THR A 442 -9.12 -3.97 -13.15
N LEU A 443 -8.09 -4.51 -12.50
CA LEU A 443 -7.10 -3.72 -11.76
C LEU A 443 -6.35 -2.77 -12.70
N GLN A 444 -5.98 -3.22 -13.88
CA GLN A 444 -5.34 -2.37 -14.90
C GLN A 444 -6.27 -1.26 -15.39
N LEU A 445 -7.57 -1.51 -15.51
CA LEU A 445 -8.56 -0.45 -15.80
C LEU A 445 -8.53 0.62 -14.71
N LEU A 446 -8.61 0.22 -13.42
CA LEU A 446 -8.56 1.15 -12.29
C LEU A 446 -7.24 1.94 -12.24
N VAL A 447 -6.10 1.25 -12.42
CA VAL A 447 -4.79 1.90 -12.50
C VAL A 447 -4.77 2.91 -13.64
N SER A 448 -5.27 2.56 -14.82
CA SER A 448 -5.29 3.49 -15.96
C SER A 448 -6.14 4.73 -15.67
N ILE A 449 -7.30 4.57 -15.04
CA ILE A 449 -8.20 5.68 -14.67
C ILE A 449 -7.57 6.62 -13.63
N PHE A 450 -6.89 6.07 -12.60
CA PHE A 450 -6.45 6.83 -11.43
C PHE A 450 -4.92 7.03 -11.29
N ARG A 451 -4.10 6.51 -12.21
CA ARG A 451 -2.62 6.57 -12.15
C ARG A 451 -2.10 7.98 -11.88
N ASP A 452 -2.70 8.99 -12.50
CA ASP A 452 -2.22 10.37 -12.41
C ASP A 452 -2.58 11.06 -11.09
N VAL A 453 -3.46 10.49 -10.26
CA VAL A 453 -3.85 11.09 -8.97
C VAL A 453 -2.63 11.38 -8.10
N LYS A 454 -1.61 10.51 -8.12
CA LYS A 454 -0.36 10.69 -7.36
C LYS A 454 0.37 12.00 -7.67
N ASN A 455 0.21 12.54 -8.88
CA ASN A 455 0.84 13.79 -9.32
C ASN A 455 0.15 15.04 -8.72
N HIS A 456 -1.03 14.87 -8.12
CA HIS A 456 -1.86 15.92 -7.53
C HIS A 456 -2.02 15.77 -6.01
N LEU A 457 -1.22 14.90 -5.39
CA LEU A 457 -1.17 14.70 -3.93
C LEU A 457 -0.05 15.51 -3.28
N ASN A 458 -0.35 16.04 -2.11
CA ASN A 458 0.62 16.60 -1.18
C ASN A 458 0.63 15.73 0.09
N TYR A 459 1.68 14.92 0.23
CA TYR A 459 1.80 13.94 1.31
C TYR A 459 1.95 14.59 2.68
N GLU A 460 2.70 15.68 2.79
CA GLU A 460 2.99 16.37 4.05
C GLU A 460 1.73 16.99 4.65
N HIS A 461 0.93 17.65 3.81
CA HIS A 461 -0.29 18.32 4.25
C HIS A 461 -1.56 17.46 4.07
N ARG A 462 -1.42 16.25 3.52
CA ARG A 462 -2.52 15.32 3.20
C ARG A 462 -3.60 15.97 2.32
N VAL A 463 -3.16 16.68 1.28
CA VAL A 463 -4.03 17.44 0.38
C VAL A 463 -4.09 16.79 -1.01
N PHE A 464 -5.29 16.75 -1.59
CA PHE A 464 -5.52 16.44 -3.00
C PHE A 464 -6.01 17.69 -3.74
N ASN A 465 -5.42 18.00 -4.90
CA ASN A 465 -5.84 19.12 -5.73
C ASN A 465 -6.73 18.64 -6.89
N SER A 466 -8.03 18.57 -6.62
CA SER A 466 -9.05 18.08 -7.57
C SER A 466 -9.19 18.97 -8.80
N GLU A 467 -9.15 20.30 -8.64
CA GLU A 467 -9.28 21.25 -9.75
C GLU A 467 -8.15 21.06 -10.78
N GLU A 468 -6.90 20.95 -10.31
CA GLU A 468 -5.75 20.73 -11.19
C GLU A 468 -5.78 19.33 -11.83
N PHE A 469 -6.22 18.33 -11.08
CA PHE A 469 -6.41 16.99 -11.63
C PHE A 469 -7.42 17.01 -12.79
N LEU A 470 -8.58 17.65 -12.61
CA LEU A 470 -9.60 17.79 -13.65
C LEU A 470 -9.07 18.54 -14.89
N LYS A 471 -8.29 19.62 -14.71
CA LYS A 471 -7.67 20.33 -15.84
C LYS A 471 -6.76 19.43 -16.69
N THR A 472 -6.14 18.40 -16.12
CA THR A 472 -5.28 17.50 -16.91
C THR A 472 -6.06 16.47 -17.75
N ARG A 473 -7.37 16.33 -17.53
CA ARG A 473 -8.24 15.36 -18.22
C ARG A 473 -8.86 15.96 -19.48
N ALA A 474 -9.25 15.12 -20.44
CA ALA A 474 -9.97 15.59 -21.62
C ALA A 474 -11.34 16.16 -21.23
N PRO A 475 -11.84 17.23 -21.89
CA PRO A 475 -13.11 17.86 -21.54
C PRO A 475 -14.31 16.90 -21.52
N GLY A 476 -14.31 15.88 -22.39
CA GLY A 476 -15.34 14.83 -22.42
C GLY A 476 -15.38 13.97 -21.16
N ASP A 477 -14.22 13.74 -20.53
CA ASP A 477 -14.09 12.87 -19.35
C ASP A 477 -14.34 13.63 -18.04
N HIS A 478 -14.42 14.97 -18.07
CA HIS A 478 -14.56 15.80 -16.85
C HIS A 478 -15.80 15.44 -16.04
N ARG A 479 -16.86 15.03 -16.73
CA ARG A 479 -18.11 14.61 -16.09
C ARG A 479 -17.90 13.37 -15.20
N PHE A 480 -17.25 12.34 -15.74
CA PHE A 480 -16.89 11.13 -15.02
C PHE A 480 -16.11 11.46 -13.75
N TYR A 481 -15.01 12.19 -13.91
CA TYR A 481 -14.14 12.51 -12.79
C TYR A 481 -14.84 13.39 -11.75
N LYS A 482 -15.60 14.43 -12.14
CA LYS A 482 -16.31 15.27 -11.17
C LYS A 482 -17.21 14.46 -10.22
N GLN A 483 -17.94 13.48 -10.74
CA GLN A 483 -18.77 12.61 -9.91
C GLN A 483 -17.93 11.69 -9.02
N VAL A 484 -16.91 11.03 -9.59
CA VAL A 484 -16.05 10.09 -8.83
C VAL A 484 -15.27 10.77 -7.71
N LEU A 485 -14.75 11.99 -7.93
CA LEU A 485 -13.90 12.69 -6.96
C LEU A 485 -14.64 13.06 -5.67
N ASP A 486 -15.96 13.15 -5.70
CA ASP A 486 -16.81 13.49 -4.55
C ASP A 486 -17.28 12.23 -3.77
N THR A 487 -16.89 11.03 -4.20
CA THR A 487 -17.34 9.75 -3.60
C THR A 487 -16.56 9.35 -2.35
N TYR A 488 -17.22 8.59 -1.45
CA TYR A 488 -16.56 8.03 -0.26
C TYR A 488 -15.49 7.00 -0.64
N MET A 489 -15.75 6.20 -1.68
CA MET A 489 -14.81 5.24 -2.25
C MET A 489 -13.51 5.92 -2.68
N PHE A 490 -13.60 7.03 -3.43
CA PHE A 490 -12.41 7.77 -3.85
C PHE A 490 -11.69 8.43 -2.68
N HIS A 491 -12.41 8.94 -1.68
CA HIS A 491 -11.78 9.46 -0.47
C HIS A 491 -10.99 8.38 0.30
N SER A 492 -11.52 7.16 0.41
CA SER A 492 -10.82 6.02 1.01
C SER A 492 -9.56 5.66 0.21
N PHE A 493 -9.66 5.67 -1.13
CA PHE A 493 -8.51 5.50 -2.03
C PHE A 493 -7.43 6.57 -1.81
N LEU A 494 -7.80 7.85 -1.73
CA LEU A 494 -6.85 8.93 -1.44
C LEU A 494 -6.16 8.73 -0.09
N LYS A 495 -6.90 8.31 0.95
CA LYS A 495 -6.34 7.99 2.28
C LYS A 495 -5.29 6.90 2.17
N ALA A 496 -5.56 5.83 1.42
CA ALA A 496 -4.60 4.75 1.17
C ALA A 496 -3.35 5.25 0.42
N ARG A 497 -3.50 6.08 -0.61
CA ARG A 497 -2.37 6.68 -1.36
C ARG A 497 -1.53 7.63 -0.51
N LEU A 498 -2.16 8.51 0.28
CA LEU A 498 -1.45 9.43 1.19
C LEU A 498 -0.71 8.71 2.31
N ASN A 499 -1.21 7.55 2.74
CA ASN A 499 -0.52 6.67 3.68
C ASN A 499 0.58 5.81 3.03
N ARG A 500 0.87 6.00 1.73
CA ARG A 500 1.84 5.21 0.95
C ARG A 500 1.60 3.69 1.04
N ARG A 501 0.33 3.28 1.09
CA ARG A 501 -0.06 1.85 1.17
C ARG A 501 0.38 1.13 -0.11
N MET A 502 1.19 0.09 0.04
CA MET A 502 1.62 -0.82 -1.03
C MET A 502 0.59 -1.95 -1.25
N ASP A 503 -0.58 -1.58 -1.78
CA ASP A 503 -1.63 -2.53 -2.18
C ASP A 503 -1.49 -2.95 -3.64
N ALA A 504 -2.42 -3.79 -4.12
CA ALA A 504 -2.42 -4.29 -5.50
C ALA A 504 -2.40 -3.17 -6.56
N PHE A 505 -3.05 -2.02 -6.30
CA PHE A 505 -2.98 -0.88 -7.21
C PHE A 505 -1.56 -0.29 -7.25
N ALA A 506 -0.94 -0.06 -6.10
CA ALA A 506 0.40 0.52 -6.04
C ALA A 506 1.44 -0.42 -6.69
N GLN A 507 1.32 -1.72 -6.45
CA GLN A 507 2.15 -2.74 -7.07
C GLN A 507 1.97 -2.74 -8.60
N MET A 508 0.73 -2.81 -9.09
CA MET A 508 0.45 -2.78 -10.52
C MET A 508 0.92 -1.48 -11.17
N ASP A 509 0.77 -0.32 -10.52
CA ASP A 509 1.29 0.96 -11.04
C ASP A 509 2.82 0.96 -11.13
N LEU A 510 3.54 0.35 -10.19
CA LEU A 510 5.00 0.21 -10.24
C LEU A 510 5.46 -0.79 -11.31
N ASP A 511 4.76 -1.91 -11.45
CA ASP A 511 5.07 -2.97 -12.42
C ASP A 511 4.77 -2.53 -13.86
N THR A 512 3.80 -1.63 -14.05
CA THR A 512 3.39 -1.10 -15.37
C THR A 512 3.99 0.27 -15.70
N GLN A 513 4.79 0.85 -14.81
CA GLN A 513 5.54 2.07 -15.08
C GLN A 513 6.72 1.77 -16.02
N LEU A 514 6.88 2.60 -17.04
CA LEU A 514 8.12 2.65 -17.80
C LEU A 514 9.24 3.18 -16.87
N GLU A 515 10.47 2.69 -17.03
CA GLU A 515 11.65 3.15 -16.26
C GLU A 515 11.75 4.69 -16.22
N GLU A 516 11.33 5.36 -17.30
CA GLU A 516 11.29 6.82 -17.46
C GLU A 516 10.37 7.56 -16.48
N ASP A 517 9.26 6.94 -16.05
CA ASP A 517 8.32 7.55 -15.09
C ASP A 517 8.77 7.38 -13.63
N ARG A 518 9.70 6.44 -13.35
CA ARG A 518 10.34 6.28 -12.02
C ARG A 518 11.30 7.44 -11.73
N ILE A 519 12.00 7.93 -12.76
CA ILE A 519 13.01 9.01 -12.70
C ILE A 519 12.39 10.38 -12.34
N ASN A 520 11.10 10.59 -12.66
CA ASN A 520 10.39 11.86 -12.44
C ASN A 520 10.21 12.24 -10.95
N GLY A 521 10.55 11.35 -10.02
CA GLY A 521 10.48 11.59 -8.58
C GLY A 521 11.40 12.70 -8.04
N MET A 522 12.42 13.12 -8.81
CA MET A 522 13.45 14.09 -8.42
C MET A 522 13.12 15.57 -8.64
N LEU A 523 12.18 15.92 -9.53
CA LEU A 523 11.84 17.31 -9.77
C LEU A 523 10.75 17.75 -8.79
N LEU A 524 11.03 18.81 -8.02
CA LEU A 524 10.13 19.41 -7.02
C LEU A 524 8.75 19.82 -7.58
N SER A 525 8.58 19.82 -8.90
CA SER A 525 7.27 19.81 -9.55
C SER A 525 7.24 18.72 -10.64
N PRO A 526 6.49 17.60 -10.46
CA PRO A 526 6.27 16.58 -11.50
C PRO A 526 5.45 17.10 -12.71
N ARG A 527 5.20 18.41 -12.76
CA ARG A 527 4.22 19.05 -13.64
C ARG A 527 4.84 19.70 -14.89
N ARG A 528 6.13 19.49 -15.20
CA ARG A 528 6.74 20.02 -16.43
C ARG A 528 7.40 18.89 -17.23
N PRO A 529 6.96 18.63 -18.48
CA PRO A 529 7.48 17.52 -19.28
C PRO A 529 8.92 17.83 -19.73
N THR A 530 9.80 16.85 -19.60
CA THR A 530 11.16 16.88 -20.15
C THR A 530 11.12 16.74 -21.68
N VAL A 531 12.22 17.08 -22.36
CA VAL A 531 12.35 16.94 -23.82
C VAL A 531 12.08 15.50 -24.27
N GLU A 532 12.55 14.51 -23.51
CA GLU A 532 12.30 13.08 -23.80
C GLU A 532 10.81 12.74 -23.70
N LYS A 533 10.07 13.31 -22.74
CA LYS A 533 8.61 13.16 -22.60
C LYS A 533 7.83 13.85 -23.73
N ILE A 534 8.33 14.96 -24.25
CA ILE A 534 7.76 15.64 -25.43
C ILE A 534 8.00 14.79 -26.69
N ALA A 535 9.11 14.06 -26.77
CA ALA A 535 9.43 13.17 -27.89
C ALA A 535 8.54 11.91 -27.89
N SER A 536 8.37 11.26 -26.74
CA SER A 536 7.52 10.06 -26.61
C SER A 536 6.03 10.36 -26.79
N ARG A 537 5.56 11.56 -26.44
CA ARG A 537 4.20 12.02 -26.74
C ARG A 537 3.95 12.25 -28.24
N LYS A 538 4.99 12.52 -29.04
CA LYS A 538 4.85 12.74 -30.49
C LYS A 538 4.88 11.43 -31.31
N SER A 539 5.46 10.36 -30.78
CA SER A 539 5.45 9.04 -31.45
C SER A 539 4.09 8.32 -31.34
N SER A 540 3.25 8.70 -30.37
CA SER A 540 1.86 8.26 -30.26
C SER A 540 0.91 9.19 -31.05
N HIS A 541 0.83 8.99 -32.36
CA HIS A 541 0.06 9.83 -33.28
C HIS A 541 -1.47 9.92 -33.04
N LEU A 542 -2.01 9.25 -32.01
CA LEU A 542 -3.43 9.29 -31.64
C LEU A 542 -3.80 10.35 -30.58
N CYS A 543 -2.82 11.02 -29.95
CA CYS A 543 -3.07 11.85 -28.76
C CYS A 543 -2.59 13.32 -28.85
N VAL A 544 -2.62 13.92 -30.05
CA VAL A 544 -2.08 15.30 -30.26
C VAL A 544 -3.16 16.37 -30.47
N THR A 545 -4.44 16.02 -30.64
CA THR A 545 -5.47 17.02 -31.03
C THR A 545 -6.23 17.70 -29.88
N HIS A 546 -6.02 17.37 -28.60
CA HIS A 546 -6.90 17.85 -27.51
C HIS A 546 -6.23 18.63 -26.37
N ARG A 547 -5.26 19.50 -26.67
CA ARG A 547 -4.76 20.53 -25.72
C ARG A 547 -4.83 21.94 -26.30
N ARG A 548 -6.03 22.38 -26.67
CA ARG A 548 -6.34 23.83 -26.74
C ARG A 548 -7.11 24.18 -25.47
N MET A 549 -6.40 24.57 -24.41
CA MET A 549 -7.08 25.23 -23.30
C MET A 549 -7.25 26.71 -23.64
N VAL A 550 -8.52 27.08 -23.77
CA VAL A 550 -8.96 28.47 -23.90
C VAL A 550 -8.70 29.18 -22.57
N VAL A 551 -7.72 30.06 -22.53
CA VAL A 551 -7.63 31.12 -21.51
C VAL A 551 -7.40 32.44 -22.23
N SER A 552 -8.37 33.34 -22.06
CA SER A 552 -8.35 34.78 -22.41
C SER A 552 -8.30 35.19 -23.90
N MET A 553 -9.45 35.21 -24.56
CA MET A 553 -9.74 36.13 -25.67
C MET A 553 -11.18 36.63 -25.52
N PRO A 554 -11.44 37.89 -25.12
CA PRO A 554 -12.76 38.47 -25.32
C PRO A 554 -12.88 38.88 -26.79
N ASN A 555 -13.93 38.38 -27.45
CA ASN A 555 -14.35 38.61 -28.84
C ASN A 555 -13.75 37.68 -29.90
N LEU A 556 -14.44 36.58 -30.18
CA LEU A 556 -14.57 35.99 -31.51
C LEU A 556 -15.87 35.17 -31.55
N GLN A 557 -16.81 35.64 -32.36
CA GLN A 557 -18.11 35.00 -32.62
C GLN A 557 -17.90 33.66 -33.34
N ASP A 558 -18.66 32.66 -32.89
CA ASP A 558 -19.15 31.47 -33.59
C ASP A 558 -18.31 30.91 -34.75
N ILE A 559 -17.51 29.90 -34.46
CA ILE A 559 -17.13 28.89 -35.45
C ILE A 559 -17.82 27.58 -35.04
N ALA A 560 -18.90 27.25 -35.74
CA ALA A 560 -19.61 25.99 -35.59
C ALA A 560 -18.66 24.80 -35.89
N MET A 561 -18.62 23.84 -34.96
CA MET A 561 -18.00 22.53 -35.18
C MET A 561 -18.92 21.69 -36.10
N PRO A 562 -18.40 20.93 -37.06
CA PRO A 562 -19.22 20.00 -37.82
C PRO A 562 -19.64 18.82 -36.93
N GLU A 563 -20.95 18.65 -36.73
CA GLU A 563 -21.55 17.46 -36.13
C GLU A 563 -21.19 16.22 -36.96
N LEU A 564 -20.55 15.22 -36.35
CA LEU A 564 -20.46 13.89 -36.91
C LEU A 564 -21.54 13.01 -36.26
N ALA A 565 -22.50 12.60 -37.09
CA ALA A 565 -23.65 11.78 -36.73
C ALA A 565 -23.26 10.38 -36.22
N PRO A 566 -24.11 9.75 -35.37
CA PRO A 566 -23.87 8.38 -34.91
C PRO A 566 -24.25 7.41 -36.04
N ARG A 567 -23.38 6.44 -36.35
CA ARG A 567 -23.75 5.35 -37.25
C ARG A 567 -23.38 3.97 -36.70
N ASN A 568 -24.46 3.23 -36.46
CA ASN A 568 -24.52 1.78 -36.39
C ASN A 568 -24.10 1.12 -37.71
N SER A 569 -23.58 -0.10 -37.59
CA SER A 569 -23.45 -1.18 -38.59
C SER A 569 -22.55 -0.95 -39.82
N SER A 570 -21.48 -1.73 -39.97
CA SER A 570 -21.54 -3.03 -40.69
C SER A 570 -20.17 -3.71 -40.71
N LEU A 571 -20.23 -5.04 -40.66
CA LEU A 571 -19.14 -5.99 -40.83
C LEU A 571 -18.37 -5.77 -42.14
N ARG A 572 -17.04 -5.60 -42.07
CA ARG A 572 -16.09 -6.20 -43.01
C ARG A 572 -14.80 -6.56 -42.29
N LEU A 573 -14.52 -7.87 -42.25
CA LEU A 573 -13.18 -8.41 -42.02
C LEU A 573 -12.25 -7.85 -43.10
N THR A 574 -11.11 -7.32 -42.66
CA THR A 574 -9.90 -7.26 -43.48
C THR A 574 -8.73 -7.69 -42.62
N ASP A 575 -8.14 -8.82 -43.01
CA ASP A 575 -6.85 -9.30 -42.53
C ASP A 575 -5.78 -8.21 -42.65
N THR A 576 -5.08 -7.93 -41.55
CA THR A 576 -3.76 -7.31 -41.61
C THR A 576 -2.86 -7.95 -40.56
N ALA A 577 -2.04 -8.89 -41.05
CA ALA A 577 -0.80 -9.28 -40.43
C ALA A 577 0.13 -8.05 -40.34
N GLY A 578 0.81 -7.90 -39.20
CA GLY A 578 1.95 -6.98 -39.05
C GLY A 578 1.72 -5.82 -38.09
N CYS A 579 1.67 -6.11 -36.79
CA CYS A 579 2.07 -5.18 -35.71
C CYS A 579 2.18 -5.95 -34.38
N ARG A 580 3.23 -6.78 -34.24
CA ARG A 580 3.67 -7.27 -32.92
C ARG A 580 4.54 -6.22 -32.27
N GLY A 581 3.90 -5.28 -31.59
CA GLY A 581 4.51 -4.43 -30.57
C GLY A 581 3.93 -4.81 -29.21
N SER A 582 4.05 -6.07 -28.79
CA SER A 582 3.70 -6.45 -27.43
C SER A 582 4.86 -5.99 -26.53
N SER A 583 4.64 -4.91 -25.78
CA SER A 583 5.38 -4.67 -24.53
C SER A 583 5.43 -5.98 -23.76
N GLY A 584 6.64 -6.50 -23.57
CA GLY A 584 6.88 -7.70 -22.80
C GLY A 584 6.60 -7.40 -21.35
N VAL A 585 5.34 -7.51 -20.95
CA VAL A 585 4.99 -7.70 -19.54
C VAL A 585 5.71 -8.98 -19.13
N LEU A 586 6.65 -8.89 -18.19
CA LEU A 586 7.23 -10.03 -17.51
C LEU A 586 6.08 -10.86 -16.96
N ASN A 587 5.68 -11.91 -17.69
CA ASN A 587 4.77 -12.93 -17.21
C ASN A 587 5.52 -13.73 -16.14
N VAL A 588 5.60 -13.17 -14.93
CA VAL A 588 5.89 -13.97 -13.74
C VAL A 588 4.70 -14.89 -13.59
N THR A 589 4.82 -16.11 -14.11
CA THR A 589 3.81 -17.16 -13.93
C THR A 589 3.57 -17.30 -12.43
N PRO A 590 2.34 -17.10 -11.91
CA PRO A 590 2.09 -17.25 -10.49
C PRO A 590 2.47 -18.66 -10.07
N LYS A 591 3.34 -18.79 -9.05
CA LYS A 591 3.68 -20.08 -8.45
C LYS A 591 2.36 -20.74 -8.01
N SER A 592 2.17 -22.02 -8.34
CA SER A 592 0.98 -22.77 -7.95
C SER A 592 0.79 -22.68 -6.43
N PRO A 593 -0.43 -22.38 -5.95
CA PRO A 593 -0.67 -22.25 -4.53
C PRO A 593 -0.43 -23.58 -3.80
N TYR A 594 0.05 -23.50 -2.56
CA TYR A 594 0.24 -24.66 -1.71
C TYR A 594 -1.09 -25.10 -1.11
N THR A 595 -1.29 -26.40 -0.94
CA THR A 595 -2.49 -26.96 -0.33
C THR A 595 -2.12 -27.77 0.91
N PHE A 596 -2.82 -27.55 2.03
CA PHE A 596 -2.69 -28.40 3.22
C PHE A 596 -4.01 -29.14 3.48
N LYS A 597 -3.92 -30.48 3.58
CA LYS A 597 -5.08 -31.33 3.89
C LYS A 597 -5.32 -31.37 5.39
N ILE A 598 -6.47 -30.87 5.83
CA ILE A 598 -6.93 -30.92 7.22
C ILE A 598 -7.21 -32.38 7.62
N PRO A 599 -6.96 -32.80 8.88
CA PRO A 599 -7.35 -34.12 9.36
C PRO A 599 -8.85 -34.40 9.15
N GLU A 600 -9.20 -35.64 8.86
CA GLU A 600 -10.59 -36.00 8.61
C GLU A 600 -11.41 -36.07 9.91
N ILE A 601 -12.66 -35.60 9.85
CA ILE A 601 -13.56 -35.52 11.01
C ILE A 601 -14.58 -36.68 10.95
N HIS A 602 -14.19 -37.82 11.53
CA HIS A 602 -14.96 -39.08 11.53
C HIS A 602 -15.40 -39.58 12.92
N PHE A 603 -15.29 -38.74 13.96
CA PHE A 603 -15.49 -39.13 15.35
C PHE A 603 -16.73 -38.45 15.97
N PRO A 604 -17.31 -39.01 17.07
CA PRO A 604 -18.38 -38.36 17.82
C PRO A 604 -17.88 -37.06 18.48
N LEU A 605 -18.74 -36.04 18.61
CA LEU A 605 -18.39 -34.70 19.09
C LEU A 605 -18.23 -34.62 20.62
N GLU A 606 -17.54 -35.60 21.18
CA GLU A 606 -17.13 -35.66 22.56
C GLU A 606 -15.86 -34.85 22.76
N SER A 607 -15.71 -34.23 23.95
CA SER A 607 -14.57 -33.38 24.28
C SER A 607 -13.22 -34.07 24.02
N GLN A 608 -13.13 -35.36 24.37
CA GLN A 608 -11.92 -36.17 24.18
C GLN A 608 -11.57 -36.38 22.70
N CYS A 609 -12.56 -36.67 21.85
CA CYS A 609 -12.33 -36.87 20.42
C CYS A 609 -11.96 -35.56 19.71
N VAL A 610 -12.60 -34.45 20.08
CA VAL A 610 -12.26 -33.11 19.56
C VAL A 610 -10.83 -32.72 19.96
N GLN A 611 -10.43 -33.00 21.21
CA GLN A 611 -9.06 -32.77 21.65
C GLN A 611 -8.05 -33.64 20.91
N ALA A 612 -8.38 -34.91 20.65
CA ALA A 612 -7.56 -35.82 19.86
C ALA A 612 -7.41 -35.33 18.40
N TYR A 613 -8.47 -34.78 17.81
CA TYR A 613 -8.41 -34.14 16.49
C TYR A 613 -7.47 -32.95 16.44
N TYR A 614 -7.57 -32.01 17.39
CA TYR A 614 -6.65 -30.88 17.43
C TYR A 614 -5.21 -31.33 17.67
N THR A 615 -4.99 -32.34 18.52
CA THR A 615 -3.66 -32.93 18.73
C THR A 615 -3.11 -33.53 17.44
N ARG A 616 -3.94 -34.26 16.67
CA ARG A 616 -3.55 -34.79 15.37
C ARG A 616 -3.27 -33.68 14.35
N PHE A 617 -4.06 -32.61 14.36
CA PHE A 617 -3.87 -31.44 13.49
C PHE A 617 -2.51 -30.77 13.77
N VAL A 618 -2.21 -30.50 15.05
CA VAL A 618 -0.90 -29.96 15.46
C VAL A 618 0.25 -30.88 15.04
N SER A 619 0.10 -32.19 15.19
CA SER A 619 1.09 -33.17 14.74
C SER A 619 1.32 -33.10 13.23
N MET A 620 0.26 -33.05 12.41
CA MET A 620 0.39 -32.94 10.95
C MET A 620 1.01 -31.61 10.51
N LEU A 621 0.66 -30.50 11.16
CA LEU A 621 1.29 -29.20 10.90
C LEU A 621 2.78 -29.23 11.26
N SER A 622 3.12 -29.82 12.41
CA SER A 622 4.51 -29.92 12.85
C SER A 622 5.34 -30.80 11.92
N GLU A 623 4.78 -31.91 11.42
CA GLU A 623 5.41 -32.77 10.41
C GLU A 623 5.64 -32.00 9.09
N ALA A 624 4.63 -31.25 8.62
CA ALA A 624 4.74 -30.42 7.42
C ALA A 624 5.80 -29.31 7.57
N MET A 625 5.95 -28.74 8.77
CA MET A 625 6.99 -27.75 9.08
C MET A 625 8.39 -28.37 9.10
N CYS A 626 8.55 -29.62 9.55
CA CYS A 626 9.84 -30.32 9.55
C CYS A 626 10.32 -30.70 8.14
N ILE A 627 9.39 -30.95 7.20
CA ILE A 627 9.70 -31.32 5.81
C ILE A 627 9.99 -30.06 4.95
N LEU A 628 9.65 -28.87 5.45
CA LEU A 628 9.82 -27.64 4.70
C LEU A 628 11.30 -27.34 4.42
N ALA A 629 11.62 -26.94 3.19
CA ALA A 629 12.92 -26.36 2.91
C ALA A 629 13.09 -25.06 3.74
N PRO A 630 14.28 -24.80 4.31
CA PRO A 630 14.53 -23.63 5.16
C PRO A 630 14.22 -22.30 4.46
N ASP A 631 14.33 -22.25 3.13
CA ASP A 631 14.10 -21.05 2.33
C ASP A 631 12.61 -20.66 2.20
N ASN A 632 11.66 -21.54 2.56
CA ASN A 632 10.23 -21.29 2.37
C ASN A 632 9.56 -20.62 3.59
N SER A 633 10.18 -19.55 4.08
CA SER A 633 9.73 -18.80 5.26
C SER A 633 8.28 -18.30 5.16
N LEU A 634 7.81 -17.99 3.95
CA LEU A 634 6.43 -17.55 3.74
C LEU A 634 5.45 -18.64 4.13
N LEU A 635 5.66 -19.88 3.68
CA LEU A 635 4.78 -21.01 3.99
C LEU A 635 4.92 -21.41 5.46
N LEU A 636 6.13 -21.37 6.03
CA LEU A 636 6.37 -21.60 7.45
C LEU A 636 5.53 -20.67 8.33
N ALA A 637 5.50 -19.37 8.02
CA ALA A 637 4.67 -18.40 8.74
C ALA A 637 3.17 -18.78 8.74
N ARG A 638 2.66 -19.34 7.64
CA ARG A 638 1.24 -19.75 7.55
C ARG A 638 0.98 -21.00 8.39
N TYR A 639 1.92 -21.93 8.45
CA TYR A 639 1.83 -23.08 9.36
C TYR A 639 1.92 -22.68 10.83
N LEU A 640 2.81 -21.74 11.19
CA LEU A 640 2.88 -21.17 12.54
C LEU A 640 1.56 -20.48 12.93
N TYR A 641 0.98 -19.67 12.03
CA TYR A 641 -0.32 -19.05 12.27
C TYR A 641 -1.41 -20.09 12.53
N LEU A 642 -1.52 -21.11 11.66
CA LEU A 642 -2.53 -22.16 11.79
C LEU A 642 -2.32 -23.00 13.06
N ARG A 643 -1.08 -23.36 13.38
CA ARG A 643 -0.77 -24.15 14.57
C ARG A 643 -1.03 -23.35 15.85
N GLY A 644 -0.66 -22.08 15.87
CA GLY A 644 -0.99 -21.15 16.95
C GLY A 644 -2.50 -21.01 17.17
N LEU A 645 -3.29 -20.88 16.09
CA LEU A 645 -4.75 -20.91 16.17
C LEU A 645 -5.28 -22.22 16.76
N VAL A 646 -4.79 -23.37 16.29
CA VAL A 646 -5.22 -24.68 16.80
C VAL A 646 -4.85 -24.85 18.27
N TYR A 647 -3.70 -24.34 18.72
CA TYR A 647 -3.33 -24.33 20.14
C TYR A 647 -4.27 -23.47 20.98
N LEU A 648 -4.69 -22.30 20.49
CA LEU A 648 -5.73 -21.50 21.16
C LEU A 648 -7.04 -22.28 21.29
N MET A 649 -7.47 -22.98 20.23
CA MET A 649 -8.69 -23.81 20.27
C MET A 649 -8.59 -24.97 21.28
N GLN A 650 -7.38 -25.45 21.58
CA GLN A 650 -7.11 -26.43 22.63
C GLN A 650 -7.01 -25.82 24.04
N GLY A 651 -7.03 -24.49 24.18
CA GLY A 651 -6.78 -23.79 25.44
C GLY A 651 -5.29 -23.74 25.85
N GLN A 652 -4.37 -24.05 24.95
CA GLN A 652 -2.92 -24.00 25.20
C GLN A 652 -2.35 -22.61 24.88
N LEU A 653 -2.66 -21.62 25.74
CA LEU A 653 -2.33 -20.21 25.50
C LEU A 653 -0.83 -19.97 25.31
N LEU A 654 0.01 -20.58 26.16
CA LEU A 654 1.47 -20.41 26.09
C LEU A 654 2.06 -20.93 24.76
N ASN A 655 1.64 -22.12 24.30
CA ASN A 655 2.11 -22.70 23.04
C ASN A 655 1.66 -21.85 21.85
N ALA A 656 0.43 -21.33 21.88
CA ALA A 656 -0.05 -20.41 20.86
C ALA A 656 0.78 -19.12 20.82
N LEU A 657 1.09 -18.54 21.97
CA LEU A 657 1.92 -17.34 22.06
C LEU A 657 3.35 -17.56 21.53
N LEU A 658 3.94 -18.74 21.78
CA LEU A 658 5.23 -19.10 21.20
C LEU A 658 5.17 -19.20 19.67
N ASP A 659 4.11 -19.78 19.10
CA ASP A 659 3.92 -19.82 17.65
C ASP A 659 3.68 -18.43 17.07
N PHE A 660 2.89 -17.57 17.73
CA PHE A 660 2.71 -16.19 17.31
C PHE A 660 3.97 -15.35 17.44
N GLN A 661 4.82 -15.61 18.42
CA GLN A 661 6.12 -14.97 18.55
C GLN A 661 7.06 -15.35 17.41
N ASN A 662 7.08 -16.63 17.02
CA ASN A 662 7.81 -17.07 15.83
C ASN A 662 7.20 -16.53 14.54
N LEU A 663 5.88 -16.37 14.49
CA LEU A 663 5.18 -15.71 13.38
C LEU A 663 5.59 -14.25 13.25
N TYR A 664 5.65 -13.52 14.37
CA TYR A 664 6.07 -12.11 14.42
C TYR A 664 7.48 -11.93 13.86
N LYS A 665 8.39 -12.88 14.09
CA LYS A 665 9.73 -12.90 13.46
C LYS A 665 9.67 -13.15 11.95
N THR A 666 8.77 -14.02 11.50
CA THR A 666 8.78 -14.60 10.14
C THR A 666 7.97 -13.79 9.13
N ASP A 667 6.77 -13.31 9.46
CA ASP A 667 5.94 -12.43 8.61
C ASP A 667 5.00 -11.59 9.47
N ILE A 668 5.40 -10.34 9.75
CA ILE A 668 4.64 -9.40 10.59
C ILE A 668 3.27 -9.08 9.99
N ARG A 669 3.12 -9.14 8.66
CA ARG A 669 1.89 -8.71 7.97
C ARG A 669 0.67 -9.56 8.29
N ILE A 670 0.86 -10.81 8.71
CA ILE A 670 -0.22 -11.73 9.07
C ILE A 670 -0.32 -11.95 10.58
N PHE A 671 0.42 -11.17 11.37
CA PHE A 671 0.44 -11.27 12.83
C PHE A 671 -0.91 -10.84 13.42
N PRO A 672 -1.60 -11.69 14.21
CA PRO A 672 -2.94 -11.38 14.71
C PRO A 672 -2.88 -10.59 16.03
N THR A 673 -2.52 -9.31 15.97
CA THR A 673 -2.28 -8.45 17.15
C THR A 673 -3.41 -8.47 18.17
N ASP A 674 -4.65 -8.26 17.73
CA ASP A 674 -5.82 -8.23 18.64
C ASP A 674 -6.04 -9.57 19.34
N LEU A 675 -5.81 -10.68 18.63
CA LEU A 675 -5.94 -12.02 19.17
C LEU A 675 -4.85 -12.30 20.21
N VAL A 676 -3.61 -11.91 19.92
CA VAL A 676 -2.48 -12.05 20.85
C VAL A 676 -2.72 -11.21 22.10
N LYS A 677 -3.15 -9.95 21.95
CA LYS A 677 -3.48 -9.08 23.08
C LYS A 677 -4.52 -9.71 24.01
N ARG A 678 -5.64 -10.18 23.46
CA ARG A 678 -6.68 -10.88 24.24
C ARG A 678 -6.17 -12.17 24.88
N THR A 679 -5.30 -12.91 24.18
CA THR A 679 -4.68 -14.14 24.70
C THR A 679 -3.86 -13.83 25.96
N VAL A 680 -3.01 -12.80 25.89
CA VAL A 680 -2.19 -12.32 27.02
C VAL A 680 -3.05 -11.85 28.19
N GLU A 681 -4.10 -11.07 27.92
CA GLU A 681 -5.05 -10.61 28.95
C GLU A 681 -5.81 -11.77 29.64
N SER A 682 -5.95 -12.92 28.97
CA SER A 682 -6.68 -14.10 29.49
C SER A 682 -5.83 -15.12 30.26
N MET A 683 -4.50 -14.96 30.29
CA MET A 683 -3.59 -15.92 30.91
C MET A 683 -3.72 -15.96 32.44
N SER A 684 -3.58 -17.16 33.01
CA SER A 684 -3.52 -17.35 34.46
C SER A 684 -2.14 -17.01 35.04
N ALA A 685 -2.05 -16.74 36.35
CA ALA A 685 -0.80 -16.45 37.04
C ALA A 685 0.35 -17.47 36.79
N PRO A 686 0.13 -18.81 36.85
CA PRO A 686 1.20 -19.78 36.57
C PRO A 686 1.58 -19.89 35.08
N GLU A 687 0.72 -19.45 34.17
CA GLU A 687 1.06 -19.33 32.75
C GLU A 687 1.92 -18.10 32.50
N TRP A 688 1.61 -17.00 33.19
CA TRP A 688 2.42 -15.78 33.20
C TRP A 688 3.83 -16.04 33.73
N GLU A 689 3.98 -16.72 34.88
CA GLU A 689 5.29 -17.10 35.43
C GLU A 689 6.13 -17.94 34.44
N ARG A 690 5.48 -18.80 33.66
CA ARG A 690 6.16 -19.58 32.59
C ARG A 690 6.48 -18.73 31.36
N ALA A 691 5.64 -17.76 31.02
CA ALA A 691 5.94 -16.81 29.94
C ALA A 691 7.09 -15.88 30.29
N GLU A 692 7.23 -15.48 31.56
CA GLU A 692 8.36 -14.69 32.06
C GLU A 692 9.72 -15.40 31.87
N GLN A 693 9.72 -16.73 31.88
CA GLN A 693 10.93 -17.53 31.60
C GLN A 693 11.36 -17.46 30.12
N ALA A 694 10.51 -16.97 29.22
CA ALA A 694 10.79 -16.79 27.80
C ALA A 694 11.00 -15.29 27.47
N PRO A 695 12.25 -14.80 27.44
CA PRO A 695 12.54 -13.37 27.31
C PRO A 695 12.00 -12.77 25.99
N GLU A 696 12.05 -13.53 24.90
CA GLU A 696 11.54 -13.06 23.61
C GLU A 696 10.02 -12.91 23.58
N LEU A 697 9.30 -13.70 24.39
CA LEU A 697 7.85 -13.62 24.54
C LEU A 697 7.46 -12.39 25.38
N MET A 698 8.17 -12.14 26.49
CA MET A 698 7.97 -10.93 27.29
C MET A 698 8.21 -9.66 26.50
N ARG A 699 9.18 -9.68 25.58
CA ARG A 699 9.43 -8.57 24.66
C ARG A 699 8.25 -8.31 23.72
N LEU A 700 7.68 -9.36 23.12
CA LEU A 700 6.46 -9.26 22.30
C LEU A 700 5.29 -8.71 23.12
N ILE A 701 5.13 -9.20 24.35
CA ILE A 701 4.06 -8.77 25.26
C ILE A 701 4.21 -7.27 25.59
N SER A 702 5.41 -6.81 25.96
CA SER A 702 5.69 -5.39 26.19
C SER A 702 5.46 -4.56 24.93
N GLU A 703 5.93 -5.00 23.76
CA GLU A 703 5.70 -4.28 22.50
C GLU A 703 4.21 -4.09 22.17
N ILE A 704 3.36 -5.09 22.46
CA ILE A 704 1.91 -5.06 22.18
C ILE A 704 1.12 -4.30 23.25
N LEU A 705 1.55 -4.34 24.52
CA LEU A 705 0.87 -3.68 25.63
C LEU A 705 1.29 -2.22 25.82
N ASP A 706 2.58 -1.90 25.67
CA ASP A 706 3.14 -0.57 25.96
C ASP A 706 3.01 0.39 24.77
N LYS A 707 2.94 -0.11 23.54
CA LYS A 707 2.52 0.70 22.40
C LYS A 707 1.00 0.55 22.30
N PRO A 708 0.16 1.51 22.76
CA PRO A 708 -1.10 1.69 22.06
C PRO A 708 -0.67 1.86 20.61
N HIS A 709 -1.05 0.94 19.71
CA HIS A 709 -0.87 1.21 18.30
C HIS A 709 -1.38 2.63 18.12
N GLU A 710 -0.51 3.54 17.66
CA GLU A 710 -0.99 4.73 17.01
C GLU A 710 -1.89 4.17 15.92
N ALA A 711 -3.18 4.08 16.21
CA ALA A 711 -4.22 3.78 15.27
C ALA A 711 -4.01 4.85 14.21
N SER A 712 -3.27 4.46 13.16
CA SER A 712 -2.45 5.29 12.29
C SER A 712 -3.11 6.64 12.03
N LYS A 713 -2.88 7.66 12.88
CA LYS A 713 -3.71 8.88 12.95
C LYS A 713 -5.07 8.69 12.26
N LEU A 714 -5.91 7.81 12.83
CA LEU A 714 -6.99 7.16 12.08
C LEU A 714 -8.02 8.14 11.52
N ASP A 715 -7.89 9.42 11.87
CA ASP A 715 -8.78 10.52 11.53
C ASP A 715 -8.11 11.77 10.90
N ASP A 716 -6.95 11.64 10.26
CA ASP A 716 -6.49 12.74 9.39
C ASP A 716 -7.26 12.71 8.06
N HIS A 717 -8.41 13.40 8.06
CA HIS A 717 -9.24 13.64 6.86
C HIS A 717 -8.39 14.17 5.70
N VAL A 718 -8.57 13.56 4.52
CA VAL A 718 -7.98 14.06 3.28
C VAL A 718 -8.62 15.40 2.94
N LYS A 719 -7.80 16.44 2.79
CA LYS A 719 -8.29 17.78 2.47
C LYS A 719 -8.25 17.98 0.96
N ASN A 720 -9.32 18.54 0.40
CA ASN A 720 -9.24 19.10 -0.94
C ASN A 720 -8.65 20.51 -0.86
N PHE A 721 -7.64 20.80 -1.68
CA PHE A 721 -7.08 22.14 -1.76
C PHE A 721 -8.18 23.12 -2.16
N LYS A 722 -8.31 24.23 -1.42
CA LYS A 722 -9.26 25.30 -1.74
C LYS A 722 -8.54 26.64 -1.64
N LEU A 723 -8.83 27.52 -2.61
CA LEU A 723 -8.36 28.89 -2.56
C LEU A 723 -8.85 29.60 -1.28
N PRO A 724 -8.02 30.49 -0.70
CA PRO A 724 -8.39 31.25 0.49
C PRO A 724 -9.60 32.15 0.24
N LYS A 725 -10.42 32.35 1.27
CA LYS A 725 -11.61 33.24 1.26
C LYS A 725 -11.52 34.37 2.29
N LYS A 726 -10.47 34.39 3.10
CA LYS A 726 -10.21 35.37 4.17
C LYS A 726 -8.80 35.92 4.01
N HIS A 727 -8.57 37.14 4.48
CA HIS A 727 -7.23 37.72 4.57
C HIS A 727 -6.30 36.80 5.37
N MET A 728 -5.04 36.72 4.93
CA MET A 728 -4.05 35.80 5.48
C MET A 728 -2.87 36.56 6.08
N GLN A 729 -2.54 36.20 7.31
CA GLN A 729 -1.26 36.55 7.93
C GLN A 729 -0.16 35.60 7.44
N LEU A 730 1.10 35.91 7.73
CA LEU A 730 2.26 35.11 7.30
C LEU A 730 2.12 33.61 7.58
N GLY A 731 1.63 33.23 8.77
CA GLY A 731 1.44 31.83 9.15
C GLY A 731 0.38 31.12 8.30
N ASP A 732 -0.76 31.76 8.05
CA ASP A 732 -1.83 31.22 7.21
C ASP A 732 -1.40 31.15 5.74
N PHE A 733 -0.72 32.20 5.25
CA PHE A 733 -0.15 32.23 3.91
C PHE A 733 0.85 31.10 3.70
N MET A 734 1.76 30.90 4.67
CA MET A 734 2.75 29.82 4.60
C MET A 734 2.08 28.47 4.46
N LYS A 735 1.08 28.20 5.31
CA LYS A 735 0.30 26.97 5.23
C LYS A 735 -0.35 26.78 3.86
N ARG A 736 -0.98 27.82 3.29
CA ARG A 736 -1.64 27.72 1.97
C ARG A 736 -0.67 27.51 0.82
N VAL A 737 0.49 28.18 0.84
CA VAL A 737 1.53 27.98 -0.18
C VAL A 737 2.08 26.57 -0.12
N GLN A 738 2.35 26.05 1.09
CA GLN A 738 2.84 24.67 1.25
C GLN A 738 1.76 23.64 0.85
N GLU A 739 0.49 23.83 1.25
CA GLU A 739 -0.64 22.97 0.85
C GLU A 739 -0.80 22.92 -0.69
N SER A 740 -0.61 24.04 -1.38
CA SER A 740 -0.70 24.13 -2.85
C SER A 740 0.45 23.44 -3.61
N GLY A 741 1.56 23.17 -2.92
CA GLY A 741 2.76 22.57 -3.49
C GLY A 741 3.57 23.50 -4.40
N ILE A 742 3.44 24.82 -4.28
CA ILE A 742 4.24 25.80 -5.05
C ILE A 742 5.67 25.86 -4.48
N VAL A 743 5.80 26.12 -3.18
CA VAL A 743 7.09 26.20 -2.47
C VAL A 743 6.94 25.47 -1.13
N LYS A 744 7.94 24.67 -0.77
CA LYS A 744 8.00 23.99 0.54
C LYS A 744 8.85 24.75 1.56
N ASP A 745 9.96 25.32 1.10
CA ASP A 745 10.93 26.02 1.92
C ASP A 745 10.34 27.28 2.59
N ALA A 746 10.33 27.29 3.92
CA ALA A 746 9.79 28.38 4.72
C ALA A 746 10.50 29.71 4.46
N SER A 747 11.81 29.70 4.20
CA SER A 747 12.57 30.94 3.96
C SER A 747 12.17 31.62 2.65
N THR A 748 11.98 30.84 1.58
CA THR A 748 11.51 31.32 0.29
C THR A 748 10.07 31.82 0.37
N ILE A 749 9.21 31.14 1.13
CA ILE A 749 7.82 31.60 1.38
C ILE A 749 7.79 32.92 2.14
N HIS A 750 8.69 33.12 3.10
CA HIS A 750 8.81 34.37 3.83
C HIS A 750 9.16 35.54 2.91
N ARG A 751 10.14 35.34 2.00
CA ARG A 751 10.50 36.34 0.97
C ARG A 751 9.34 36.61 0.00
N LEU A 752 8.57 35.58 -0.34
CA LEU A 752 7.39 35.70 -1.19
C LEU A 752 6.29 36.52 -0.50
N PHE A 753 6.05 36.29 0.79
CA PHE A 753 5.11 37.07 1.58
C PHE A 753 5.55 38.54 1.63
N GLU A 754 6.82 38.81 1.88
CA GLU A 754 7.37 40.17 1.84
C GLU A 754 7.25 40.82 0.46
N ALA A 755 7.45 40.07 -0.62
CA ALA A 755 7.31 40.55 -1.99
C ALA A 755 5.86 40.93 -2.34
N LEU A 756 4.88 40.10 -1.95
CA LEU A 756 3.46 40.35 -2.23
C LEU A 756 2.87 41.46 -1.35
N THR A 757 3.45 41.74 -0.18
CA THR A 757 3.00 42.77 0.76
C THR A 757 3.70 44.13 0.58
N VAL A 758 4.55 44.29 -0.44
CA VAL A 758 5.28 45.55 -0.68
C VAL A 758 4.29 46.71 -0.93
N GLY A 759 4.18 47.61 0.06
CA GLY A 759 3.38 48.82 -0.02
C GLY A 759 1.95 48.73 0.56
N GLN A 760 1.57 47.62 1.21
CA GLN A 760 0.25 47.43 1.86
C GLN A 760 0.34 46.97 3.33
N GLU A 761 -0.81 46.72 3.99
CA GLU A 761 -0.90 46.09 5.31
C GLU A 761 -0.16 44.75 5.34
N LYS A 762 0.32 44.29 6.51
CA LYS A 762 1.04 43.00 6.68
C LYS A 762 0.10 41.78 6.54
N GLN A 763 -0.82 41.80 5.59
CA GLN A 763 -1.78 40.74 5.28
C GLN A 763 -1.95 40.64 3.77
N ILE A 764 -2.21 39.43 3.28
CA ILE A 764 -2.53 39.17 1.87
C ILE A 764 -4.02 38.90 1.74
N ASP A 765 -4.70 39.65 0.88
CA ASP A 765 -6.10 39.44 0.56
C ASP A 765 -6.31 38.20 -0.34
N PRO A 766 -7.51 37.58 -0.30
CA PRO A 766 -7.83 36.40 -1.10
C PRO A 766 -7.62 36.57 -2.61
N GLU A 767 -7.97 37.73 -3.15
CA GLU A 767 -7.89 38.06 -4.56
C GLU A 767 -6.42 38.10 -5.03
N THR A 768 -5.54 38.79 -4.29
CA THR A 768 -4.10 38.82 -4.58
C THR A 768 -3.48 37.41 -4.57
N PHE A 769 -3.87 36.54 -3.62
CA PHE A 769 -3.38 35.15 -3.64
C PHE A 769 -3.91 34.36 -4.83
N LYS A 770 -5.18 34.55 -5.20
CA LYS A 770 -5.79 33.89 -6.35
C LYS A 770 -5.10 34.32 -7.65
N ASP A 771 -4.82 35.59 -7.81
CA ASP A 771 -4.11 36.12 -8.98
C ASP A 771 -2.67 35.60 -9.05
N PHE A 772 -1.97 35.55 -7.90
CA PHE A 772 -0.66 34.90 -7.81
C PHE A 772 -0.69 33.43 -8.19
N TYR A 773 -1.66 32.68 -7.65
CA TYR A 773 -1.85 31.27 -7.97
C TYR A 773 -2.11 31.07 -9.46
N ASN A 774 -2.97 31.89 -10.06
CA ASN A 774 -3.27 31.82 -11.50
C ASN A 774 -2.04 32.17 -12.35
N CYS A 775 -1.31 33.24 -12.03
CA CYS A 775 -0.09 33.62 -12.75
C CYS A 775 0.96 32.50 -12.70
N TRP A 776 1.19 31.91 -11.53
CA TRP A 776 2.09 30.76 -11.39
C TRP A 776 1.68 29.60 -12.31
N LYS A 777 0.37 29.36 -12.43
CA LYS A 777 -0.21 28.28 -13.23
C LYS A 777 -0.18 28.56 -14.73
N GLU A 778 -0.41 29.79 -15.15
CA GLU A 778 -0.28 30.21 -16.54
C GLU A 778 1.17 30.04 -17.02
N THR A 779 2.16 30.49 -16.24
CA THR A 779 3.58 30.29 -16.56
C THR A 779 3.94 28.80 -16.67
N GLU A 780 3.36 27.95 -15.82
CA GLU A 780 3.53 26.50 -15.88
C GLU A 780 2.91 25.91 -17.16
N ALA A 781 1.72 26.35 -17.57
CA ALA A 781 1.04 25.90 -18.78
C ALA A 781 1.76 26.34 -20.07
N GLU A 782 2.19 27.61 -20.14
CA GLU A 782 2.96 28.15 -21.27
C GLU A 782 4.23 27.33 -21.54
N ALA A 783 4.90 26.88 -20.47
CA ALA A 783 6.08 26.04 -20.54
C ALA A 783 5.78 24.61 -21.04
N GLN A 784 4.58 24.08 -20.81
CA GLN A 784 4.17 22.74 -21.28
C GLN A 784 3.77 22.73 -22.76
N GLU A 785 3.18 23.81 -23.27
CA GLU A 785 2.67 23.90 -24.65
C GLU A 785 3.75 24.20 -25.69
N VAL A 786 5.01 24.38 -25.27
CA VAL A 786 6.12 24.72 -26.17
C VAL A 786 6.41 23.57 -27.13
N SER A 787 5.95 23.69 -28.37
CA SER A 787 6.30 22.78 -29.45
C SER A 787 7.73 23.08 -29.92
N LEU A 788 8.72 22.40 -29.34
CA LEU A 788 10.10 22.49 -29.81
C LEU A 788 10.25 21.79 -31.18
N PRO A 789 10.92 22.42 -32.18
CA PRO A 789 11.31 21.75 -33.41
C PRO A 789 12.22 20.54 -33.12
N TRP A 790 12.13 19.48 -33.95
CA TRP A 790 12.90 18.23 -33.76
C TRP A 790 14.40 18.48 -33.59
N LEU A 791 14.98 19.36 -34.42
CA LEU A 791 16.39 19.76 -34.33
C LEU A 791 16.77 20.32 -32.95
N VAL A 792 15.85 20.98 -32.25
CA VAL A 792 16.11 21.50 -30.89
C VAL A 792 16.13 20.36 -29.88
N MET A 793 15.21 19.41 -30.04
CA MET A 793 15.04 18.28 -29.12
C MET A 793 16.24 17.34 -29.13
N GLU A 794 16.93 17.19 -30.27
CA GLU A 794 18.15 16.38 -30.40
C GLU A 794 19.36 16.99 -29.67
N HIS A 795 19.37 18.31 -29.44
CA HIS A 795 20.48 19.04 -28.82
C HIS A 795 20.24 19.45 -27.36
N LEU A 796 19.04 19.21 -26.84
CA LEU A 796 18.72 19.39 -25.43
C LEU A 796 18.98 18.09 -24.67
N ASP A 797 19.38 18.20 -23.41
CA ASP A 797 19.54 17.01 -22.59
C ASP A 797 18.16 16.38 -22.34
N LYS A 798 18.14 15.05 -22.21
CA LYS A 798 16.92 14.26 -21.92
C LYS A 798 16.07 14.83 -20.78
N ASN A 799 16.72 15.34 -19.73
CA ASN A 799 16.10 15.90 -18.52
C ASN A 799 15.93 17.43 -18.52
N GLU A 800 16.32 18.10 -19.60
CA GLU A 800 16.17 19.55 -19.73
C GLU A 800 14.72 19.90 -20.11
N CYS A 801 14.19 21.01 -19.60
CA CYS A 801 12.88 21.51 -20.01
C CYS A 801 12.85 23.02 -20.14
N VAL A 802 12.00 23.51 -21.04
CA VAL A 802 11.71 24.94 -21.15
C VAL A 802 10.92 25.35 -19.93
N CYS A 803 11.45 26.32 -19.18
CA CYS A 803 10.88 26.76 -17.92
C CYS A 803 10.15 28.09 -18.04
N LYS A 804 10.58 28.96 -18.97
CA LYS A 804 9.95 30.24 -19.29
C LYS A 804 10.19 30.60 -20.76
N LEU A 805 9.21 31.26 -21.37
CA LEU A 805 9.30 31.90 -22.69
C LEU A 805 9.04 33.39 -22.59
N SER A 806 9.70 34.18 -23.44
CA SER A 806 9.39 35.60 -23.62
C SER A 806 8.29 35.82 -24.65
N SER A 807 7.72 37.02 -24.68
CA SER A 807 7.02 37.51 -25.88
C SER A 807 7.97 37.57 -27.09
N SER A 808 7.41 37.67 -28.30
CA SER A 808 8.23 37.78 -29.52
C SER A 808 9.01 39.10 -29.51
N VAL A 809 10.33 38.98 -29.60
CA VAL A 809 11.27 40.09 -29.48
C VAL A 809 12.20 40.20 -30.67
N LYS A 810 12.59 41.44 -30.95
CA LYS A 810 13.63 41.74 -31.93
C LYS A 810 14.99 41.62 -31.26
N THR A 811 15.84 40.79 -31.81
CA THR A 811 17.22 40.58 -31.36
C THR A 811 18.20 40.91 -32.48
N ASN A 812 19.49 41.01 -32.16
CA ASN A 812 20.55 41.08 -33.18
C ASN A 812 20.74 39.79 -33.99
N LEU A 813 20.09 38.69 -33.58
CA LEU A 813 20.11 37.38 -34.25
C LEU A 813 18.81 37.06 -35.00
N GLY A 814 17.90 38.03 -35.11
CA GLY A 814 16.59 37.88 -35.76
C GLY A 814 15.42 38.15 -34.82
N VAL A 815 14.20 37.85 -35.30
CA VAL A 815 12.96 37.98 -34.52
C VAL A 815 12.57 36.60 -33.99
N GLY A 816 12.22 36.52 -32.71
CA GLY A 816 11.87 35.25 -32.09
C GLY A 816 11.55 35.38 -30.60
N LYS A 817 11.29 34.25 -29.95
CA LYS A 817 11.05 34.17 -28.50
C LYS A 817 12.28 33.65 -27.78
N ILE A 818 12.66 34.28 -26.67
CA ILE A 818 13.72 33.80 -25.81
C ILE A 818 13.14 32.72 -24.91
N ALA A 819 13.77 31.55 -24.92
CA ALA A 819 13.45 30.44 -24.06
C ALA A 819 14.54 30.26 -23.00
N MET A 820 14.10 30.01 -21.76
CA MET A 820 14.95 29.73 -20.62
C MET A 820 14.75 28.28 -20.18
N THR A 821 15.84 27.53 -20.00
CA THR A 821 15.85 26.20 -19.38
C THR A 821 16.54 26.26 -18.02
N GLN A 822 16.73 25.10 -17.37
CA GLN A 822 17.56 25.01 -16.17
C GLN A 822 19.06 25.27 -16.46
N LYS A 823 19.50 25.17 -17.72
CA LYS A 823 20.92 25.19 -18.08
C LYS A 823 21.33 26.34 -18.99
N ARG A 824 20.43 26.81 -19.87
CA ARG A 824 20.77 27.74 -20.94
C ARG A 824 19.63 28.64 -21.39
N LEU A 825 19.99 29.64 -22.19
CA LEU A 825 19.10 30.52 -22.92
C LEU A 825 19.24 30.24 -24.43
N PHE A 826 18.13 30.18 -25.14
CA PHE A 826 18.12 30.08 -26.59
C PHE A 826 17.00 30.90 -27.21
N LEU A 827 17.16 31.26 -28.48
CA LEU A 827 16.19 31.99 -29.29
C LEU A 827 15.47 31.01 -30.22
N LEU A 828 14.15 30.95 -30.10
CA LEU A 828 13.26 30.29 -31.05
C LEU A 828 12.89 31.29 -32.15
N THR A 829 13.40 31.10 -33.37
CA THR A 829 13.21 32.06 -34.47
C THR A 829 11.81 31.99 -35.06
N GLU A 830 11.16 33.13 -35.28
CA GLU A 830 9.87 33.22 -35.96
C GLU A 830 10.06 33.38 -37.48
N GLY A 831 9.35 32.58 -38.30
CA GLY A 831 9.36 32.65 -39.77
C GLY A 831 10.27 31.65 -40.49
N ARG A 832 11.28 31.08 -39.83
CA ARG A 832 12.01 29.87 -40.28
C ARG A 832 12.08 28.89 -39.11
N PRO A 833 11.77 27.59 -39.29
CA PRO A 833 11.95 26.60 -38.24
C PRO A 833 13.45 26.48 -37.92
N GLY A 834 13.87 26.99 -36.77
CA GLY A 834 15.26 27.04 -36.36
C GLY A 834 15.40 27.45 -34.89
N TYR A 835 16.57 27.18 -34.32
CA TYR A 835 16.94 27.62 -32.98
C TYR A 835 18.36 28.18 -33.00
N LEU A 836 18.63 29.15 -32.12
CA LEU A 836 19.96 29.70 -31.91
C LEU A 836 20.27 29.69 -30.41
N GLU A 837 21.29 28.95 -30.00
CA GLU A 837 21.75 28.99 -28.61
C GLU A 837 22.38 30.36 -28.31
N ILE A 838 21.81 31.07 -27.33
CA ILE A 838 22.32 32.36 -26.87
C ILE A 838 23.57 32.09 -26.04
N SER A 839 23.39 31.43 -24.90
CA SER A 839 24.45 31.02 -23.98
C SER A 839 23.94 29.99 -22.97
N THR A 840 24.80 29.09 -22.53
CA THR A 840 24.64 28.42 -21.24
C THR A 840 24.87 29.41 -20.10
N PHE A 841 24.21 29.24 -18.95
CA PHE A 841 24.43 30.13 -17.79
C PHE A 841 25.89 30.13 -17.32
N ARG A 842 26.60 29.02 -17.52
CA ARG A 842 28.03 28.88 -17.17
C ARG A 842 28.94 29.80 -17.98
N ASN A 843 28.58 30.09 -19.24
CA ASN A 843 29.43 30.85 -20.17
C ASN A 843 29.12 32.35 -20.17
N ILE A 844 28.14 32.81 -19.38
CA ILE A 844 27.79 34.23 -19.27
C ILE A 844 28.88 34.94 -18.45
N GLU A 845 29.47 36.00 -19.02
CA GLU A 845 30.41 36.88 -18.32
C GLU A 845 29.71 38.07 -17.68
N GLU A 846 28.73 38.63 -18.39
CA GLU A 846 28.09 39.86 -17.99
C GLU A 846 26.66 39.96 -18.54
N VAL A 847 25.74 40.40 -17.68
CA VAL A 847 24.34 40.70 -18.03
C VAL A 847 24.08 42.17 -17.71
N LYS A 848 23.80 42.97 -18.74
CA LYS A 848 23.56 44.42 -18.62
C LYS A 848 22.18 44.82 -19.11
N ARG A 849 21.56 45.75 -18.38
CA ARG A 849 20.40 46.50 -18.83
C ARG A 849 20.89 47.80 -19.46
N THR A 850 20.53 48.06 -20.72
CA THR A 850 20.84 49.31 -21.41
C THR A 850 19.59 49.90 -22.05
N SER A 851 19.61 51.18 -22.42
CA SER A 851 18.54 51.82 -23.18
C SER A 851 19.07 52.25 -24.53
N THR A 852 18.57 51.64 -25.59
CA THR A 852 18.99 51.95 -26.96
C THR A 852 18.07 53.04 -27.50
N ALA A 853 18.61 54.14 -28.00
CA ALA A 853 17.82 55.23 -28.56
C ALA A 853 17.37 54.85 -29.99
N PHE A 854 16.06 54.76 -30.20
CA PHE A 854 15.50 54.54 -31.53
C PHE A 854 14.42 55.59 -31.80
N VAL A 855 14.68 56.47 -32.78
CA VAL A 855 13.76 57.51 -33.28
C VAL A 855 12.93 58.17 -32.16
N LEU A 856 13.61 58.93 -31.29
CA LEU A 856 13.05 59.70 -30.15
C LEU A 856 12.50 58.90 -28.96
N ARG A 857 12.51 57.56 -28.95
CA ARG A 857 12.18 56.74 -27.77
C ARG A 857 13.37 55.92 -27.26
N ARG A 858 13.58 55.90 -25.94
CA ARG A 858 14.55 55.01 -25.28
C ARG A 858 13.91 53.65 -25.09
N ILE A 859 14.47 52.62 -25.70
CA ILE A 859 13.92 51.25 -25.58
C ILE A 859 14.84 50.41 -24.68
N PRO A 860 14.32 49.83 -23.58
CA PRO A 860 15.07 48.91 -22.73
C PRO A 860 15.55 47.69 -23.53
N THR A 861 16.85 47.40 -23.44
CA THR A 861 17.52 46.33 -24.18
C THR A 861 18.39 45.53 -23.22
N LEU A 862 18.19 44.22 -23.22
CA LEU A 862 18.99 43.25 -22.47
C LEU A 862 20.23 42.90 -23.29
N LYS A 863 21.41 43.05 -22.69
CA LYS A 863 22.70 42.67 -23.30
C LYS A 863 23.34 41.54 -22.51
N ILE A 864 23.70 40.45 -23.20
CA ILE A 864 24.37 39.29 -22.62
C ILE A 864 25.71 39.11 -23.32
N ARG A 865 26.81 39.19 -22.55
CA ARG A 865 28.18 38.90 -23.01
C ARG A 865 28.55 37.46 -22.63
N VAL A 866 29.11 36.74 -23.58
CA VAL A 866 29.46 35.31 -23.46
C VAL A 866 30.96 35.15 -23.65
N ALA A 867 31.62 34.39 -22.79
CA ALA A 867 33.08 34.25 -22.81
C ALA A 867 33.64 33.69 -24.14
N SER A 868 32.88 32.79 -24.79
CA SER A 868 33.28 32.13 -26.03
C SER A 868 32.93 32.90 -27.31
N LYS A 869 32.16 34.00 -27.24
CA LYS A 869 31.69 34.74 -28.42
C LYS A 869 32.07 36.22 -28.32
N LYS A 870 32.69 36.76 -29.38
CA LYS A 870 33.01 38.20 -29.47
C LYS A 870 31.75 39.09 -29.59
N GLU A 871 30.67 38.56 -30.14
CA GLU A 871 29.42 39.30 -30.33
C GLU A 871 28.56 39.26 -29.06
N VAL A 872 28.08 40.43 -28.65
CA VAL A 872 27.13 40.58 -27.52
C VAL A 872 25.73 40.29 -28.03
N PHE A 873 24.98 39.42 -27.34
CA PHE A 873 23.58 39.21 -27.65
C PHE A 873 22.76 40.40 -27.15
N GLU A 874 21.93 40.98 -28.02
CA GLU A 874 21.08 42.14 -27.72
C GLU A 874 19.62 41.81 -28.01
N ALA A 875 18.75 41.95 -27.01
CA ALA A 875 17.31 41.70 -27.13
C ALA A 875 16.48 42.88 -26.63
N ASN A 876 15.56 43.32 -27.48
CA ASN A 876 14.61 44.38 -27.15
C ASN A 876 13.31 43.78 -26.56
N LEU A 877 13.29 43.69 -25.23
CA LEU A 877 12.22 43.07 -24.45
C LEU A 877 11.14 44.06 -23.96
N LYS A 878 11.19 45.33 -24.41
CA LYS A 878 10.22 46.39 -24.04
C LYS A 878 9.94 46.42 -22.52
N THR A 879 8.72 46.10 -22.10
CA THR A 879 8.24 46.11 -20.71
C THR A 879 8.77 44.95 -19.87
N GLU A 880 9.17 43.84 -20.49
CA GLU A 880 9.67 42.64 -19.79
C GLU A 880 11.19 42.71 -19.51
N CYS A 881 11.90 43.72 -20.05
CA CYS A 881 13.36 43.78 -19.99
C CYS A 881 13.92 43.74 -18.56
N ASP A 882 13.24 44.38 -17.62
CA ASP A 882 13.71 44.48 -16.23
C ASP A 882 13.53 43.16 -15.48
N LEU A 883 12.42 42.46 -15.75
CA LEU A 883 12.15 41.14 -15.21
C LEU A 883 13.15 40.12 -15.77
N TRP A 884 13.34 40.05 -17.10
CA TRP A 884 14.32 39.16 -17.71
C TRP A 884 15.75 39.43 -17.24
N HIS A 885 16.13 40.70 -17.04
CA HIS A 885 17.43 41.03 -16.45
C HIS A 885 17.61 40.40 -15.06
N LEU A 886 16.60 40.50 -14.22
CA LEU A 886 16.61 39.99 -12.85
C LEU A 886 16.60 38.45 -12.82
N MET A 887 15.77 37.82 -13.66
CA MET A 887 15.69 36.36 -13.80
C MET A 887 17.00 35.75 -14.31
N VAL A 888 17.60 36.34 -15.35
CA VAL A 888 18.86 35.84 -15.92
C VAL A 888 20.01 35.99 -14.91
N LYS A 889 20.04 37.08 -14.13
CA LYS A 889 21.01 37.26 -13.04
C LYS A 889 20.86 36.23 -11.93
N GLU A 890 19.64 35.99 -11.46
CA GLU A 890 19.39 34.99 -10.41
C GLU A 890 19.76 33.57 -10.88
N MET A 891 19.41 33.18 -12.11
CA MET A 891 19.82 31.90 -12.70
C MET A 891 21.34 31.80 -12.87
N TRP A 892 21.99 32.88 -13.31
CA TRP A 892 23.43 32.93 -13.48
C TRP A 892 24.16 32.79 -12.14
N ALA A 893 23.74 33.54 -11.12
CA ALA A 893 24.27 33.44 -9.76
C ALA A 893 24.03 32.06 -9.14
N GLY A 894 22.82 31.51 -9.30
CA GLY A 894 22.49 30.15 -8.85
C GLY A 894 23.32 29.07 -9.54
N LYS A 895 23.59 29.22 -10.84
CA LYS A 895 24.47 28.30 -11.58
C LYS A 895 25.92 28.41 -11.14
N LYS A 896 26.42 29.62 -10.89
CA LYS A 896 27.76 29.85 -10.35
C LYS A 896 27.91 29.17 -8.99
N LEU A 897 26.97 29.38 -8.07
CA LEU A 897 26.94 28.72 -6.77
C LEU A 897 26.85 27.19 -6.88
N ALA A 898 26.04 26.67 -7.81
CA ALA A 898 25.95 25.24 -8.06
C ALA A 898 27.28 24.62 -8.52
N ASP A 899 28.03 25.33 -9.36
CA ASP A 899 29.34 24.89 -9.84
C ASP A 899 30.40 25.02 -8.74
N ASP A 900 30.37 26.11 -7.96
CA ASP A 900 31.26 26.38 -6.83
C ASP A 900 31.07 25.39 -5.67
N HIS A 901 29.85 24.85 -5.49
CA HIS A 901 29.50 23.92 -4.41
C HIS A 901 29.24 22.47 -4.87
N LYS A 902 29.32 22.20 -6.19
CA LYS A 902 28.92 20.92 -6.82
C LYS A 902 27.53 20.43 -6.39
N ASP A 903 26.62 21.36 -6.15
CA ASP A 903 25.27 21.08 -5.68
C ASP A 903 24.24 21.58 -6.71
N PRO A 904 23.60 20.67 -7.47
CA PRO A 904 22.62 21.05 -8.47
C PRO A 904 21.35 21.68 -7.87
N HIS A 905 21.12 21.57 -6.56
CA HIS A 905 19.95 22.14 -5.90
C HIS A 905 19.90 23.67 -5.98
N TYR A 906 21.06 24.35 -6.01
CA TYR A 906 21.11 25.81 -6.20
C TYR A 906 20.47 26.26 -7.51
N VAL A 907 20.65 25.50 -8.60
CA VAL A 907 19.99 25.78 -9.89
C VAL A 907 18.47 25.61 -9.76
N GLN A 908 18.03 24.57 -9.06
CA GLN A 908 16.60 24.31 -8.86
C GLN A 908 15.94 25.38 -8.00
N GLN A 909 16.60 25.82 -6.93
CA GLN A 909 16.11 26.90 -6.07
C GLN A 909 16.12 28.24 -6.81
N ALA A 910 17.17 28.54 -7.59
CA ALA A 910 17.26 29.75 -8.39
C ALA A 910 16.13 29.80 -9.43
N LEU A 911 15.88 28.66 -10.09
CA LEU A 911 14.77 28.52 -11.01
C LEU A 911 13.42 28.76 -10.33
N THR A 912 13.22 28.22 -9.12
CA THR A 912 12.00 28.45 -8.33
C THR A 912 11.85 29.94 -8.01
N ASN A 913 12.90 30.62 -7.53
CA ASN A 913 12.89 32.06 -7.28
C ASN A 913 12.52 32.85 -8.55
N VAL A 914 13.11 32.50 -9.69
CA VAL A 914 12.86 33.12 -11.00
C VAL A 914 11.40 32.98 -11.44
N LEU A 915 10.81 31.81 -11.24
CA LEU A 915 9.40 31.59 -11.56
C LEU A 915 8.47 32.32 -10.59
N LEU A 916 8.86 32.43 -9.31
CA LEU A 916 8.11 33.23 -8.33
C LEU A 916 8.16 34.72 -8.68
N MET A 917 9.29 35.23 -9.14
CA MET A 917 9.42 36.62 -9.61
C MET A 917 8.45 36.91 -10.74
N ASP A 918 8.40 36.02 -11.73
CA ASP A 918 7.48 36.13 -12.87
C ASP A 918 6.02 36.14 -12.41
N ALA A 919 5.63 35.21 -11.52
CA ALA A 919 4.29 35.16 -10.95
C ALA A 919 3.95 36.42 -10.14
N VAL A 920 4.86 36.94 -9.32
CA VAL A 920 4.67 38.18 -8.55
C VAL A 920 4.49 39.40 -9.46
N VAL A 921 5.27 39.51 -10.54
CA VAL A 921 5.11 40.61 -11.51
C VAL A 921 3.77 40.52 -12.22
N GLY A 922 3.36 39.32 -12.63
CA GLY A 922 2.05 39.07 -13.23
C GLY A 922 0.87 39.40 -12.29
N THR A 923 1.05 39.20 -10.98
CA THR A 923 0.04 39.46 -9.94
C THR A 923 -0.16 40.95 -9.70
N LEU A 924 0.92 41.68 -9.42
CA LEU A 924 0.82 43.05 -8.89
C LEU A 924 0.53 44.09 -9.97
N GLN A 925 0.91 43.84 -11.23
CA GLN A 925 0.69 44.68 -12.43
C GLN A 925 0.91 46.19 -12.25
N SER A 926 1.70 46.58 -11.24
CA SER A 926 1.93 47.97 -10.82
C SER A 926 3.37 48.39 -11.12
N PRO A 927 3.67 49.70 -11.18
CA PRO A 927 5.05 50.16 -11.38
C PRO A 927 6.02 49.70 -10.27
N GLY A 928 5.51 49.26 -9.10
CA GLY A 928 6.30 48.67 -8.02
C GLY A 928 6.58 47.17 -8.14
N ALA A 929 5.98 46.48 -9.11
CA ALA A 929 6.04 45.01 -9.22
C ALA A 929 7.45 44.46 -9.43
N ILE A 930 8.29 45.17 -10.21
CA ILE A 930 9.69 44.78 -10.42
C ILE A 930 10.51 44.92 -9.11
N TYR A 931 10.23 45.95 -8.32
CA TYR A 931 10.87 46.11 -7.02
C TYR A 931 10.43 45.02 -6.04
N ALA A 932 9.14 44.65 -6.03
CA ALA A 932 8.63 43.51 -5.27
C ALA A 932 9.33 42.19 -5.67
N ALA A 933 9.40 41.89 -6.97
CA ALA A 933 10.10 40.72 -7.48
C ALA A 933 11.59 40.69 -7.11
N SER A 934 12.25 41.86 -7.03
CA SER A 934 13.64 41.95 -6.58
C SER A 934 13.86 41.48 -5.12
N LYS A 935 12.82 41.36 -4.29
CA LYS A 935 12.95 40.77 -2.94
C LYS A 935 13.19 39.26 -3.00
N LEU A 936 12.78 38.61 -4.09
CA LEU A 936 13.01 37.18 -4.33
C LEU A 936 14.40 36.86 -4.91
N SER A 937 15.17 37.86 -5.36
CA SER A 937 16.53 37.63 -5.90
C SER A 937 17.50 37.37 -4.77
N TYR A 938 17.63 36.11 -4.39
CA TYR A 938 18.41 35.70 -3.24
C TYR A 938 19.87 35.50 -3.62
N PHE A 939 20.13 34.71 -4.66
CA PHE A 939 21.48 34.32 -5.04
C PHE A 939 22.27 35.46 -5.66
N ASP A 940 21.65 36.34 -6.43
CA ASP A 940 22.35 37.52 -6.97
C ASP A 940 22.82 38.46 -5.83
N LYS A 941 22.07 38.55 -4.72
CA LYS A 941 22.46 39.35 -3.55
C LYS A 941 23.51 38.64 -2.70
N THR A 942 23.29 37.37 -2.36
CA THR A 942 24.20 36.60 -1.49
C THR A 942 25.52 36.22 -2.16
N SER A 943 25.54 35.98 -3.46
CA SER A 943 26.80 35.69 -4.18
C SER A 943 27.79 36.86 -4.18
N ASN A 944 27.30 38.09 -3.99
CA ASN A 944 28.14 39.28 -3.80
C ASN A 944 28.61 39.44 -2.35
N GLU A 945 27.94 38.81 -1.38
CA GLU A 945 28.23 38.91 0.07
C GLU A 945 29.05 37.72 0.61
N MET A 946 29.00 36.54 -0.04
CA MET A 946 29.73 35.34 0.36
C MET A 946 30.65 34.80 -0.76
N PRO A 947 31.92 35.22 -0.83
CA PRO A 947 32.92 34.54 -1.63
C PRO A 947 33.43 33.31 -0.84
N MET A 948 32.62 32.26 -0.76
CA MET A 948 33.04 30.96 -0.21
C MET A 948 33.13 29.95 -1.34
N THR A 949 34.17 30.06 -2.15
CA THR A 949 34.56 28.98 -3.06
C THR A 949 35.11 27.83 -2.23
N LEU A 950 34.62 26.61 -2.48
CA LEU A 950 35.20 25.39 -1.93
C LEU A 950 36.72 25.36 -2.22
N PRO A 951 37.54 24.80 -1.31
CA PRO A 951 38.97 24.60 -1.59
C PRO A 951 39.17 23.86 -2.92
N GLU A 952 40.19 24.21 -3.70
CA GLU A 952 40.45 23.57 -5.01
C GLU A 952 40.57 22.04 -4.89
N THR A 953 41.22 21.58 -3.82
CA THR A 953 41.33 20.15 -3.46
C THR A 953 39.96 19.46 -3.29
N THR A 954 38.97 20.19 -2.77
CA THR A 954 37.59 19.70 -2.62
C THR A 954 36.86 19.70 -3.95
N LEU A 955 37.08 20.70 -4.81
CA LEU A 955 36.43 20.80 -6.13
C LEU A 955 36.87 19.70 -7.11
N GLU A 956 38.12 19.27 -7.03
CA GLU A 956 38.68 18.20 -7.87
C GLU A 956 38.13 16.81 -7.48
N THR A 957 37.93 16.58 -6.19
CA THR A 957 37.52 15.30 -5.62
C THR A 957 36.00 15.14 -5.54
N LEU A 958 35.25 16.21 -5.24
CA LEU A 958 33.80 16.19 -5.12
C LEU A 958 33.14 16.12 -6.52
N LYS A 959 32.40 15.04 -6.76
CA LYS A 959 31.66 14.83 -8.00
C LYS A 959 30.34 15.61 -8.00
N HIS A 960 29.49 15.35 -7.01
CA HIS A 960 28.20 16.03 -6.80
C HIS A 960 27.62 15.72 -5.42
N LYS A 961 26.57 16.45 -5.03
CA LYS A 961 25.74 16.16 -3.85
C LYS A 961 24.33 15.71 -4.22
N ILE A 962 23.74 14.87 -3.37
CA ILE A 962 22.34 14.45 -3.45
C ILE A 962 21.62 14.76 -2.14
N ASN A 963 20.30 14.94 -2.20
CA ASN A 963 19.45 15.24 -1.05
C ASN A 963 18.45 14.09 -0.80
N PRO A 964 18.73 13.18 0.15
CA PRO A 964 17.79 12.13 0.58
C PRO A 964 16.45 12.63 1.11
N SER A 965 16.40 13.82 1.71
CA SER A 965 15.18 14.45 2.21
C SER A 965 14.51 15.36 1.17
N ALA A 966 14.79 15.15 -0.13
CA ALA A 966 14.20 15.96 -1.19
C ALA A 966 12.66 15.83 -1.20
N GLY A 967 11.98 16.94 -0.92
CA GLY A 967 10.53 16.99 -0.84
C GLY A 967 9.97 16.88 0.57
N GLU A 968 10.80 16.82 1.61
CA GLU A 968 10.40 17.01 3.01
C GLU A 968 10.57 18.48 3.43
N ALA A 969 9.79 18.95 4.42
CA ALA A 969 9.80 20.34 4.90
C ALA A 969 11.08 20.70 5.66
N PHE A 970 11.73 19.69 6.26
CA PHE A 970 12.97 19.84 7.01
C PHE A 970 13.99 18.77 6.61
N PRO A 971 15.29 19.10 6.52
CA PRO A 971 16.33 18.10 6.30
C PRO A 971 16.38 17.09 7.47
N GLN A 972 16.59 15.82 7.14
CA GLN A 972 16.81 14.76 8.13
C GLN A 972 18.29 14.36 8.15
N ALA A 973 18.80 13.93 9.30
CA ALA A 973 20.18 13.47 9.37
C ALA A 973 20.33 12.16 8.58
N VAL A 974 21.45 12.02 7.86
CA VAL A 974 21.81 10.77 7.19
C VAL A 974 22.58 9.93 8.19
N ASP A 975 21.91 8.92 8.76
CA ASP A 975 22.46 8.10 9.83
C ASP A 975 23.31 6.95 9.27
N VAL A 976 22.85 6.25 8.23
CA VAL A 976 23.56 5.11 7.63
C VAL A 976 23.47 5.12 6.11
N LEU A 977 24.58 4.76 5.46
CA LEU A 977 24.69 4.57 4.01
C LEU A 977 25.12 3.14 3.69
N LEU A 978 24.48 2.52 2.69
CA LEU A 978 24.88 1.21 2.16
C LEU A 978 24.83 1.23 0.64
N TYR A 979 25.94 0.90 -0.01
CA TYR A 979 25.98 0.63 -1.45
C TYR A 979 25.75 -0.87 -1.71
N THR A 980 24.98 -1.16 -2.75
CA THR A 980 24.67 -2.52 -3.19
C THR A 980 24.91 -2.64 -4.69
N PRO A 981 25.76 -3.57 -5.17
CA PRO A 981 26.03 -3.74 -6.60
C PRO A 981 24.79 -4.22 -7.37
N GLY A 982 24.72 -3.90 -8.66
CA GLY A 982 23.53 -4.12 -9.50
C GLY A 982 23.37 -5.52 -10.09
N HIS A 983 24.40 -6.37 -10.04
CA HIS A 983 24.34 -7.75 -10.54
C HIS A 983 23.83 -8.70 -9.46
N LEU A 984 22.52 -8.73 -9.26
CA LEU A 984 21.89 -9.52 -8.19
C LEU A 984 21.27 -10.82 -8.70
N ASP A 985 21.11 -11.00 -10.02
CA ASP A 985 20.74 -12.28 -10.66
C ASP A 985 21.80 -12.71 -11.70
N PRO A 986 22.37 -13.92 -11.64
CA PRO A 986 23.25 -14.47 -12.68
C PRO A 986 22.61 -14.55 -14.08
N ALA A 987 21.27 -14.54 -14.17
CA ALA A 987 20.52 -14.57 -15.42
C ALA A 987 20.24 -13.20 -16.04
N GLU A 988 20.46 -12.10 -15.30
CA GLU A 988 20.31 -10.74 -15.82
C GLU A 988 21.44 -10.37 -16.78
N LYS A 989 21.08 -9.73 -17.90
CA LYS A 989 22.08 -9.22 -18.84
C LYS A 989 22.83 -8.04 -18.19
N VAL A 990 24.12 -7.89 -18.51
CA VAL A 990 24.98 -6.79 -18.01
C VAL A 990 24.41 -5.40 -18.30
N GLU A 991 23.57 -5.28 -19.31
CA GLU A 991 22.92 -4.02 -19.69
C GLU A 991 21.76 -3.61 -18.76
N ASP A 992 21.26 -4.53 -17.90
CA ASP A 992 20.11 -4.33 -16.99
C ASP A 992 20.52 -4.22 -15.50
N ALA A 993 21.83 -4.11 -15.18
CA ALA A 993 22.30 -4.05 -13.80
C ALA A 993 22.06 -2.66 -13.16
N HIS A 994 21.21 -2.61 -12.12
CA HIS A 994 20.85 -1.38 -11.41
C HIS A 994 21.44 -1.34 -9.99
N PRO A 995 22.66 -0.80 -9.79
CA PRO A 995 23.24 -0.68 -8.45
C PRO A 995 22.42 0.29 -7.60
N LYS A 996 22.28 0.01 -6.30
CA LYS A 996 21.45 0.82 -5.39
C LYS A 996 22.27 1.41 -4.25
N LEU A 997 21.96 2.65 -3.90
CA LEU A 997 22.42 3.32 -2.69
C LEU A 997 21.25 3.47 -1.70
N TRP A 998 21.39 2.86 -0.54
CA TRP A 998 20.42 2.91 0.55
C TRP A 998 20.83 4.00 1.54
N CYS A 999 19.91 4.92 1.83
CA CYS A 999 20.11 6.00 2.79
C CYS A 999 19.09 5.86 3.92
N ALA A 1000 19.57 5.46 5.11
CA ALA A 1000 18.75 5.51 6.32
C ALA A 1000 18.82 6.92 6.93
N LEU A 1001 17.65 7.51 7.10
CA LEU A 1001 17.42 8.81 7.72
C LEU A 1001 16.92 8.61 9.15
N SER A 1002 16.78 9.72 9.85
CA SER A 1002 16.22 9.75 11.21
C SER A 1002 14.83 9.08 11.28
N GLU A 1003 14.52 8.50 12.44
CA GLU A 1003 13.25 7.79 12.73
C GLU A 1003 12.96 6.55 11.85
N GLY A 1004 14.01 5.90 11.32
CA GLY A 1004 13.87 4.64 10.60
C GLY A 1004 13.39 4.79 9.16
N ASN A 1005 13.36 6.01 8.62
CA ASN A 1005 13.01 6.24 7.22
C ASN A 1005 14.17 5.83 6.30
N VAL A 1006 13.91 4.98 5.31
CA VAL A 1006 14.93 4.54 4.34
C VAL A 1006 14.54 5.00 2.94
N THR A 1007 15.46 5.72 2.28
CA THR A 1007 15.33 6.17 0.88
C THR A 1007 16.35 5.43 0.02
N VAL A 1008 15.94 5.00 -1.18
CA VAL A 1008 16.79 4.22 -2.08
C VAL A 1008 17.02 4.99 -3.37
N PHE A 1009 18.29 5.14 -3.73
CA PHE A 1009 18.74 5.74 -4.98
C PHE A 1009 19.29 4.68 -5.93
N ASP A 1010 19.08 4.85 -7.22
CA ASP A 1010 19.87 4.17 -8.26
C ASP A 1010 21.24 4.84 -8.31
N ALA A 1011 22.30 4.08 -8.06
CA ALA A 1011 23.67 4.59 -7.99
C ALA A 1011 24.32 4.81 -9.37
N SER A 1012 23.72 4.31 -10.45
CA SER A 1012 24.18 4.58 -11.82
C SER A 1012 23.80 6.00 -12.26
N SER A 1013 22.56 6.40 -11.98
CA SER A 1013 21.97 7.69 -12.35
C SER A 1013 21.94 8.70 -11.20
N TRP A 1014 22.13 8.26 -9.96
CA TRP A 1014 21.94 9.02 -8.71
C TRP A 1014 20.51 9.55 -8.55
N THR A 1015 19.53 8.82 -9.10
CA THR A 1015 18.11 9.18 -9.05
C THR A 1015 17.38 8.40 -7.96
N ILE A 1016 16.31 8.97 -7.39
CA ILE A 1016 15.52 8.28 -6.36
C ILE A 1016 14.77 7.12 -7.00
N HIS A 1017 15.11 5.89 -6.64
CA HIS A 1017 14.44 4.68 -7.09
C HIS A 1017 13.14 4.43 -6.30
N GLN A 1018 13.15 4.68 -4.99
CA GLN A 1018 11.97 4.56 -4.14
C GLN A 1018 11.91 5.68 -3.11
N ARG A 1019 10.76 6.36 -3.05
CA ARG A 1019 10.47 7.37 -2.02
C ARG A 1019 10.35 6.70 -0.65
N SER A 1020 10.86 7.38 0.37
CA SER A 1020 11.06 6.86 1.73
C SER A 1020 9.97 5.89 2.22
N PHE A 1021 10.41 4.71 2.66
CA PHE A 1021 9.57 3.78 3.44
C PHE A 1021 10.14 3.64 4.85
N LYS A 1022 9.30 3.30 5.81
CA LYS A 1022 9.68 3.32 7.22
C LYS A 1022 10.01 1.90 7.71
N VAL A 1023 11.20 1.74 8.28
CA VAL A 1023 11.73 0.51 8.88
C VAL A 1023 11.69 0.70 10.39
N GLY A 1024 10.65 0.17 11.04
CA GLY A 1024 10.44 0.36 12.48
C GLY A 1024 10.08 1.81 12.86
N THR A 1025 10.17 2.13 14.14
CA THR A 1025 9.93 3.50 14.66
C THR A 1025 11.17 4.14 15.27
N ALA A 1026 12.24 3.37 15.43
CA ALA A 1026 13.47 3.79 16.08
C ALA A 1026 14.55 4.16 15.05
N LYS A 1027 15.67 4.69 15.54
CA LYS A 1027 16.81 5.05 14.70
C LYS A 1027 17.52 3.81 14.17
N VAL A 1028 17.93 3.86 12.91
CA VAL A 1028 18.78 2.83 12.28
C VAL A 1028 20.24 3.11 12.62
N ASN A 1029 20.96 2.10 13.11
CA ASN A 1029 22.37 2.20 13.51
C ASN A 1029 23.33 1.63 12.46
N CYS A 1030 22.93 0.55 11.77
CA CYS A 1030 23.77 -0.12 10.78
C CYS A 1030 22.95 -0.82 9.69
N MET A 1031 23.56 -1.03 8.52
CA MET A 1031 22.96 -1.75 7.39
C MET A 1031 24.03 -2.60 6.70
N VAL A 1032 23.66 -3.79 6.24
CA VAL A 1032 24.55 -4.66 5.45
C VAL A 1032 23.77 -5.42 4.38
N MET A 1033 24.39 -5.65 3.22
CA MET A 1033 23.87 -6.64 2.26
C MET A 1033 24.27 -8.02 2.78
N ALA A 1034 23.31 -8.78 3.28
CA ALA A 1034 23.56 -10.12 3.80
C ALA A 1034 23.61 -11.19 2.71
N ASP A 1035 22.86 -10.98 1.62
CA ASP A 1035 22.74 -11.84 0.45
C ASP A 1035 22.26 -10.99 -0.75
N GLN A 1036 22.34 -11.52 -1.98
CA GLN A 1036 21.93 -10.83 -3.22
C GLN A 1036 20.49 -10.27 -3.15
N ASN A 1037 19.62 -10.93 -2.38
CA ASN A 1037 18.21 -10.57 -2.26
C ASN A 1037 17.83 -9.88 -0.95
N GLN A 1038 18.78 -9.71 0.00
CA GLN A 1038 18.47 -9.30 1.37
C GLN A 1038 19.41 -8.21 1.91
N VAL A 1039 18.82 -7.09 2.32
CA VAL A 1039 19.49 -6.04 3.11
C VAL A 1039 19.01 -6.15 4.55
N TRP A 1040 19.95 -6.26 5.49
CA TRP A 1040 19.67 -6.34 6.92
C TRP A 1040 19.96 -4.99 7.57
N VAL A 1041 19.07 -4.56 8.45
CA VAL A 1041 19.08 -3.23 9.07
C VAL A 1041 19.01 -3.39 10.58
N GLY A 1042 20.10 -3.04 11.28
CA GLY A 1042 20.15 -3.04 12.74
C GLY A 1042 19.64 -1.73 13.31
N SER A 1043 18.72 -1.81 14.28
CA SER A 1043 18.00 -0.68 14.84
C SER A 1043 18.23 -0.53 16.35
N GLU A 1044 17.98 0.69 16.85
CA GLU A 1044 18.10 1.04 18.26
C GLU A 1044 17.06 0.31 19.15
N ASP A 1045 15.94 -0.12 18.56
CA ASP A 1045 14.89 -0.89 19.23
C ASP A 1045 15.22 -2.38 19.43
N SER A 1046 16.50 -2.79 19.34
CA SER A 1046 16.99 -4.17 19.47
C SER A 1046 16.59 -5.14 18.35
N VAL A 1047 15.98 -4.65 17.27
CA VAL A 1047 15.52 -5.46 16.15
C VAL A 1047 16.49 -5.37 14.95
N ILE A 1048 16.68 -6.49 14.25
CA ILE A 1048 17.29 -6.51 12.92
C ILE A 1048 16.16 -6.71 11.90
N TYR A 1049 15.91 -5.71 11.07
CA TYR A 1049 14.91 -5.74 10.03
C TYR A 1049 15.50 -6.28 8.73
N ILE A 1050 14.76 -7.16 8.04
CA ILE A 1050 15.21 -7.76 6.78
C ILE A 1050 14.35 -7.23 5.63
N ILE A 1051 15.01 -6.53 4.71
CA ILE A 1051 14.41 -5.92 3.54
C ILE A 1051 14.74 -6.76 2.31
N ASN A 1052 13.71 -7.16 1.56
CA ASN A 1052 13.91 -7.79 0.27
C ASN A 1052 14.24 -6.71 -0.79
N VAL A 1053 15.35 -6.90 -1.51
CA VAL A 1053 15.89 -5.91 -2.47
C VAL A 1053 15.01 -5.72 -3.72
N HIS A 1054 14.18 -6.71 -4.06
CA HIS A 1054 13.29 -6.70 -5.22
C HIS A 1054 11.91 -6.15 -4.89
N SER A 1055 11.25 -6.72 -3.88
CA SER A 1055 9.90 -6.28 -3.48
C SER A 1055 9.90 -5.03 -2.59
N MET A 1056 11.07 -4.60 -2.10
CA MET A 1056 11.25 -3.46 -1.20
C MET A 1056 10.39 -3.54 0.07
N SER A 1057 10.08 -4.76 0.51
CA SER A 1057 9.23 -5.03 1.66
C SER A 1057 10.05 -5.50 2.85
N CYS A 1058 9.74 -4.97 4.04
CA CYS A 1058 10.36 -5.32 5.32
C CYS A 1058 9.39 -6.17 6.17
N ASN A 1059 9.24 -7.45 5.83
CA ASN A 1059 8.24 -8.32 6.47
C ASN A 1059 8.83 -9.27 7.52
N LYS A 1060 10.17 -9.40 7.53
CA LYS A 1060 10.93 -10.30 8.39
C LYS A 1060 11.74 -9.49 9.40
N GLN A 1061 11.85 -10.00 10.61
CA GLN A 1061 12.63 -9.38 11.67
C GLN A 1061 13.32 -10.41 12.56
N LEU A 1062 14.50 -10.07 13.06
CA LEU A 1062 15.26 -10.87 14.02
C LEU A 1062 15.30 -10.14 15.36
N THR A 1063 14.98 -10.86 16.41
CA THR A 1063 14.62 -10.29 17.71
C THR A 1063 15.40 -10.87 18.88
N ALA A 1064 16.53 -11.52 18.61
CA ALA A 1064 17.31 -12.22 19.63
C ALA A 1064 18.21 -11.30 20.48
N HIS A 1065 18.41 -10.04 20.05
CA HIS A 1065 19.10 -9.03 20.85
C HIS A 1065 18.18 -8.43 21.92
N CYS A 1066 18.75 -8.11 23.08
CA CYS A 1066 18.04 -7.50 24.21
C CYS A 1066 18.36 -6.00 24.37
N SER A 1067 19.23 -5.45 23.54
CA SER A 1067 19.65 -4.06 23.56
C SER A 1067 19.94 -3.58 22.13
N SER A 1068 20.19 -2.28 21.98
CA SER A 1068 20.39 -1.58 20.70
C SER A 1068 21.42 -2.30 19.84
N VAL A 1069 21.06 -2.65 18.59
CA VAL A 1069 21.97 -3.29 17.64
C VAL A 1069 22.91 -2.24 17.09
N THR A 1070 24.21 -2.40 17.33
CA THR A 1070 25.22 -1.37 17.05
C THR A 1070 25.92 -1.54 15.71
N ASP A 1071 26.18 -2.77 15.26
CA ASP A 1071 26.88 -3.06 14.00
C ASP A 1071 26.53 -4.46 13.45
N LEU A 1072 26.71 -4.64 12.14
CA LEU A 1072 26.48 -5.88 11.40
C LEU A 1072 27.64 -6.14 10.43
N ILE A 1073 28.13 -7.38 10.36
CA ILE A 1073 29.21 -7.75 9.42
C ILE A 1073 28.98 -9.13 8.82
N VAL A 1074 29.22 -9.26 7.52
CA VAL A 1074 29.11 -10.51 6.77
C VAL A 1074 30.45 -11.23 6.77
N GLN A 1075 30.43 -12.55 6.91
CA GLN A 1075 31.60 -13.40 6.74
C GLN A 1075 31.85 -13.69 5.25
N ASP A 1076 32.99 -13.24 4.72
CA ASP A 1076 33.44 -13.59 3.37
C ASP A 1076 33.89 -15.06 3.31
N GLY A 1077 33.14 -15.90 2.60
CA GLY A 1077 33.48 -17.29 2.30
C GLY A 1077 33.25 -17.60 0.81
N GLN A 1078 34.21 -18.27 0.16
CA GLN A 1078 34.11 -18.60 -1.27
C GLN A 1078 33.15 -19.76 -1.58
N GLU A 1079 32.75 -20.58 -0.60
CA GLU A 1079 31.79 -21.68 -0.78
C GLU A 1079 30.99 -21.89 0.54
N ALA A 1080 29.65 -21.86 0.47
CA ALA A 1080 28.63 -22.02 1.55
C ALA A 1080 28.10 -20.71 2.19
N PRO A 1081 26.85 -20.69 2.73
CA PRO A 1081 26.07 -19.46 2.90
C PRO A 1081 26.75 -18.49 3.85
N SER A 1082 26.68 -17.20 3.51
CA SER A 1082 27.17 -16.10 4.32
C SER A 1082 26.58 -16.18 5.74
N ASP A 1083 27.43 -16.25 6.74
CA ASP A 1083 27.04 -15.99 8.13
C ASP A 1083 27.15 -14.48 8.37
N VAL A 1084 26.20 -13.91 9.12
CA VAL A 1084 26.20 -12.51 9.54
C VAL A 1084 26.45 -12.45 11.03
N TYR A 1085 27.44 -11.68 11.45
CA TYR A 1085 27.67 -11.35 12.85
C TYR A 1085 26.96 -10.04 13.16
N SER A 1086 26.33 -9.98 14.31
CA SER A 1086 25.64 -8.80 14.82
C SER A 1086 26.11 -8.50 16.23
N CYS A 1087 26.21 -7.23 16.58
CA CYS A 1087 26.53 -6.83 17.94
C CYS A 1087 25.49 -5.89 18.56
N SER A 1088 25.42 -5.94 19.88
CA SER A 1088 24.52 -5.14 20.69
C SER A 1088 25.29 -4.34 21.74
N MET A 1089 24.73 -3.20 22.16
CA MET A 1089 25.30 -2.31 23.17
C MET A 1089 25.56 -3.00 24.51
N ASP A 1090 24.83 -4.07 24.85
CA ASP A 1090 25.05 -4.87 26.06
C ASP A 1090 26.28 -5.80 26.00
N GLY A 1091 27.02 -5.82 24.88
CA GLY A 1091 28.19 -6.68 24.68
C GLY A 1091 27.87 -8.07 24.16
N THR A 1092 26.62 -8.34 23.77
CA THR A 1092 26.25 -9.57 23.07
C THR A 1092 26.69 -9.53 21.61
N VAL A 1093 27.29 -10.63 21.13
CA VAL A 1093 27.52 -10.90 19.71
C VAL A 1093 26.75 -12.15 19.31
N LEU A 1094 25.95 -12.07 18.25
CA LEU A 1094 25.21 -13.20 17.68
C LEU A 1094 25.67 -13.44 16.25
N VAL A 1095 25.84 -14.72 15.91
CA VAL A 1095 26.14 -15.19 14.55
C VAL A 1095 24.87 -15.79 13.95
N TRP A 1096 24.52 -15.33 12.76
CA TRP A 1096 23.28 -15.69 12.07
C TRP A 1096 23.61 -16.40 10.78
N ASN A 1097 22.89 -17.47 10.49
CA ASN A 1097 22.92 -18.04 9.16
C ASN A 1097 21.92 -17.29 8.26
N VAL A 1098 22.38 -16.78 7.11
CA VAL A 1098 21.52 -15.93 6.25
C VAL A 1098 20.40 -16.70 5.55
N SER A 1099 20.62 -18.00 5.26
CA SER A 1099 19.59 -18.83 4.62
C SER A 1099 18.47 -19.21 5.60
N THR A 1100 18.83 -19.66 6.81
CA THR A 1100 17.85 -20.12 7.81
C THR A 1100 17.33 -19.01 8.72
N LEU A 1101 18.01 -17.85 8.78
CA LEU A 1101 17.73 -16.73 9.67
C LEU A 1101 17.80 -17.10 11.17
N GLN A 1102 18.54 -18.16 11.51
CA GLN A 1102 18.71 -18.64 12.88
C GLN A 1102 20.09 -18.28 13.45
N VAL A 1103 20.15 -18.13 14.77
CA VAL A 1103 21.41 -17.93 15.50
C VAL A 1103 22.18 -19.24 15.54
N THR A 1104 23.39 -19.26 14.97
CA THR A 1104 24.30 -20.42 15.00
C THR A 1104 25.21 -20.39 16.22
N SER A 1105 25.63 -19.20 16.67
CA SER A 1105 26.44 -19.05 17.88
C SER A 1105 26.21 -17.71 18.58
N ARG A 1106 26.44 -17.69 19.90
CA ARG A 1106 26.25 -16.53 20.78
C ARG A 1106 27.48 -16.37 21.67
N PHE A 1107 27.96 -15.14 21.78
CA PHE A 1107 29.07 -14.76 22.65
C PHE A 1107 28.67 -13.55 23.49
N GLN A 1108 29.13 -13.52 24.74
CA GLN A 1108 28.97 -12.37 25.63
C GLN A 1108 30.35 -11.84 25.98
N LEU A 1109 30.58 -10.56 25.74
CA LEU A 1109 31.83 -9.91 26.13
C LEU A 1109 31.86 -9.61 27.64
N PRO A 1110 33.06 -9.62 28.27
CA PRO A 1110 33.22 -9.35 29.71
C PRO A 1110 32.81 -7.93 30.12
N ARG A 1111 32.77 -6.99 29.17
CA ARG A 1111 32.39 -5.60 29.37
C ARG A 1111 31.30 -5.23 28.35
N GLY A 1112 30.27 -4.53 28.82
CA GLY A 1112 29.24 -3.94 27.95
C GLY A 1112 29.78 -2.73 27.17
N GLY A 1113 28.94 -2.17 26.31
CA GLY A 1113 29.26 -1.00 25.49
C GLY A 1113 29.97 -1.34 24.17
N LEU A 1114 29.58 -2.44 23.52
CA LEU A 1114 30.11 -2.84 22.22
C LEU A 1114 29.51 -1.94 21.12
N THR A 1115 30.36 -1.16 20.47
CA THR A 1115 29.95 -0.16 19.48
C THR A 1115 30.14 -0.61 18.04
N SER A 1116 31.15 -1.44 17.75
CA SER A 1116 31.43 -1.93 16.39
C SER A 1116 32.23 -3.23 16.39
N ILE A 1117 32.12 -3.98 15.29
CA ILE A 1117 32.83 -5.25 15.08
C ILE A 1117 33.49 -5.32 13.70
N ARG A 1118 34.66 -5.97 13.60
CA ARG A 1118 35.36 -6.23 12.33
C ARG A 1118 35.88 -7.66 12.28
N LEU A 1119 35.77 -8.30 11.11
CA LEU A 1119 36.21 -9.67 10.89
C LEU A 1119 37.50 -9.66 10.09
N HIS A 1120 38.55 -10.31 10.59
CA HIS A 1120 39.80 -10.42 9.85
C HIS A 1120 40.60 -11.67 10.26
N GLY A 1121 41.08 -12.44 9.28
CA GLY A 1121 42.01 -13.56 9.51
C GLY A 1121 41.48 -14.63 10.48
N GLY A 1122 40.17 -14.91 10.44
CA GLY A 1122 39.56 -15.85 11.37
C GLY A 1122 39.41 -15.34 12.82
N ARG A 1123 39.51 -14.02 13.04
CA ARG A 1123 39.37 -13.37 14.35
C ARG A 1123 38.34 -12.25 14.28
N LEU A 1124 37.58 -12.11 15.36
CA LEU A 1124 36.59 -11.06 15.51
C LEU A 1124 37.16 -9.94 16.40
N TRP A 1125 37.24 -8.74 15.86
CA TRP A 1125 37.70 -7.55 16.57
C TRP A 1125 36.48 -6.77 17.05
N CYS A 1126 36.39 -6.55 18.36
CA CYS A 1126 35.24 -5.96 19.04
C CYS A 1126 35.68 -4.68 19.72
N CYS A 1127 35.12 -3.54 19.32
CA CYS A 1127 35.38 -2.27 19.99
C CYS A 1127 34.37 -2.07 21.12
N THR A 1128 34.84 -2.24 22.35
CA THR A 1128 34.12 -1.74 23.52
C THR A 1128 34.54 -0.29 23.73
N GLY A 1129 33.63 0.56 24.21
CA GLY A 1129 33.93 1.99 24.42
C GLY A 1129 35.28 2.25 25.10
N ASN A 1130 35.77 1.36 25.97
CA ASN A 1130 37.04 1.56 26.69
C ASN A 1130 38.22 0.72 26.18
N SER A 1131 38.00 -0.29 25.33
CA SER A 1131 39.05 -1.19 24.83
C SER A 1131 38.67 -1.91 23.53
N ILE A 1132 39.66 -2.19 22.68
CA ILE A 1132 39.48 -3.03 21.49
C ILE A 1132 39.89 -4.46 21.85
N MET A 1133 38.95 -5.39 21.78
CA MET A 1133 39.13 -6.80 22.12
C MET A 1133 39.25 -7.65 20.87
N VAL A 1134 40.22 -8.55 20.81
CA VAL A 1134 40.37 -9.55 19.75
C VAL A 1134 39.86 -10.87 20.28
N MET A 1135 38.83 -11.41 19.65
CA MET A 1135 38.21 -12.68 19.98
C MET A 1135 38.52 -13.72 18.91
N LYS A 1136 38.65 -14.97 19.33
CA LYS A 1136 38.60 -16.12 18.42
C LYS A 1136 37.14 -16.37 18.01
N MET A 1137 36.91 -17.07 16.89
CA MET A 1137 35.54 -17.41 16.44
C MET A 1137 34.72 -18.25 17.43
N ASN A 1138 35.37 -18.88 18.41
CA ASN A 1138 34.69 -19.61 19.49
C ASN A 1138 34.30 -18.72 20.69
N GLY A 1139 34.48 -17.40 20.60
CA GLY A 1139 34.15 -16.45 21.68
C GLY A 1139 35.17 -16.35 22.79
N SER A 1140 36.33 -16.99 22.68
CA SER A 1140 37.41 -16.80 23.67
C SER A 1140 38.19 -15.51 23.39
N LEU A 1141 38.47 -14.75 24.45
CA LEU A 1141 39.33 -13.56 24.37
C LEU A 1141 40.75 -13.99 24.03
N HIS A 1142 41.29 -13.45 22.94
CA HIS A 1142 42.67 -13.67 22.54
C HIS A 1142 43.59 -12.55 23.04
N GLN A 1143 43.16 -11.30 22.90
CA GLN A 1143 43.95 -10.12 23.26
C GLN A 1143 43.02 -8.93 23.56
N GLU A 1144 43.43 -8.02 24.44
CA GLU A 1144 42.71 -6.78 24.75
C GLU A 1144 43.66 -5.60 24.65
N LEU A 1145 43.28 -4.58 23.89
CA LEU A 1145 44.00 -3.32 23.75
C LEU A 1145 43.29 -2.25 24.59
N LYS A 1146 43.96 -1.79 25.66
CA LYS A 1146 43.51 -0.68 26.51
C LYS A 1146 44.31 0.58 26.23
N ILE A 1147 43.64 1.73 26.39
CA ILE A 1147 44.32 3.02 26.43
C ILE A 1147 44.91 3.18 27.84
N GLU A 1148 46.23 3.08 28.00
CA GLU A 1148 46.89 3.23 29.31
C GLU A 1148 46.92 4.68 29.82
N GLU A 1149 46.89 4.83 31.16
CA GLU A 1149 46.53 6.00 32.00
C GLU A 1149 47.45 7.26 31.94
N ASN A 1150 48.14 7.55 30.83
CA ASN A 1150 48.88 8.82 30.69
C ASN A 1150 48.01 9.99 30.20
N PHE A 1151 46.69 9.83 30.21
CA PHE A 1151 45.71 10.82 29.77
C PHE A 1151 45.03 11.46 30.98
N LYS A 1152 45.67 12.48 31.56
CA LYS A 1152 45.03 13.32 32.57
C LYS A 1152 43.92 14.13 31.89
N ASP A 1153 42.71 13.97 32.42
CA ASP A 1153 41.45 14.63 32.10
C ASP A 1153 40.64 14.05 30.93
N THR A 1154 39.42 13.61 31.27
CA THR A 1154 38.32 12.97 30.49
C THR A 1154 38.47 11.49 30.10
N SER A 1155 37.40 10.73 30.38
CA SER A 1155 37.21 9.33 29.99
C SER A 1155 37.21 9.21 28.46
N THR A 1156 38.36 8.84 27.89
CA THR A 1156 38.50 8.60 26.45
C THR A 1156 37.83 7.29 26.06
N SER A 1157 36.87 7.33 25.15
CA SER A 1157 36.27 6.13 24.55
C SER A 1157 36.65 5.97 23.08
N PHE A 1158 36.82 4.74 22.59
CA PHE A 1158 36.97 4.44 21.16
C PHE A 1158 35.63 4.67 20.44
N LEU A 1159 35.65 5.46 19.37
CA LEU A 1159 34.46 5.75 18.55
C LEU A 1159 34.39 4.88 17.31
N ALA A 1160 35.50 4.74 16.59
CA ALA A 1160 35.59 3.99 15.35
C ALA A 1160 36.98 3.38 15.20
N PHE A 1161 37.07 2.22 14.56
CA PHE A 1161 38.34 1.60 14.20
C PHE A 1161 38.28 0.92 12.83
N GLN A 1162 39.43 0.77 12.19
CA GLN A 1162 39.61 0.10 10.91
C GLN A 1162 40.87 -0.78 10.93
N LEU A 1163 40.80 -1.92 10.27
CA LEU A 1163 41.91 -2.86 10.11
C LEU A 1163 42.47 -2.75 8.70
N LEU A 1164 43.79 -2.62 8.58
CA LEU A 1164 44.52 -2.64 7.32
C LEU A 1164 45.50 -3.81 7.35
N PRO A 1165 45.07 -5.02 6.96
CA PRO A 1165 45.87 -6.23 7.11
C PRO A 1165 47.12 -6.26 6.24
N GLU A 1166 47.02 -5.75 5.01
CA GLU A 1166 48.12 -5.71 4.04
C GLU A 1166 49.30 -4.88 4.56
N GLU A 1167 49.01 -3.80 5.28
CA GLU A 1167 50.00 -2.94 5.93
C GLU A 1167 50.31 -3.35 7.37
N GLU A 1168 49.65 -4.39 7.88
CA GLU A 1168 49.70 -4.86 9.26
C GLU A 1168 49.41 -3.76 10.30
N GLN A 1169 48.36 -2.95 10.07
CA GLN A 1169 48.02 -1.79 10.93
C GLN A 1169 46.57 -1.83 11.46
N LEU A 1170 46.39 -1.33 12.69
CA LEU A 1170 45.09 -1.04 13.32
C LEU A 1170 44.96 0.47 13.51
N TRP A 1171 43.90 1.06 12.96
CA TRP A 1171 43.62 2.48 13.05
C TRP A 1171 42.40 2.69 13.96
N ALA A 1172 42.47 3.63 14.92
CA ALA A 1172 41.32 3.95 15.75
C ALA A 1172 41.22 5.45 16.06
N ALA A 1173 39.99 5.91 16.26
CA ALA A 1173 39.64 7.27 16.66
C ALA A 1173 38.98 7.25 18.05
N CYS A 1174 39.31 8.25 18.87
CA CYS A 1174 38.80 8.40 20.24
C CYS A 1174 37.87 9.61 20.37
N ALA A 1175 36.87 9.50 21.25
CA ALA A 1175 35.91 10.56 21.53
C ALA A 1175 36.58 11.82 22.10
N GLY A 1176 36.14 12.98 21.63
CA GLY A 1176 36.65 14.29 22.07
C GLY A 1176 38.09 14.58 21.68
N ARG A 1177 38.69 13.82 20.76
CA ARG A 1177 40.07 14.01 20.28
C ARG A 1177 40.14 14.29 18.78
N SER A 1178 41.20 14.97 18.39
CA SER A 1178 41.53 15.35 17.01
C SER A 1178 42.65 14.51 16.40
N GLU A 1179 43.08 13.44 17.07
CA GLU A 1179 44.16 12.56 16.62
C GLU A 1179 43.62 11.18 16.22
N VAL A 1180 44.19 10.59 15.16
CA VAL A 1180 44.01 9.19 14.81
C VAL A 1180 45.19 8.38 15.35
N TYR A 1181 44.89 7.27 16.02
CA TYR A 1181 45.87 6.40 16.64
C TYR A 1181 46.11 5.15 15.76
N ILE A 1182 47.37 4.79 15.56
CA ILE A 1182 47.79 3.68 14.70
C ILE A 1182 48.65 2.71 15.51
N TRP A 1183 48.22 1.45 15.59
CA TRP A 1183 48.98 0.35 16.19
C TRP A 1183 49.48 -0.61 15.12
N SER A 1184 50.61 -1.27 15.41
CA SER A 1184 51.12 -2.38 14.63
C SER A 1184 50.39 -3.67 15.00
N LEU A 1185 49.88 -4.41 14.01
CA LEU A 1185 49.27 -5.72 14.23
C LEU A 1185 50.30 -6.79 14.63
N LYS A 1186 51.60 -6.56 14.37
CA LYS A 1186 52.70 -7.44 14.83
C LYS A 1186 52.87 -7.43 16.34
N ASP A 1187 52.70 -6.25 16.93
CA ASP A 1187 52.92 -6.03 18.36
C ASP A 1187 52.05 -4.88 18.86
N LEU A 1188 50.88 -5.23 19.37
CA LEU A 1188 49.91 -4.28 19.94
C LEU A 1188 50.35 -3.71 21.29
N ALA A 1189 51.42 -4.21 21.91
CA ALA A 1189 51.95 -3.66 23.15
C ALA A 1189 52.79 -2.39 22.91
N GLN A 1190 53.19 -2.11 21.67
CA GLN A 1190 53.90 -0.87 21.33
C GLN A 1190 52.97 0.35 21.41
N PRO A 1191 53.48 1.51 21.84
CA PRO A 1191 52.69 2.73 21.91
C PRO A 1191 52.21 3.13 20.51
N PRO A 1192 50.95 3.60 20.38
CA PRO A 1192 50.41 3.99 19.09
C PRO A 1192 51.13 5.20 18.51
N GLN A 1193 51.29 5.18 17.20
CA GLN A 1193 51.60 6.39 16.45
C GLN A 1193 50.37 7.28 16.35
N ARG A 1194 50.57 8.60 16.28
CA ARG A 1194 49.51 9.59 16.27
C ARG A 1194 49.59 10.43 15.00
N VAL A 1195 48.48 10.54 14.30
CA VAL A 1195 48.31 11.46 13.16
C VAL A 1195 47.37 12.58 13.61
N PRO A 1196 47.87 13.81 13.86
CA PRO A 1196 47.04 14.92 14.26
C PRO A 1196 46.25 15.49 13.07
N LEU A 1197 44.96 15.72 13.26
CA LEU A 1197 44.09 16.36 12.27
C LEU A 1197 43.94 17.84 12.60
N LYS A 1198 44.40 18.71 11.69
CA LYS A 1198 44.32 20.17 11.87
C LYS A 1198 42.88 20.65 11.85
N ASP A 1199 42.52 21.58 12.74
CA ASP A 1199 41.19 22.18 12.86
C ASP A 1199 40.03 21.18 13.05
N CYS A 1200 40.31 19.99 13.59
CA CYS A 1200 39.33 18.98 13.94
C CYS A 1200 38.90 19.15 15.40
N SER A 1201 37.60 19.21 15.67
CA SER A 1201 37.06 19.20 17.03
C SER A 1201 36.71 17.78 17.49
N GLU A 1202 36.15 16.95 16.59
CA GLU A 1202 35.67 15.61 16.92
C GLU A 1202 35.63 14.71 15.69
N ILE A 1203 36.11 13.47 15.81
CA ILE A 1203 36.04 12.45 14.76
C ILE A 1203 34.80 11.58 14.98
N ASN A 1204 34.00 11.32 13.93
CA ASN A 1204 32.78 10.51 14.07
C ASN A 1204 32.86 9.17 13.36
N CYS A 1205 33.49 9.11 12.19
CA CYS A 1205 33.50 7.91 11.36
C CYS A 1205 34.80 7.78 10.56
N MET A 1206 35.12 6.55 10.16
CA MET A 1206 36.33 6.23 9.41
C MET A 1206 36.08 5.04 8.49
N ILE A 1207 36.60 5.07 7.27
CA ILE A 1207 36.53 3.97 6.31
C ILE A 1207 37.87 3.80 5.58
N ARG A 1208 38.20 2.56 5.22
CA ARG A 1208 39.32 2.23 4.34
C ARG A 1208 38.83 2.18 2.89
N VAL A 1209 39.57 2.82 1.99
CA VAL A 1209 39.33 2.75 0.54
C VAL A 1209 40.69 2.58 -0.14
N LYS A 1210 40.92 1.40 -0.74
CA LYS A 1210 42.25 1.00 -1.27
C LYS A 1210 43.37 1.18 -0.23
N LYS A 1211 44.34 2.05 -0.51
CA LYS A 1211 45.50 2.42 0.33
C LYS A 1211 45.29 3.69 1.16
N GLN A 1212 44.08 4.26 1.13
CA GLN A 1212 43.73 5.48 1.85
C GLN A 1212 42.76 5.18 2.99
N VAL A 1213 42.88 5.95 4.07
CA VAL A 1213 41.93 5.99 5.19
C VAL A 1213 41.22 7.33 5.17
N TRP A 1214 39.91 7.29 5.03
CA TRP A 1214 39.03 8.46 4.98
C TRP A 1214 38.39 8.66 6.35
N VAL A 1215 38.56 9.85 6.93
CA VAL A 1215 38.10 10.19 8.28
C VAL A 1215 37.09 11.32 8.21
N GLY A 1216 35.85 11.08 8.65
CA GLY A 1216 34.79 12.07 8.73
C GLY A 1216 34.73 12.71 10.12
N SER A 1217 34.72 14.04 10.17
CA SER A 1217 34.82 14.79 11.42
C SER A 1217 33.92 16.03 11.46
N ARG A 1218 33.82 16.60 12.65
CA ARG A 1218 33.40 17.98 12.89
C ARG A 1218 34.67 18.83 13.03
N GLY A 1219 34.80 19.86 12.22
CA GLY A 1219 35.93 20.79 12.26
C GLY A 1219 35.48 22.25 12.27
N LEU A 1220 36.43 23.16 12.49
CA LEU A 1220 36.20 24.60 12.39
C LEU A 1220 36.67 25.11 11.01
N GLY A 1221 35.79 25.78 10.28
CA GLY A 1221 36.10 26.49 9.05
C GLY A 1221 35.73 27.96 9.21
N GLN A 1222 36.73 28.86 9.23
CA GLN A 1222 36.54 30.31 9.43
C GLN A 1222 35.69 30.64 10.68
N GLY A 1223 35.87 29.91 11.78
CA GLY A 1223 35.13 30.14 13.04
C GLY A 1223 33.72 29.52 13.09
N THR A 1224 33.24 28.89 12.01
CA THR A 1224 31.97 28.15 11.98
C THR A 1224 32.21 26.65 11.99
N PRO A 1225 31.42 25.85 12.73
CA PRO A 1225 31.51 24.39 12.69
C PRO A 1225 31.10 23.88 11.30
N LYS A 1226 31.92 23.03 10.68
CA LYS A 1226 31.68 22.42 9.36
C LYS A 1226 32.10 20.95 9.37
N GLY A 1227 31.51 20.15 8.49
CA GLY A 1227 31.94 18.78 8.27
C GLY A 1227 33.20 18.73 7.42
N LYS A 1228 34.29 18.19 7.99
CA LYS A 1228 35.55 17.98 7.29
C LYS A 1228 35.79 16.50 7.07
N ILE A 1229 36.48 16.18 5.98
CA ILE A 1229 36.94 14.84 5.65
C ILE A 1229 38.44 14.90 5.41
N TYR A 1230 39.19 14.03 6.09
CA TYR A 1230 40.63 13.90 5.92
C TYR A 1230 40.94 12.61 5.17
N VAL A 1231 41.74 12.70 4.12
CA VAL A 1231 42.25 11.54 3.38
C VAL A 1231 43.68 11.32 3.80
N ILE A 1232 43.96 10.17 4.39
CA ILE A 1232 45.26 9.82 4.96
C ILE A 1232 45.83 8.65 4.18
N ASP A 1233 47.06 8.77 3.70
CA ASP A 1233 47.79 7.67 3.08
C ASP A 1233 48.22 6.66 4.17
N ALA A 1234 47.87 5.38 4.00
CA ALA A 1234 48.13 4.35 4.99
C ALA A 1234 49.61 3.97 5.12
N GLU A 1235 50.39 4.08 4.04
CA GLU A 1235 51.82 3.75 4.01
C GLU A 1235 52.66 4.90 4.60
N ARG A 1236 52.40 6.13 4.14
CA ARG A 1236 53.12 7.34 4.54
C ARG A 1236 52.66 7.92 5.87
N ARG A 1237 51.43 7.59 6.29
CA ARG A 1237 50.80 8.06 7.55
C ARG A 1237 50.68 9.58 7.62
N THR A 1238 50.47 10.21 6.46
CA THR A 1238 50.32 11.66 6.32
C THR A 1238 48.97 12.00 5.72
N VAL A 1239 48.36 13.11 6.17
CA VAL A 1239 47.14 13.66 5.56
C VAL A 1239 47.49 14.16 4.15
N GLU A 1240 46.93 13.52 3.13
CA GLU A 1240 47.12 13.92 1.73
C GLU A 1240 46.17 15.06 1.35
N LYS A 1241 44.91 14.98 1.80
CA LYS A 1241 43.86 15.93 1.42
C LYS A 1241 42.98 16.28 2.61
N GLU A 1242 42.60 17.55 2.67
CA GLU A 1242 41.56 18.08 3.53
C GLU A 1242 40.38 18.52 2.66
N LEU A 1243 39.23 17.89 2.85
CA LEU A 1243 38.02 18.07 2.06
C LEU A 1243 36.92 18.67 2.91
N VAL A 1244 36.23 19.69 2.40
CA VAL A 1244 35.18 20.41 3.15
C VAL A 1244 33.95 20.57 2.26
N ALA A 1245 33.06 19.59 2.25
CA ALA A 1245 31.79 19.72 1.52
C ALA A 1245 30.61 20.01 2.45
N HIS A 1246 30.60 19.51 3.68
CA HIS A 1246 29.42 19.53 4.51
C HIS A 1246 29.31 20.77 5.40
N MET A 1247 28.11 21.35 5.50
CA MET A 1247 27.84 22.48 6.41
C MET A 1247 27.65 22.01 7.84
N ASP A 1248 27.25 20.75 8.02
CA ASP A 1248 27.13 20.07 9.31
C ASP A 1248 28.18 18.95 9.41
N THR A 1249 28.26 18.35 10.58
CA THR A 1249 29.08 17.22 10.94
C THR A 1249 28.91 16.03 9.99
N VAL A 1250 30.01 15.40 9.59
CA VAL A 1250 29.99 14.15 8.82
C VAL A 1250 29.66 13.00 9.76
N ARG A 1251 28.51 12.34 9.55
CA ARG A 1251 28.02 11.25 10.42
C ARG A 1251 28.41 9.87 9.94
N THR A 1252 28.42 9.65 8.63
CA THR A 1252 28.63 8.32 8.04
C THR A 1252 29.41 8.39 6.73
N LEU A 1253 30.14 7.31 6.43
CA LEU A 1253 30.93 7.13 5.22
C LEU A 1253 30.65 5.75 4.62
N CYS A 1254 30.62 5.65 3.29
CA CYS A 1254 30.41 4.40 2.57
C CYS A 1254 31.30 4.35 1.30
N SER A 1255 31.85 3.18 0.96
CA SER A 1255 32.59 2.96 -0.29
C SER A 1255 31.66 2.32 -1.32
N ALA A 1256 31.71 2.81 -2.56
CA ALA A 1256 31.04 2.20 -3.70
C ALA A 1256 32.10 1.67 -4.68
N GLU A 1257 32.32 0.35 -4.61
CA GLU A 1257 33.28 -0.42 -5.43
C GLU A 1257 34.71 0.16 -5.42
N ASP A 1258 35.10 0.84 -4.33
CA ASP A 1258 36.38 1.57 -4.21
C ASP A 1258 36.63 2.62 -5.32
N ARG A 1259 35.60 2.95 -6.10
CA ARG A 1259 35.62 3.99 -7.13
C ARG A 1259 35.12 5.32 -6.59
N TYR A 1260 34.15 5.27 -5.68
CA TYR A 1260 33.58 6.44 -5.05
C TYR A 1260 33.49 6.28 -3.55
N VAL A 1261 33.66 7.39 -2.84
CA VAL A 1261 33.37 7.48 -1.40
C VAL A 1261 32.13 8.35 -1.25
N LEU A 1262 31.23 7.97 -0.35
CA LEU A 1262 29.98 8.64 -0.06
C LEU A 1262 30.03 9.14 1.38
N SER A 1263 29.64 10.38 1.64
CA SER A 1263 29.57 10.94 2.99
C SER A 1263 28.20 11.52 3.29
N GLY A 1264 27.63 11.17 4.44
CA GLY A 1264 26.35 11.68 4.92
C GLY A 1264 26.51 12.74 6.01
N SER A 1265 25.72 13.82 5.94
CA SER A 1265 25.74 14.91 6.92
C SER A 1265 24.70 14.76 8.04
N GLY A 1266 24.89 15.55 9.10
CA GLY A 1266 23.89 15.77 10.14
C GLY A 1266 22.64 16.53 9.68
N ARG A 1267 21.75 16.80 10.65
CA ARG A 1267 20.39 17.30 10.45
C ARG A 1267 20.34 18.71 9.85
N GLU A 1268 21.36 19.55 10.05
CA GLU A 1268 21.31 20.92 9.53
C GLU A 1268 21.44 20.96 8.00
N GLU A 1269 22.12 19.98 7.39
CA GLU A 1269 22.27 19.86 5.93
C GLU A 1269 21.45 18.70 5.34
N GLY A 1270 21.48 17.51 5.96
CA GLY A 1270 20.77 16.31 5.50
C GLY A 1270 21.10 15.82 4.07
N LYS A 1271 22.33 16.02 3.58
CA LYS A 1271 22.77 15.66 2.22
C LYS A 1271 23.84 14.57 2.23
N VAL A 1272 23.98 13.93 1.06
CA VAL A 1272 25.07 12.99 0.78
C VAL A 1272 26.00 13.61 -0.26
N ALA A 1273 27.30 13.64 0.01
CA ALA A 1273 28.33 14.08 -0.93
C ALA A 1273 29.06 12.86 -1.52
N ILE A 1274 29.34 12.92 -2.84
CA ILE A 1274 29.92 11.82 -3.61
C ILE A 1274 31.31 12.23 -4.08
N TRP A 1275 32.32 11.52 -3.62
CA TRP A 1275 33.74 11.78 -3.83
C TRP A 1275 34.33 10.76 -4.79
N LYS A 1276 35.26 11.19 -5.65
CA LYS A 1276 36.07 10.26 -6.45
C LYS A 1276 37.16 9.64 -5.58
N GLY A 1277 37.22 8.32 -5.55
CA GLY A 1277 38.39 7.60 -5.05
C GLY A 1277 39.50 7.63 -6.11
N GLU A 1278 40.75 7.75 -5.67
CA GLU A 1278 41.93 7.63 -6.55
C GLU A 1278 42.31 6.18 -6.78
#